data_AF-A0A5C5WWF2-F1
#
_entry.id   AF-A0A5C5WWF2-F1
#
_cell.length_a   1.000
_cell.length_b   1.000
_cell.length_c   1.000
_cell.angle_alpha   90.00
_cell.angle_beta   90.00
_cell.angle_gamma   90.00
#
_symmetry.space_group_name_H-M   'P 1'
#
loop_
_entity.id
_entity.type
_entity.pdbx_description
1 polymer ?
#
loop_
_entity_poly.entity_id
_entity_poly.type
_entity_poly.pdbx_seq_one_letter_code
_entity_poly.pdbx_strand_id
1 'polypeptide(L)'
;MNVPPPEPEPENAELIFFEALDVSAEDREAFLDQRCGDNADLRSAVAALLRADEEAERGFLSPGFMQHMVAPSSNDHDVSDADASSDDLGEPRFKILGKHRSGGLGDVYVAMDCQLGREVALKQIRGKWSDHLEAKRRFIQEAEVTGRLEHPGIVPVYAMGTWPNGESYYAMRFIEGETLAESIKGYHDADKKMESQVRRLKLRELLTVFIEVCNTIHYAHSKQVLHRDIKPSNVMVGPYGETLVVDWGLAKMLDVPSDQGLTENLQLEDASDSGSTETRVGGRVGTPQYMSPEQANGQLDEINKRTDIYLLGATLYQILTGSAPHTLNDECPTLEQLLVRIGLGVLKPPSQINLELSAPLEAICLKAMSKQSHQRYRSAAELADDVRRWLADESVSVHDDPIGIRAARWIRRHQAASYSMAVALILLTIGSIVGSLIWGRERERQYKISEERNVKAAELIAANDKRLLELRTSAAVSLELAQQELSANRLSSALRFLRGTTDAIGKEPQLAQEFLQIQDRGDRIERIVRFYHHADQSRLHNTMSKDAEAIVESVASLNALGIWNRDDWWYALPDQDLTPTQSDDLRHDVYQQLMVLDALLIKTIATRLAGADRIGTGRTLLPSLVRFLRTDIGKREARAAIVISDRLDRFRPSEAARWYRSVADYRLGNGMRLSGSDLGLTKNAADAQGLGVLCMIAGLDPAFERLFRGYGSDDPLLEAQDLFGRASTERPQSYWTQLSLAQVVFLAADRNDDPSWRKYDRAIQTIGRCIAIDEERSIAFADRSSMYRYQARAITKDETLKPELQELLVAERRRWSLNDAQRAKALSTDGTKVADPWVGWQLGLALFEVGQTGKAMDQFLETSILTHPIGDLTNVMFVGADDLRGREEAADIATRMTSDDPDFVLGHVLLASIRLNQNRAEQAGESVAKAFEFETVPSHAYAIRGMLRMRTKQYAEAREDFEKALDSDPTHSWAAIGVAASGEQLGHSDEARKSYQSALKLLRTSEHQAAAQLGYARTSARLGMFDEASTAVANALQLAPASDLTRSMKPLAIEYANLREQNPGSPKLPPLREFLKLIARSPRVSRIEVPQAPLAGYRAALLNGDFELDTLKYWADPSGARWNSSEGYASSARLVTQTPYRGRQCLRIQSSGHPSASQRGQTGQSLPLDVGGTYRLSLMARSDDTQADAIEVLVNGEPVLKIPAGSYEWTEVAGEFDVPVDFGASNDQPRKPIVSGRVEIVASGRADVWLDELEVWKLPAEAELNEQTTIGKEF
;
A
#
# COMPACT_ATOMS: atom_id res chain seq x y z
N MET A 1 29.11 -48.45 -32.58
CA MET A 1 29.99 -47.77 -33.54
C MET A 1 29.65 -46.29 -33.52
N ASN A 2 30.69 -45.48 -33.36
CA ASN A 2 30.80 -44.03 -33.61
C ASN A 2 29.73 -43.12 -33.01
N VAL A 3 29.88 -42.82 -31.71
CA VAL A 3 29.55 -41.50 -31.17
C VAL A 3 30.79 -40.63 -31.41
N PRO A 4 30.68 -39.45 -32.06
CA PRO A 4 31.82 -38.56 -32.23
C PRO A 4 32.29 -38.04 -30.85
N PRO A 5 33.59 -37.74 -30.68
CA PRO A 5 34.07 -37.15 -29.43
C PRO A 5 33.38 -35.78 -29.23
N PRO A 6 33.13 -35.36 -27.98
CA PRO A 6 32.59 -34.04 -27.70
C PRO A 6 33.54 -32.99 -28.30
N GLU A 7 32.99 -32.03 -29.04
CA GLU A 7 33.73 -30.84 -29.46
C GLU A 7 34.34 -30.17 -28.21
N PRO A 8 35.63 -29.80 -28.24
CA PRO A 8 36.22 -29.03 -27.15
C PRO A 8 35.54 -27.65 -27.10
N GLU A 9 35.18 -27.20 -25.89
CA GLU A 9 34.65 -25.84 -25.67
C GLU A 9 35.57 -24.80 -26.36
N PRO A 10 35.03 -23.76 -27.00
CA PRO A 10 35.86 -22.75 -27.62
C PRO A 10 36.69 -22.07 -26.51
N GLU A 11 38.00 -22.32 -26.50
CA GLU A 11 38.92 -21.61 -25.60
C GLU A 11 38.75 -20.11 -25.84
N ASN A 12 38.26 -19.42 -24.82
CA ASN A 12 37.84 -18.04 -24.91
C ASN A 12 39.09 -17.14 -25.01
N ALA A 13 39.20 -16.32 -26.07
CA ALA A 13 40.30 -15.36 -26.25
C ALA A 13 40.51 -14.50 -25.01
N GLU A 14 39.43 -14.12 -24.33
CA GLU A 14 39.50 -13.34 -23.09
C GLU A 14 40.20 -14.09 -21.95
N LEU A 15 40.00 -15.40 -21.85
CA LEU A 15 40.62 -16.22 -20.80
C LEU A 15 42.14 -16.31 -21.01
N ILE A 16 42.58 -16.58 -22.25
CA ILE A 16 44.00 -16.65 -22.62
C ILE A 16 44.66 -15.26 -22.49
N PHE A 17 43.94 -14.18 -22.82
CA PHE A 17 44.36 -12.80 -22.58
C PHE A 17 44.68 -12.54 -21.09
N PHE A 18 43.77 -12.92 -20.17
CA PHE A 18 44.00 -12.71 -18.74
C PHE A 18 45.10 -13.62 -18.17
N GLU A 19 45.22 -14.86 -18.63
CA GLU A 19 46.34 -15.72 -18.27
C GLU A 19 47.68 -15.17 -18.79
N ALA A 20 47.69 -14.55 -19.99
CA ALA A 20 48.88 -13.94 -20.57
C ALA A 20 49.35 -12.67 -19.82
N LEU A 21 48.43 -11.93 -19.18
CA LEU A 21 48.76 -10.79 -18.33
C LEU A 21 49.51 -11.18 -17.05
N ASP A 22 49.27 -12.39 -16.54
CA ASP A 22 49.97 -12.96 -15.38
C ASP A 22 51.36 -13.54 -15.74
N VAL A 23 51.68 -13.64 -17.04
CA VAL A 23 52.98 -14.08 -17.57
C VAL A 23 53.87 -12.88 -17.86
N SER A 24 55.17 -13.03 -17.58
CA SER A 24 56.19 -12.00 -17.81
C SER A 24 56.19 -11.54 -19.27
N ALA A 25 56.49 -10.26 -19.54
CA ALA A 25 56.48 -9.72 -20.89
C ALA A 25 57.45 -10.44 -21.85
N GLU A 26 58.54 -11.01 -21.32
CA GLU A 26 59.55 -11.76 -22.09
C GLU A 26 59.04 -13.16 -22.48
N ASP A 27 58.17 -13.77 -21.67
CA ASP A 27 57.64 -15.13 -21.87
C ASP A 27 56.24 -15.16 -22.51
N ARG A 28 55.60 -13.99 -22.67
CA ARG A 28 54.20 -13.85 -23.11
C ARG A 28 53.97 -14.35 -24.53
N GLU A 29 54.89 -14.10 -25.46
CA GLU A 29 54.80 -14.62 -26.84
C GLU A 29 54.80 -16.15 -26.87
N ALA A 30 55.71 -16.79 -26.12
CA ALA A 30 55.79 -18.25 -26.03
C ALA A 30 54.55 -18.85 -25.33
N PHE A 31 53.98 -18.15 -24.35
CA PHE A 31 52.71 -18.54 -23.72
C PHE A 31 51.53 -18.48 -24.71
N LEU A 32 51.45 -17.43 -25.53
CA LEU A 32 50.42 -17.30 -26.56
C LEU A 32 50.60 -18.32 -27.69
N ASP A 33 51.83 -18.61 -28.10
CA ASP A 33 52.16 -19.73 -29.01
C ASP A 33 51.60 -21.05 -28.47
N GLN A 34 51.81 -21.31 -27.18
CA GLN A 34 51.40 -22.55 -26.55
C GLN A 34 49.87 -22.66 -26.36
N ARG A 35 49.21 -21.58 -25.93
CA ARG A 35 47.78 -21.58 -25.57
C ARG A 35 46.86 -21.34 -26.75
N CYS A 36 47.24 -20.50 -27.71
CA CYS A 36 46.43 -20.28 -28.91
C CYS A 36 46.69 -21.33 -30.01
N GLY A 37 47.82 -22.04 -29.96
CA GLY A 37 48.21 -23.03 -30.98
C GLY A 37 48.25 -22.43 -32.40
N ASP A 38 47.87 -23.22 -33.41
CA ASP A 38 47.80 -22.79 -34.82
C ASP A 38 46.56 -21.93 -35.14
N ASN A 39 45.73 -21.58 -34.14
CA ASN A 39 44.52 -20.79 -34.34
C ASN A 39 44.84 -19.29 -34.46
N ALA A 40 45.13 -18.88 -35.70
CA ALA A 40 45.53 -17.52 -36.04
C ALA A 40 44.49 -16.46 -35.64
N ASP A 41 43.19 -16.77 -35.73
CA ASP A 41 42.11 -15.84 -35.38
C ASP A 41 42.01 -15.64 -33.86
N LEU A 42 42.13 -16.72 -33.09
CA LEU A 42 42.15 -16.67 -31.62
C LEU A 42 43.38 -15.93 -31.10
N ARG A 43 44.57 -16.22 -31.66
CA ARG A 43 45.80 -15.50 -31.30
C ARG A 43 45.72 -14.03 -31.66
N SER A 44 45.20 -13.71 -32.85
CA SER A 44 45.02 -12.32 -33.28
C SER A 44 44.06 -11.56 -32.37
N ALA A 45 42.97 -12.21 -31.91
CA ALA A 45 42.04 -11.65 -30.94
C ALA A 45 42.70 -11.41 -29.57
N VAL A 46 43.46 -12.37 -29.03
CA VAL A 46 44.19 -12.20 -27.77
C VAL A 46 45.26 -11.10 -27.87
N ALA A 47 46.02 -11.07 -28.97
CA ALA A 47 47.04 -10.05 -29.22
C ALA A 47 46.45 -8.65 -29.48
N ALA A 48 45.21 -8.57 -29.98
CA ALA A 48 44.46 -7.32 -30.08
C ALA A 48 44.01 -6.83 -28.69
N LEU A 49 43.59 -7.75 -27.81
CA LEU A 49 43.24 -7.42 -26.42
C LEU A 49 44.48 -6.97 -25.61
N LEU A 50 45.64 -7.62 -25.74
CA LEU A 50 46.89 -7.21 -25.09
C LEU A 50 47.37 -5.83 -25.56
N ARG A 51 47.25 -5.54 -26.87
CA ARG A 51 47.57 -4.19 -27.38
C ARG A 51 46.59 -3.15 -26.89
N ALA A 52 45.30 -3.48 -26.80
CA ALA A 52 44.29 -2.59 -26.26
C ALA A 52 44.49 -2.29 -24.75
N ASP A 53 45.00 -3.26 -23.98
CA ASP A 53 45.36 -3.08 -22.56
C ASP A 53 46.60 -2.19 -22.38
N GLU A 54 47.65 -2.43 -23.17
CA GLU A 54 48.86 -1.58 -23.19
C GLU A 54 48.56 -0.15 -23.67
N GLU A 55 47.57 0.04 -24.54
CA GLU A 55 47.06 1.34 -24.97
C GLU A 55 46.14 1.98 -23.91
N ALA A 56 45.39 1.19 -23.13
CA ALA A 56 44.52 1.66 -22.04
C ALA A 56 45.31 2.18 -20.83
N GLU A 57 46.47 1.59 -20.51
CA GLU A 57 47.36 2.10 -19.44
C GLU A 57 47.96 3.49 -19.75
N ARG A 58 48.06 3.87 -21.02
CA ARG A 58 48.72 5.13 -21.45
C ARG A 58 47.77 6.25 -21.84
N GLY A 59 46.46 6.02 -21.82
CA GLY A 59 45.47 6.99 -22.28
C GLY A 59 44.09 6.72 -21.72
N PHE A 60 43.92 6.84 -20.40
CA PHE A 60 42.72 6.49 -19.64
C PHE A 60 41.44 7.28 -20.03
N LEU A 61 41.47 8.22 -21.00
CA LEU A 61 40.30 8.94 -21.50
C LEU A 61 40.44 9.33 -22.98
N SER A 62 39.89 8.51 -23.90
CA SER A 62 39.24 9.04 -25.11
C SER A 62 38.02 8.16 -25.47
N PRO A 63 36.86 8.75 -25.79
CA PRO A 63 35.64 8.02 -26.11
C PRO A 63 35.69 7.51 -27.56
N GLY A 64 35.56 6.20 -27.76
CA GLY A 64 35.49 5.62 -29.12
C GLY A 64 35.28 4.11 -29.21
N PHE A 65 35.44 3.35 -28.12
CA PHE A 65 35.48 1.89 -28.21
C PHE A 65 34.10 1.19 -28.37
N MET A 66 32.98 1.85 -28.00
CA MET A 66 31.65 1.21 -28.06
C MET A 66 30.90 1.39 -29.40
N GLN A 67 31.49 2.05 -30.40
CA GLN A 67 30.76 2.37 -31.64
C GLN A 67 30.95 1.37 -32.80
N HIS A 68 31.66 0.26 -32.60
CA HIS A 68 31.96 -0.71 -33.67
C HIS A 68 31.44 -2.15 -33.45
N MET A 69 30.51 -2.38 -32.50
CA MET A 69 29.91 -3.71 -32.26
C MET A 69 28.44 -3.85 -32.71
N VAL A 70 28.01 -3.17 -33.78
CA VAL A 70 26.70 -3.46 -34.40
C VAL A 70 26.81 -3.59 -35.94
N ALA A 71 26.84 -4.87 -36.36
CA ALA A 71 26.45 -5.51 -37.63
C ALA A 71 27.17 -5.15 -38.96
N PRO A 72 27.37 -6.15 -39.84
CA PRO A 72 26.36 -6.36 -40.88
C PRO A 72 25.92 -7.83 -41.09
N SER A 73 24.69 -7.92 -41.59
CA SER A 73 23.94 -9.08 -42.09
C SER A 73 24.54 -9.78 -43.32
N SER A 74 24.32 -11.09 -43.47
CA SER A 74 23.78 -11.69 -44.71
C SER A 74 23.41 -13.18 -44.58
N ASN A 75 22.24 -13.49 -45.14
CA ASN A 75 21.50 -14.74 -45.35
C ASN A 75 22.25 -16.01 -45.82
N ASP A 76 21.64 -17.17 -45.53
CA ASP A 76 21.10 -18.20 -46.45
C ASP A 76 20.81 -19.49 -45.65
N HIS A 77 19.80 -20.36 -45.85
CA HIS A 77 18.51 -20.39 -46.55
C HIS A 77 17.79 -21.69 -46.06
N ASP A 78 16.45 -21.70 -46.10
CA ASP A 78 15.52 -22.85 -46.30
C ASP A 78 15.31 -23.92 -45.19
N VAL A 79 14.12 -24.50 -44.92
CA VAL A 79 12.73 -24.45 -45.42
C VAL A 79 11.86 -25.16 -44.37
N SER A 80 10.66 -24.65 -44.05
CA SER A 80 9.37 -25.35 -44.26
C SER A 80 8.19 -24.66 -43.57
N ASP A 81 7.22 -24.29 -44.39
CA ASP A 81 5.86 -23.86 -44.05
C ASP A 81 5.10 -24.84 -43.15
N ALA A 82 4.35 -24.30 -42.17
CA ALA A 82 2.92 -24.59 -41.98
C ALA A 82 2.34 -23.76 -40.82
N ASP A 83 1.34 -22.94 -41.17
CA ASP A 83 0.25 -22.39 -40.35
C ASP A 83 0.59 -21.55 -39.10
N ALA A 84 0.72 -20.24 -39.34
CA ALA A 84 0.44 -19.21 -38.34
C ALA A 84 -0.56 -18.19 -38.92
N SER A 85 -1.85 -18.45 -38.70
CA SER A 85 -2.88 -17.40 -38.65
C SER A 85 -4.00 -17.83 -37.70
N SER A 86 -3.99 -17.29 -36.48
CA SER A 86 -5.20 -16.81 -35.78
C SER A 86 -4.83 -16.32 -34.37
N ASP A 87 -5.01 -15.03 -34.16
CA ASP A 87 -5.57 -14.37 -32.97
C ASP A 87 -5.22 -14.93 -31.58
N ASP A 88 -4.25 -14.27 -30.93
CA ASP A 88 -4.19 -14.18 -29.47
C ASP A 88 -5.27 -13.17 -29.00
N LEU A 89 -6.53 -13.60 -29.04
CA LEU A 89 -7.62 -12.96 -28.32
C LEU A 89 -7.75 -13.67 -26.98
N GLY A 90 -7.40 -12.97 -25.90
CA GLY A 90 -7.65 -13.42 -24.53
C GLY A 90 -9.07 -13.95 -24.37
N GLU A 91 -9.23 -15.02 -23.60
CA GLU A 91 -10.51 -15.72 -23.47
C GLU A 91 -11.69 -14.75 -23.22
N PRO A 92 -12.79 -14.82 -23.98
CA PRO A 92 -13.90 -13.89 -23.85
C PRO A 92 -14.56 -14.02 -22.46
N ARG A 93 -14.77 -12.89 -21.78
CA ARG A 93 -15.39 -12.82 -20.43
C ARG A 93 -16.70 -13.59 -20.31
N PHE A 94 -17.50 -13.63 -21.38
CA PHE A 94 -18.78 -14.34 -21.41
C PHE A 94 -18.75 -15.50 -22.40
N LYS A 95 -19.07 -16.71 -21.90
CA LYS A 95 -19.25 -17.90 -22.72
C LYS A 95 -20.75 -18.18 -22.92
N ILE A 96 -21.26 -18.03 -24.14
CA ILE A 96 -22.67 -18.29 -24.46
C ILE A 96 -22.98 -19.79 -24.26
N LEU A 97 -23.96 -20.08 -23.41
CA LEU A 97 -24.44 -21.43 -23.11
C LEU A 97 -25.61 -21.84 -24.00
N GLY A 98 -26.46 -20.88 -24.39
CA GLY A 98 -27.58 -21.12 -25.28
C GLY A 98 -28.41 -19.87 -25.55
N LYS A 99 -29.16 -19.86 -26.65
CA LYS A 99 -30.09 -18.77 -26.97
C LYS A 99 -31.38 -18.93 -26.16
N HIS A 100 -31.75 -17.92 -25.39
CA HIS A 100 -32.92 -17.96 -24.51
C HIS A 100 -34.18 -17.38 -25.18
N ARG A 101 -34.07 -16.21 -25.82
CA ARG A 101 -35.21 -15.53 -26.46
C ARG A 101 -34.73 -14.64 -27.61
N SER A 102 -35.52 -14.53 -28.67
CA SER A 102 -35.28 -13.54 -29.75
C SER A 102 -36.20 -12.34 -29.56
N GLY A 103 -35.65 -11.12 -29.59
CA GLY A 103 -36.42 -9.87 -29.53
C GLY A 103 -36.37 -9.06 -30.82
N GLY A 104 -37.05 -7.90 -30.83
CA GLY A 104 -37.09 -6.98 -31.97
C GLY A 104 -35.74 -6.32 -32.27
N LEU A 105 -35.12 -5.71 -31.24
CA LEU A 105 -33.85 -4.98 -31.32
C LEU A 105 -32.62 -5.88 -31.04
N GLY A 106 -32.77 -6.95 -30.26
CA GLY A 106 -31.68 -7.80 -29.81
C GLY A 106 -32.11 -9.22 -29.42
N ASP A 107 -31.18 -10.15 -29.45
CA ASP A 107 -31.32 -11.54 -28.99
C ASP A 107 -30.80 -11.67 -27.55
N VAL A 108 -31.48 -12.45 -26.70
CA VAL A 108 -31.07 -12.75 -25.32
C VAL A 108 -30.53 -14.17 -25.25
N TYR A 109 -29.32 -14.31 -24.72
CA TYR A 109 -28.62 -15.56 -24.50
C TYR A 109 -28.43 -15.82 -23.01
N VAL A 110 -28.39 -17.09 -22.61
CA VAL A 110 -27.80 -17.47 -21.32
C VAL A 110 -26.30 -17.62 -21.55
N ALA A 111 -25.49 -16.97 -20.72
CA ALA A 111 -24.04 -17.04 -20.80
C ALA A 111 -23.42 -17.28 -19.41
N MET A 112 -22.25 -17.90 -19.37
CA MET A 112 -21.43 -18.00 -18.17
C MET A 112 -20.45 -16.82 -18.14
N ASP A 113 -20.49 -16.01 -17.09
CA ASP A 113 -19.42 -15.05 -16.78
C ASP A 113 -18.22 -15.84 -16.24
N CYS A 114 -17.18 -16.03 -17.05
CA CYS A 114 -16.02 -16.86 -16.74
C CYS A 114 -15.10 -16.24 -15.67
N GLN A 115 -15.21 -14.92 -15.43
CA GLN A 115 -14.45 -14.24 -14.38
C GLN A 115 -15.10 -14.41 -13.01
N LEU A 116 -16.43 -14.43 -12.96
CA LEU A 116 -17.20 -14.50 -11.70
C LEU A 116 -17.83 -15.88 -11.43
N GLY A 117 -17.83 -16.79 -12.41
CA GLY A 117 -18.37 -18.15 -12.26
C GLY A 117 -19.89 -18.21 -12.07
N ARG A 118 -20.65 -17.35 -12.76
CA ARG A 118 -22.12 -17.27 -12.64
C ARG A 118 -22.83 -17.21 -13.99
N GLU A 119 -24.06 -17.73 -14.05
CA GLU A 119 -24.93 -17.56 -15.21
C GLU A 119 -25.51 -16.14 -15.26
N VAL A 120 -25.52 -15.57 -16.47
CA VAL A 120 -26.03 -14.22 -16.76
C VAL A 120 -26.92 -14.27 -18.00
N ALA A 121 -27.89 -13.36 -18.06
CA ALA A 121 -28.65 -13.08 -19.27
C ALA A 121 -27.88 -12.04 -20.09
N LEU A 122 -27.41 -12.43 -21.27
CA LEU A 122 -26.67 -11.57 -22.19
C LEU A 122 -27.59 -11.14 -23.33
N LYS A 123 -27.98 -9.86 -23.38
CA LYS A 123 -28.71 -9.30 -24.53
C LYS A 123 -27.71 -8.74 -25.52
N GLN A 124 -27.86 -9.07 -26.79
CA GLN A 124 -26.98 -8.67 -27.88
C GLN A 124 -27.80 -8.09 -29.03
N ILE A 125 -27.35 -6.98 -29.62
CA ILE A 125 -28.03 -6.38 -30.78
C ILE A 125 -27.98 -7.36 -31.98
N ARG A 126 -29.06 -7.47 -32.74
CA ARG A 126 -29.07 -8.35 -33.93
C ARG A 126 -28.21 -7.73 -35.03
N GLY A 127 -27.41 -8.53 -35.74
CA GLY A 127 -26.54 -8.06 -36.83
C GLY A 127 -27.23 -7.25 -37.94
N LYS A 128 -28.54 -7.42 -38.18
CA LYS A 128 -29.29 -6.53 -39.12
C LYS A 128 -29.46 -5.08 -38.63
N TRP A 129 -29.24 -4.84 -37.34
CA TRP A 129 -29.37 -3.53 -36.67
C TRP A 129 -28.05 -3.00 -36.12
N SER A 130 -26.95 -3.76 -36.20
CA SER A 130 -25.64 -3.37 -35.64
C SER A 130 -25.12 -2.05 -36.23
N ASP A 131 -25.42 -1.82 -37.51
CA ASP A 131 -24.98 -0.65 -38.26
C ASP A 131 -25.99 0.52 -38.22
N HIS A 132 -27.18 0.28 -37.66
CA HIS A 132 -28.23 1.29 -37.62
C HIS A 132 -28.07 2.17 -36.36
N LEU A 133 -27.52 3.38 -36.54
CA LEU A 133 -27.19 4.33 -35.46
C LEU A 133 -28.31 4.53 -34.43
N GLU A 134 -29.54 4.74 -34.89
CA GLU A 134 -30.72 4.94 -34.02
C GLU A 134 -31.09 3.67 -33.22
N ALA A 135 -30.88 2.49 -33.79
CA ALA A 135 -31.15 1.21 -33.13
C ALA A 135 -30.11 0.93 -32.05
N LYS A 136 -28.83 1.20 -32.34
CA LYS A 136 -27.71 1.09 -31.39
C LYS A 136 -27.88 2.07 -30.22
N ARG A 137 -28.29 3.32 -30.49
CA ARG A 137 -28.54 4.32 -29.45
C ARG A 137 -29.65 3.89 -28.49
N ARG A 138 -30.75 3.34 -29.01
CA ARG A 138 -31.85 2.80 -28.17
C ARG A 138 -31.43 1.60 -27.34
N PHE A 139 -30.60 0.72 -27.91
CA PHE A 139 -30.08 -0.45 -27.22
C PHE A 139 -29.17 -0.08 -26.03
N ILE A 140 -28.28 0.90 -26.22
CA ILE A 140 -27.41 1.43 -25.15
C ILE A 140 -28.23 2.17 -24.10
N GLN A 141 -29.19 3.00 -24.53
CA GLN A 141 -30.06 3.75 -23.62
C GLN A 141 -30.87 2.83 -22.69
N GLU A 142 -31.33 1.68 -23.18
CA GLU A 142 -32.01 0.67 -22.35
C GLU A 142 -31.11 0.17 -21.22
N ALA A 143 -29.85 -0.18 -21.53
CA ALA A 143 -28.89 -0.65 -20.56
C ALA A 143 -28.51 0.44 -19.54
N GLU A 144 -28.31 1.68 -19.99
CA GLU A 144 -28.00 2.83 -19.12
C GLU A 144 -29.14 3.17 -18.17
N VAL A 145 -30.38 3.23 -18.66
CA VAL A 145 -31.54 3.53 -17.82
C VAL A 145 -31.77 2.41 -16.80
N THR A 146 -31.64 1.16 -17.21
CA THR A 146 -31.77 0.01 -16.29
C THR A 146 -30.64 0.02 -15.24
N GLY A 147 -29.40 0.30 -15.65
CA GLY A 147 -28.23 0.36 -14.76
C GLY A 147 -28.28 1.50 -13.74
N ARG A 148 -28.99 2.60 -14.02
CA ARG A 148 -29.18 3.72 -13.06
C ARG A 148 -30.21 3.44 -11.97
N LEU A 149 -30.97 2.35 -12.08
CA LEU A 149 -32.09 2.05 -11.20
C LEU A 149 -31.75 0.88 -10.26
N GLU A 150 -31.21 1.21 -9.08
CA GLU A 150 -30.89 0.22 -8.04
C GLU A 150 -32.11 -0.04 -7.13
N HIS A 151 -32.86 -1.11 -7.37
CA HIS A 151 -34.01 -1.51 -6.55
C HIS A 151 -34.20 -3.03 -6.63
N PRO A 152 -34.62 -3.72 -5.53
CA PRO A 152 -34.80 -5.19 -5.53
C PRO A 152 -35.82 -5.68 -6.56
N GLY A 153 -36.73 -4.82 -7.01
CA GLY A 153 -37.70 -5.10 -8.07
C GLY A 153 -37.24 -4.75 -9.50
N ILE A 154 -35.99 -4.35 -9.71
CA ILE A 154 -35.43 -4.00 -11.03
C ILE A 154 -34.24 -4.94 -11.30
N VAL A 155 -34.16 -5.45 -12.54
CA VAL A 155 -33.08 -6.37 -12.91
C VAL A 155 -31.73 -5.64 -12.95
N PRO A 156 -30.70 -6.09 -12.21
CA PRO A 156 -29.40 -5.43 -12.22
C PRO A 156 -28.63 -5.73 -13.50
N VAL A 157 -28.00 -4.70 -14.08
CA VAL A 157 -27.05 -4.80 -15.20
C VAL A 157 -25.64 -4.96 -14.63
N TYR A 158 -24.93 -5.99 -15.09
CA TYR A 158 -23.60 -6.37 -14.59
C TYR A 158 -22.44 -5.90 -15.48
N ALA A 159 -22.68 -5.77 -16.78
CA ALA A 159 -21.68 -5.31 -17.74
C ALA A 159 -22.37 -4.83 -19.02
N MET A 160 -21.71 -3.92 -19.74
CA MET A 160 -22.05 -3.54 -21.11
C MET A 160 -20.76 -3.51 -21.91
N GLY A 161 -20.81 -3.89 -23.19
CA GLY A 161 -19.62 -3.96 -24.03
C GLY A 161 -19.96 -4.09 -25.50
N THR A 162 -18.93 -4.23 -26.32
CA THR A 162 -19.06 -4.51 -27.76
C THR A 162 -18.16 -5.70 -28.09
N TRP A 163 -18.70 -6.66 -28.83
CA TRP A 163 -17.94 -7.80 -29.32
C TRP A 163 -16.91 -7.37 -30.38
N PRO A 164 -15.83 -8.15 -30.62
CA PRO A 164 -14.85 -7.85 -31.67
C PRO A 164 -15.45 -7.69 -33.08
N ASN A 165 -16.62 -8.29 -33.33
CA ASN A 165 -17.38 -8.16 -34.57
C ASN A 165 -18.21 -6.85 -34.68
N GLY A 166 -18.13 -5.96 -33.69
CA GLY A 166 -18.83 -4.66 -33.66
C GLY A 166 -20.23 -4.68 -33.04
N GLU A 167 -20.76 -5.85 -32.65
CA GLU A 167 -22.10 -5.98 -32.06
C GLU A 167 -22.09 -5.61 -30.56
N SER A 168 -22.92 -4.64 -30.17
CA SER A 168 -23.08 -4.26 -28.76
C SER A 168 -23.86 -5.30 -27.96
N TYR A 169 -23.45 -5.53 -26.72
CA TYR A 169 -24.11 -6.41 -25.78
C TYR A 169 -24.17 -5.79 -24.38
N TYR A 170 -25.10 -6.27 -23.55
CA TYR A 170 -25.05 -6.05 -22.11
C TYR A 170 -25.49 -7.33 -21.36
N ALA A 171 -24.85 -7.57 -20.23
CA ALA A 171 -25.11 -8.69 -19.34
C ALA A 171 -25.91 -8.21 -18.12
N MET A 172 -26.96 -8.93 -17.77
CA MET A 172 -27.80 -8.67 -16.60
C MET A 172 -28.05 -9.98 -15.84
N ARG A 173 -28.67 -9.89 -14.65
CA ARG A 173 -29.05 -11.08 -13.89
C ARG A 173 -29.90 -12.02 -14.74
N PHE A 174 -29.49 -13.30 -14.82
CA PHE A 174 -30.38 -14.34 -15.32
C PHE A 174 -31.46 -14.61 -14.27
N ILE A 175 -32.73 -14.57 -14.70
CA ILE A 175 -33.89 -14.72 -13.82
C ILE A 175 -34.52 -16.07 -14.14
N GLU A 176 -34.44 -16.99 -13.19
CA GLU A 176 -35.19 -18.24 -13.21
C GLU A 176 -36.61 -17.94 -12.72
N GLY A 177 -37.64 -18.20 -13.51
CA GLY A 177 -39.02 -17.86 -13.15
C GLY A 177 -39.98 -17.80 -14.34
N GLU A 178 -41.26 -17.61 -14.06
CA GLU A 178 -42.29 -17.37 -15.08
C GLU A 178 -42.66 -15.88 -15.13
N THR A 179 -43.23 -15.44 -16.24
CA THR A 179 -43.77 -14.08 -16.37
C THR A 179 -45.08 -13.96 -15.59
N LEU A 180 -45.41 -12.76 -15.11
CA LEU A 180 -46.70 -12.50 -14.48
C LEU A 180 -47.87 -12.81 -15.43
N ALA A 181 -47.67 -12.69 -16.75
CA ALA A 181 -48.66 -13.12 -17.76
C ALA A 181 -48.95 -14.63 -17.67
N GLU A 182 -47.93 -15.46 -17.49
CA GLU A 182 -48.07 -16.91 -17.32
C GLU A 182 -48.73 -17.26 -15.99
N SER A 183 -48.36 -16.58 -14.89
CA SER A 183 -49.02 -16.77 -13.59
C SER A 183 -50.50 -16.38 -13.62
N ILE A 184 -50.85 -15.27 -14.29
CA ILE A 184 -52.25 -14.85 -14.49
C ILE A 184 -52.99 -15.89 -15.33
N LYS A 185 -52.40 -16.36 -16.42
CA LYS A 185 -52.99 -17.38 -17.28
C LYS A 185 -53.22 -18.69 -16.49
N GLY A 186 -52.23 -19.16 -15.74
CA GLY A 186 -52.34 -20.34 -14.89
C GLY A 186 -53.42 -20.22 -13.82
N TYR A 187 -53.64 -19.02 -13.27
CA TYR A 187 -54.75 -18.75 -12.33
C TYR A 187 -56.13 -18.84 -13.00
N HIS A 188 -56.28 -18.33 -14.22
CA HIS A 188 -57.56 -18.34 -14.95
C HIS A 188 -57.84 -19.66 -15.70
N ASP A 189 -56.81 -20.39 -16.10
CA ASP A 189 -56.89 -21.71 -16.76
C ASP A 189 -57.09 -22.88 -15.77
N ALA A 190 -56.77 -22.68 -14.48
CA ALA A 190 -56.98 -23.69 -13.45
C ALA A 190 -58.48 -24.04 -13.30
N ASP A 191 -58.79 -25.34 -13.14
CA ASP A 191 -60.16 -25.87 -13.11
C ASP A 191 -61.05 -25.06 -12.15
N LYS A 192 -62.21 -24.58 -12.63
CA LYS A 192 -63.20 -23.85 -11.82
C LYS A 192 -63.70 -24.66 -10.61
N LYS A 193 -63.44 -25.96 -10.57
CA LYS A 193 -63.68 -26.86 -9.42
C LYS A 193 -62.61 -26.78 -8.32
N MET A 194 -61.51 -26.06 -8.51
CA MET A 194 -60.48 -25.85 -7.49
C MET A 194 -61.13 -25.23 -6.23
N GLU A 195 -60.80 -25.76 -5.05
CA GLU A 195 -61.41 -25.34 -3.79
C GLU A 195 -61.40 -23.81 -3.63
N SER A 196 -62.55 -23.24 -3.26
CA SER A 196 -62.74 -21.77 -3.20
C SER A 196 -61.70 -21.04 -2.34
N GLN A 197 -61.13 -21.72 -1.35
CA GLN A 197 -60.08 -21.18 -0.49
C GLN A 197 -58.72 -21.11 -1.21
N VAL A 198 -58.35 -22.16 -1.96
CA VAL A 198 -57.12 -22.20 -2.75
C VAL A 198 -57.15 -21.15 -3.86
N ARG A 199 -58.29 -20.95 -4.52
CA ARG A 199 -58.46 -19.91 -5.54
C ARG A 199 -58.35 -18.49 -4.96
N ARG A 200 -58.90 -18.25 -3.75
CA ARG A 200 -58.73 -16.97 -3.03
C ARG A 200 -57.27 -16.72 -2.63
N LEU A 201 -56.53 -17.74 -2.19
CA LEU A 201 -55.12 -17.62 -1.83
C LEU A 201 -54.27 -17.22 -3.04
N LYS A 202 -54.44 -17.90 -4.18
CA LYS A 202 -53.73 -17.55 -5.44
C LYS A 202 -54.01 -16.13 -5.92
N LEU A 203 -55.25 -15.65 -5.79
CA LEU A 203 -55.56 -14.24 -6.12
C LEU A 203 -54.84 -13.25 -5.19
N ARG A 204 -54.71 -13.58 -3.91
CA ARG A 204 -53.96 -12.74 -2.95
C ARG A 204 -52.47 -12.71 -3.26
N GLU A 205 -51.90 -13.84 -3.71
CA GLU A 205 -50.51 -13.92 -4.18
C GLU A 205 -50.30 -13.00 -5.39
N LEU A 206 -51.15 -13.07 -6.42
CA LEU A 206 -51.07 -12.18 -7.59
C LEU A 206 -51.21 -10.70 -7.23
N LEU A 207 -52.09 -10.36 -6.28
CA LEU A 207 -52.24 -8.97 -5.80
C LEU A 207 -51.05 -8.50 -4.95
N THR A 208 -50.33 -9.43 -4.30
CA THR A 208 -49.10 -9.11 -3.56
C THR A 208 -47.97 -8.80 -4.54
N VAL A 209 -47.80 -9.62 -5.59
CA VAL A 209 -46.88 -9.34 -6.70
C VAL A 209 -47.22 -8.00 -7.35
N PHE A 210 -48.50 -7.70 -7.58
CA PHE A 210 -48.94 -6.41 -8.12
C PHE A 210 -48.53 -5.21 -7.26
N ILE A 211 -48.63 -5.34 -5.93
CA ILE A 211 -48.18 -4.31 -4.98
C ILE A 211 -46.66 -4.08 -5.12
N GLU A 212 -45.86 -5.14 -5.28
CA GLU A 212 -44.42 -5.03 -5.48
C GLU A 212 -44.05 -4.33 -6.79
N VAL A 213 -44.79 -4.60 -7.88
CA VAL A 213 -44.66 -3.86 -9.15
C VAL A 213 -44.99 -2.38 -8.95
N CYS A 214 -46.08 -2.06 -8.23
CA CYS A 214 -46.45 -0.66 -7.96
C CYS A 214 -45.37 0.08 -7.15
N ASN A 215 -44.78 -0.57 -6.15
CA ASN A 215 -43.68 -0.01 -5.37
C ASN A 215 -42.42 0.21 -6.24
N THR A 216 -42.12 -0.73 -7.14
CA THR A 216 -40.99 -0.64 -8.07
C THR A 216 -41.13 0.53 -9.04
N ILE A 217 -42.33 0.72 -9.60
CA ILE A 217 -42.61 1.85 -10.49
C ILE A 217 -42.61 3.18 -9.72
N HIS A 218 -43.11 3.19 -8.47
CA HIS A 218 -43.00 4.37 -7.61
C HIS A 218 -41.54 4.78 -7.38
N TYR A 219 -40.65 3.80 -7.17
CA TYR A 219 -39.21 4.04 -7.07
C TYR A 219 -38.65 4.65 -8.36
N ALA A 220 -38.93 4.07 -9.53
CA ALA A 220 -38.48 4.61 -10.81
C ALA A 220 -38.97 6.06 -11.04
N HIS A 221 -40.23 6.35 -10.66
CA HIS A 221 -40.80 7.70 -10.71
C HIS A 221 -40.09 8.68 -9.76
N SER A 222 -39.58 8.23 -8.62
CA SER A 222 -38.77 9.07 -7.71
C SER A 222 -37.42 9.44 -8.33
N LYS A 223 -36.90 8.60 -9.23
CA LYS A 223 -35.69 8.82 -10.03
C LYS A 223 -35.96 9.51 -11.38
N GLN A 224 -37.17 10.06 -11.55
CA GLN A 224 -37.59 10.77 -12.77
C GLN A 224 -37.52 9.92 -14.06
N VAL A 225 -37.65 8.59 -13.92
CA VAL A 225 -37.74 7.64 -15.04
C VAL A 225 -39.18 7.17 -15.22
N LEU A 226 -39.70 7.23 -16.45
CA LEU A 226 -40.98 6.62 -16.86
C LEU A 226 -40.74 5.32 -17.61
N HIS A 227 -41.56 4.30 -17.37
CA HIS A 227 -41.41 2.98 -18.02
C HIS A 227 -42.13 2.92 -19.39
N ARG A 228 -43.33 3.47 -19.52
CA ARG A 228 -44.14 3.61 -20.76
C ARG A 228 -44.64 2.32 -21.45
N ASP A 229 -44.15 1.15 -21.08
CA ASP A 229 -44.65 -0.17 -21.56
C ASP A 229 -44.83 -1.21 -20.43
N ILE A 230 -45.46 -0.82 -19.33
CA ILE A 230 -45.77 -1.74 -18.23
C ILE A 230 -46.89 -2.70 -18.67
N LYS A 231 -46.61 -4.00 -18.60
CA LYS A 231 -47.55 -5.10 -18.92
C LYS A 231 -47.10 -6.40 -18.24
N PRO A 232 -47.98 -7.41 -18.07
CA PRO A 232 -47.61 -8.63 -17.34
C PRO A 232 -46.47 -9.46 -17.95
N SER A 233 -46.20 -9.34 -19.25
CA SER A 233 -45.05 -10.04 -19.88
C SER A 233 -43.70 -9.39 -19.57
N ASN A 234 -43.71 -8.16 -19.02
CA ASN A 234 -42.51 -7.40 -18.63
C ASN A 234 -42.30 -7.44 -17.10
N VAL A 235 -42.95 -8.38 -16.42
CA VAL A 235 -42.76 -8.66 -14.99
C VAL A 235 -42.43 -10.13 -14.85
N MET A 236 -41.30 -10.44 -14.23
CA MET A 236 -40.84 -11.79 -13.92
C MET A 236 -41.11 -12.09 -12.44
N VAL A 237 -41.63 -13.29 -12.17
CA VAL A 237 -41.86 -13.81 -10.82
C VAL A 237 -40.93 -15.01 -10.62
N GLY A 238 -39.99 -14.86 -9.69
CA GLY A 238 -39.01 -15.90 -9.39
C GLY A 238 -39.52 -16.94 -8.39
N PRO A 239 -38.83 -18.10 -8.28
CA PRO A 239 -39.26 -19.24 -7.46
C PRO A 239 -39.26 -18.95 -5.94
N TYR A 240 -38.59 -17.88 -5.50
CA TYR A 240 -38.49 -17.51 -4.08
C TYR A 240 -39.34 -16.29 -3.72
N GLY A 241 -40.25 -15.88 -4.62
CA GLY A 241 -41.16 -14.75 -4.40
C GLY A 241 -40.60 -13.39 -4.78
N GLU A 242 -39.47 -13.32 -5.49
CA GLU A 242 -39.00 -12.08 -6.08
C GLU A 242 -39.86 -11.62 -7.28
N THR A 243 -40.14 -10.32 -7.35
CA THR A 243 -40.86 -9.69 -8.46
C THR A 243 -39.96 -8.68 -9.15
N LEU A 244 -39.61 -8.93 -10.41
CA LEU A 244 -38.67 -8.11 -11.19
C LEU A 244 -39.34 -7.49 -12.41
N VAL A 245 -39.26 -6.17 -12.55
CA VAL A 245 -39.69 -5.44 -13.75
C VAL A 245 -38.54 -5.39 -14.76
N VAL A 246 -38.82 -5.82 -15.99
CA VAL A 246 -37.85 -5.97 -17.08
C VAL A 246 -38.27 -5.18 -18.33
N ASP A 247 -37.36 -5.05 -19.29
CA ASP A 247 -37.60 -4.44 -20.62
C ASP A 247 -37.92 -2.92 -20.56
N TRP A 248 -36.89 -2.14 -20.23
CA TRP A 248 -36.92 -0.67 -20.13
C TRP A 248 -36.68 0.03 -21.50
N GLY A 249 -36.81 -0.69 -22.61
CA GLY A 249 -36.44 -0.22 -23.96
C GLY A 249 -37.24 0.99 -24.49
N LEU A 250 -38.34 1.36 -23.81
CA LEU A 250 -39.17 2.52 -24.13
C LEU A 250 -39.13 3.62 -23.04
N ALA A 251 -38.25 3.46 -22.05
CA ALA A 251 -38.17 4.35 -20.90
C ALA A 251 -37.74 5.78 -21.26
N LYS A 252 -38.22 6.76 -20.50
CA LYS A 252 -37.92 8.19 -20.71
C LYS A 252 -37.49 8.85 -19.40
N MET A 253 -36.36 9.56 -19.42
CA MET A 253 -35.90 10.42 -18.31
C MET A 253 -36.57 11.79 -18.41
N LEU A 254 -37.12 12.30 -17.30
CA LEU A 254 -37.89 13.57 -17.27
C LEU A 254 -37.01 14.82 -17.10
N ASP A 255 -35.76 14.70 -16.63
CA ASP A 255 -34.86 15.83 -16.31
C ASP A 255 -33.92 16.26 -17.47
N VAL A 256 -34.02 15.66 -18.65
CA VAL A 256 -33.22 16.06 -19.83
C VAL A 256 -34.07 17.00 -20.70
N PRO A 257 -33.65 18.28 -20.91
CA PRO A 257 -34.33 19.19 -21.82
C PRO A 257 -34.41 18.59 -23.22
N SER A 258 -35.61 18.65 -23.80
CA SER A 258 -35.96 18.01 -25.07
C SER A 258 -35.07 18.41 -26.23
N ASP A 259 -34.29 17.46 -26.76
CA ASP A 259 -33.80 17.49 -28.14
C ASP A 259 -34.91 16.89 -29.02
N GLN A 260 -35.63 17.75 -29.75
CA GLN A 260 -36.84 17.44 -30.52
C GLN A 260 -36.61 16.56 -31.78
N GLY A 261 -35.55 15.74 -31.84
CA GLY A 261 -35.13 15.08 -33.09
C GLY A 261 -35.16 13.55 -33.19
N LEU A 262 -35.33 12.78 -32.10
CA LEU A 262 -34.95 11.35 -32.08
C LEU A 262 -36.11 10.33 -32.07
N THR A 263 -37.33 10.76 -32.42
CA THR A 263 -38.47 9.83 -32.56
C THR A 263 -38.92 9.61 -34.00
N GLU A 264 -38.33 10.28 -34.98
CA GLU A 264 -38.63 10.10 -36.40
C GLU A 264 -37.48 9.35 -37.09
N ASN A 265 -37.84 8.40 -37.96
CA ASN A 265 -36.97 7.62 -38.87
C ASN A 265 -36.41 6.31 -38.32
N LEU A 266 -37.30 5.32 -38.25
CA LEU A 266 -37.00 3.89 -38.47
C LEU A 266 -38.32 3.22 -38.89
N GLN A 267 -38.68 3.37 -40.16
CA GLN A 267 -39.73 2.55 -40.78
C GLN A 267 -39.08 1.20 -41.08
N LEU A 268 -39.50 0.16 -40.37
CA LEU A 268 -39.07 -1.21 -40.63
C LEU A 268 -40.12 -1.88 -41.51
N GLU A 269 -39.85 -1.93 -42.80
CA GLU A 269 -40.53 -2.84 -43.73
C GLU A 269 -39.98 -4.27 -43.56
N ASP A 270 -40.91 -5.23 -43.60
CA ASP A 270 -40.76 -6.69 -43.73
C ASP A 270 -40.02 -7.49 -42.65
N ALA A 271 -40.80 -8.20 -41.82
CA ALA A 271 -40.59 -9.62 -41.53
C ALA A 271 -41.83 -10.22 -40.85
N SER A 272 -42.67 -10.87 -41.63
CA SER A 272 -43.63 -11.87 -41.19
C SER A 272 -42.88 -13.09 -40.62
N ASP A 273 -42.67 -13.15 -39.31
CA ASP A 273 -42.75 -14.42 -38.55
C ASP A 273 -42.77 -14.17 -37.04
N SER A 274 -43.63 -14.88 -36.32
CA SER A 274 -43.71 -14.99 -34.85
C SER A 274 -44.05 -13.72 -34.00
N GLY A 275 -45.36 -13.47 -33.82
CA GLY A 275 -45.99 -13.42 -32.48
C GLY A 275 -45.87 -12.18 -31.56
N SER A 276 -45.12 -11.11 -31.89
CA SER A 276 -45.08 -9.91 -31.03
C SER A 276 -45.48 -8.64 -31.78
N THR A 277 -46.64 -8.09 -31.45
CA THR A 277 -47.23 -6.91 -32.11
C THR A 277 -46.62 -5.61 -31.58
N GLU A 278 -45.33 -5.38 -31.81
CA GLU A 278 -44.72 -4.05 -31.61
C GLU A 278 -45.10 -3.16 -32.79
N THR A 279 -45.99 -2.19 -32.57
CA THR A 279 -46.41 -1.27 -33.64
C THR A 279 -45.90 0.14 -33.36
N ARG A 280 -45.03 0.65 -34.23
CA ARG A 280 -44.70 2.08 -34.35
C ARG A 280 -45.39 2.65 -35.59
N VAL A 281 -46.55 3.29 -35.41
CA VAL A 281 -47.23 4.07 -36.45
C VAL A 281 -47.31 5.52 -35.98
N GLY A 282 -46.67 6.44 -36.71
CA GLY A 282 -46.84 7.89 -36.57
C GLY A 282 -46.58 8.48 -35.17
N GLY A 283 -45.45 8.16 -34.53
CA GLY A 283 -45.08 8.74 -33.22
C GLY A 283 -45.71 8.08 -31.98
N ARG A 284 -46.53 7.03 -32.16
CA ARG A 284 -47.18 6.27 -31.07
C ARG A 284 -46.30 5.10 -30.61
N VAL A 285 -46.10 4.94 -29.31
CA VAL A 285 -45.14 3.98 -28.71
C VAL A 285 -45.79 3.22 -27.54
N GLY A 286 -45.79 1.88 -27.59
CA GLY A 286 -46.27 0.96 -26.55
C GLY A 286 -46.98 -0.29 -27.10
N THR A 287 -47.47 -1.17 -26.22
CA THR A 287 -48.28 -2.35 -26.60
C THR A 287 -49.78 -1.99 -26.67
N PRO A 288 -50.43 -2.03 -27.84
CA PRO A 288 -51.79 -1.48 -28.03
C PRO A 288 -52.85 -2.00 -27.04
N GLN A 289 -52.71 -3.24 -26.57
CA GLN A 289 -53.66 -3.87 -25.65
C GLN A 289 -53.68 -3.26 -24.24
N TYR A 290 -52.64 -2.52 -23.85
CA TYR A 290 -52.48 -1.91 -22.52
C TYR A 290 -52.37 -0.38 -22.59
N MET A 291 -52.25 0.21 -23.78
CA MET A 291 -51.99 1.64 -23.97
C MET A 291 -52.99 2.53 -23.24
N SER A 292 -52.47 3.62 -22.69
CA SER A 292 -53.28 4.73 -22.18
C SER A 292 -53.91 5.56 -23.29
N PRO A 293 -55.01 6.30 -23.02
CA PRO A 293 -55.63 7.21 -24.00
C PRO A 293 -54.66 8.23 -24.60
N GLU A 294 -53.77 8.79 -23.77
CA GLU A 294 -52.76 9.76 -24.22
C GLU A 294 -51.70 9.12 -25.14
N GLN A 295 -51.32 7.84 -24.90
CA GLN A 295 -50.42 7.10 -25.80
C GLN A 295 -51.10 6.74 -27.12
N ALA A 296 -52.38 6.34 -27.09
CA ALA A 296 -53.14 6.00 -28.28
C ALA A 296 -53.43 7.22 -29.18
N ASN A 297 -53.64 8.39 -28.57
CA ASN A 297 -53.82 9.65 -29.29
C ASN A 297 -52.49 10.25 -29.81
N GLY A 298 -51.33 9.79 -29.32
CA GLY A 298 -50.02 10.37 -29.66
C GLY A 298 -49.74 11.72 -28.99
N GLN A 299 -50.39 11.99 -27.85
CA GLN A 299 -50.23 13.25 -27.10
C GLN A 299 -48.94 13.20 -26.26
N LEU A 300 -47.78 13.36 -26.92
CA LEU A 300 -46.46 13.20 -26.30
C LEU A 300 -46.22 14.13 -25.10
N ASP A 301 -46.83 15.32 -25.11
CA ASP A 301 -46.74 16.31 -24.03
C ASP A 301 -47.56 15.94 -22.77
N GLU A 302 -48.54 15.05 -22.91
CA GLU A 302 -49.37 14.59 -21.80
C GLU A 302 -48.80 13.33 -21.11
N ILE A 303 -47.77 12.69 -21.68
CA ILE A 303 -47.14 11.49 -21.13
C ILE A 303 -46.35 11.85 -19.86
N ASN A 304 -46.78 11.32 -18.72
CA ASN A 304 -46.17 11.57 -17.40
C ASN A 304 -46.31 10.36 -16.46
N LYS A 305 -45.98 10.52 -15.17
CA LYS A 305 -46.09 9.46 -14.14
C LYS A 305 -47.47 8.80 -14.08
N ARG A 306 -48.55 9.54 -14.38
CA ARG A 306 -49.93 9.06 -14.41
C ARG A 306 -50.24 8.18 -15.63
N THR A 307 -49.40 8.22 -16.67
CA THR A 307 -49.44 7.28 -17.79
C THR A 307 -49.05 5.88 -17.33
N ASP A 308 -47.96 5.74 -16.58
CA ASP A 308 -47.57 4.45 -15.99
C ASP A 308 -48.60 3.93 -14.98
N ILE A 309 -49.30 4.80 -14.25
CA ILE A 309 -50.42 4.42 -13.36
C ILE A 309 -51.59 3.79 -14.15
N TYR A 310 -51.86 4.28 -15.36
CA TYR A 310 -52.86 3.66 -16.23
C TYR A 310 -52.42 2.26 -16.65
N LEU A 311 -51.15 2.10 -17.05
CA LEU A 311 -50.60 0.80 -17.45
C LEU A 311 -50.61 -0.21 -16.28
N LEU A 312 -50.33 0.24 -15.06
CA LEU A 312 -50.53 -0.57 -13.83
C LEU A 312 -52.01 -0.94 -13.63
N GLY A 313 -52.93 -0.01 -13.87
CA GLY A 313 -54.38 -0.28 -13.88
C GLY A 313 -54.77 -1.33 -14.92
N ALA A 314 -54.18 -1.29 -16.11
CA ALA A 314 -54.37 -2.26 -17.18
C ALA A 314 -53.81 -3.66 -16.84
N THR A 315 -52.67 -3.72 -16.15
CA THR A 315 -52.13 -4.96 -15.57
C THR A 315 -53.09 -5.52 -14.50
N LEU A 316 -53.60 -4.67 -13.59
CA LEU A 316 -54.59 -5.10 -12.60
C LEU A 316 -55.87 -5.60 -13.27
N TYR A 317 -56.34 -4.93 -14.32
CA TYR A 317 -57.50 -5.36 -15.11
C TYR A 317 -57.34 -6.80 -15.60
N GLN A 318 -56.16 -7.14 -16.14
CA GLN A 318 -55.88 -8.49 -16.63
C GLN A 318 -55.77 -9.52 -15.50
N ILE A 319 -55.19 -9.16 -14.33
CA ILE A 319 -55.20 -10.04 -13.15
C ILE A 319 -56.66 -10.40 -12.78
N LEU A 320 -57.57 -9.43 -12.82
CA LEU A 320 -58.97 -9.61 -12.40
C LEU A 320 -59.84 -10.36 -13.42
N THR A 321 -59.56 -10.18 -14.71
CA THR A 321 -60.45 -10.65 -15.81
C THR A 321 -59.84 -11.76 -16.67
N GLY A 322 -58.53 -11.98 -16.57
CA GLY A 322 -57.77 -12.93 -17.40
C GLY A 322 -57.51 -12.45 -18.82
N SER A 323 -58.07 -11.30 -19.22
CA SER A 323 -57.92 -10.73 -20.56
C SER A 323 -57.38 -9.30 -20.48
N ALA A 324 -56.59 -8.88 -21.46
CA ALA A 324 -56.16 -7.50 -21.57
C ALA A 324 -57.37 -6.55 -21.73
N PRO A 325 -57.30 -5.29 -21.27
CA PRO A 325 -58.44 -4.38 -21.32
C PRO A 325 -58.87 -3.99 -22.73
N HIS A 326 -57.93 -3.97 -23.67
CA HIS A 326 -58.19 -3.62 -25.07
C HIS A 326 -57.78 -4.79 -25.97
N THR A 327 -58.74 -5.37 -26.68
CA THR A 327 -58.51 -6.50 -27.59
C THR A 327 -59.13 -6.24 -28.96
N LEU A 328 -58.50 -6.78 -30.00
CA LEU A 328 -59.11 -6.84 -31.33
C LEU A 328 -60.22 -7.89 -31.31
N ASN A 329 -61.40 -7.52 -31.80
CA ASN A 329 -62.57 -8.38 -31.86
C ASN A 329 -63.40 -8.04 -33.11
N ASP A 330 -64.49 -8.76 -33.35
CA ASP A 330 -65.33 -8.55 -34.55
C ASP A 330 -65.89 -7.11 -34.66
N GLU A 331 -66.04 -6.40 -33.54
CA GLU A 331 -66.48 -4.99 -33.47
C GLU A 331 -65.36 -3.98 -33.74
N CYS A 332 -64.09 -4.40 -33.59
CA CYS A 332 -62.90 -3.58 -33.70
C CYS A 332 -61.74 -4.40 -34.34
N PRO A 333 -61.89 -4.80 -35.62
CA PRO A 333 -60.99 -5.76 -36.26
C PRO A 333 -59.61 -5.20 -36.61
N THR A 334 -59.46 -3.87 -36.70
CA THR A 334 -58.20 -3.23 -37.08
C THR A 334 -57.54 -2.49 -35.92
N LEU A 335 -56.20 -2.41 -35.95
CA LEU A 335 -55.41 -1.70 -34.95
C LEU A 335 -55.75 -0.21 -34.87
N GLU A 336 -56.03 0.45 -36.00
CA GLU A 336 -56.39 1.87 -36.04
C GLU A 336 -57.72 2.14 -35.33
N GLN A 337 -58.72 1.29 -35.53
CA GLN A 337 -60.00 1.36 -34.81
C GLN A 337 -59.81 1.14 -33.31
N LEU A 338 -58.89 0.25 -32.91
CA LEU A 338 -58.58 -0.01 -31.51
C LEU A 338 -57.96 1.22 -30.83
N LEU A 339 -56.98 1.87 -31.49
CA LEU A 339 -56.35 3.08 -30.97
C LEU A 339 -57.36 4.23 -30.82
N VAL A 340 -58.29 4.41 -31.77
CA VAL A 340 -59.36 5.41 -31.66
C VAL A 340 -60.27 5.11 -30.46
N ARG A 341 -60.65 3.84 -30.25
CA ARG A 341 -61.47 3.41 -29.11
C ARG A 341 -60.79 3.67 -27.77
N ILE A 342 -59.49 3.38 -27.68
CA ILE A 342 -58.66 3.66 -26.50
C ILE A 342 -58.60 5.17 -26.24
N GLY A 343 -58.37 5.99 -27.28
CA GLY A 343 -58.35 7.46 -27.20
C GLY A 343 -59.69 8.06 -26.73
N LEU A 344 -60.82 7.42 -27.09
CA LEU A 344 -62.14 7.80 -26.59
C LEU A 344 -62.38 7.42 -25.12
N GLY A 345 -61.54 6.57 -24.52
CA GLY A 345 -61.64 6.12 -23.12
C GLY A 345 -62.72 5.06 -22.90
N VAL A 346 -63.07 4.29 -23.94
CA VAL A 346 -64.11 3.25 -23.87
C VAL A 346 -63.51 1.97 -23.29
N LEU A 347 -63.82 1.67 -22.03
CA LEU A 347 -63.38 0.48 -21.29
C LEU A 347 -64.59 -0.35 -20.85
N LYS A 348 -64.55 -1.68 -21.02
CA LYS A 348 -65.55 -2.59 -20.44
C LYS A 348 -65.24 -2.76 -18.94
N PRO A 349 -66.20 -2.57 -18.02
CA PRO A 349 -65.95 -2.81 -16.60
C PRO A 349 -65.57 -4.27 -16.30
N PRO A 350 -64.58 -4.55 -15.43
CA PRO A 350 -64.17 -5.90 -15.06
C PRO A 350 -65.31 -6.83 -14.61
N SER A 351 -66.32 -6.31 -13.91
CA SER A 351 -67.49 -7.09 -13.45
C SER A 351 -68.34 -7.67 -14.59
N GLN A 352 -68.27 -7.10 -15.80
CA GLN A 352 -68.96 -7.63 -16.98
C GLN A 352 -68.26 -8.86 -17.58
N ILE A 353 -67.00 -9.10 -17.23
CA ILE A 353 -66.20 -10.25 -17.67
C ILE A 353 -66.10 -11.28 -16.54
N ASN A 354 -65.86 -10.83 -15.32
CA ASN A 354 -65.79 -11.68 -14.12
C ASN A 354 -66.87 -11.27 -13.11
N LEU A 355 -68.01 -11.96 -13.17
CA LEU A 355 -69.18 -11.70 -12.30
C LEU A 355 -68.92 -11.96 -10.81
N GLU A 356 -67.84 -12.67 -10.45
CA GLU A 356 -67.47 -12.99 -9.06
C GLU A 356 -66.55 -11.92 -8.42
N LEU A 357 -66.25 -10.83 -9.14
CA LEU A 357 -65.34 -9.78 -8.68
C LEU A 357 -65.95 -8.91 -7.57
N SER A 358 -65.16 -8.57 -6.56
CA SER A 358 -65.59 -7.66 -5.49
C SER A 358 -65.64 -6.21 -5.98
N ALA A 359 -66.75 -5.51 -5.72
CA ALA A 359 -66.94 -4.11 -6.10
C ALA A 359 -65.82 -3.14 -5.63
N PRO A 360 -65.23 -3.28 -4.43
CA PRO A 360 -64.10 -2.43 -4.02
C PRO A 360 -62.85 -2.57 -4.91
N LEU A 361 -62.56 -3.78 -5.38
CA LEU A 361 -61.38 -4.07 -6.21
C LEU A 361 -61.59 -3.60 -7.67
N GLU A 362 -62.83 -3.67 -8.15
CA GLU A 362 -63.24 -3.05 -9.42
C GLU A 362 -63.09 -1.53 -9.38
N ALA A 363 -63.52 -0.88 -8.29
CA ALA A 363 -63.39 0.56 -8.12
C ALA A 363 -61.92 1.02 -8.15
N ILE A 364 -61.01 0.25 -7.55
CA ILE A 364 -59.55 0.52 -7.60
C ILE A 364 -59.04 0.48 -9.04
N CYS A 365 -59.41 -0.56 -9.78
CA CYS A 365 -59.00 -0.75 -11.18
C CYS A 365 -59.51 0.39 -12.08
N LEU A 366 -60.80 0.74 -11.98
CA LEU A 366 -61.40 1.80 -12.80
C LEU A 366 -60.84 3.20 -12.50
N LYS A 367 -60.50 3.50 -11.23
CA LYS A 367 -59.83 4.76 -10.89
C LYS A 367 -58.43 4.84 -11.50
N ALA A 368 -57.65 3.76 -11.44
CA ALA A 368 -56.32 3.71 -12.07
C ALA A 368 -56.40 3.90 -13.61
N MET A 369 -57.45 3.36 -14.24
CA MET A 369 -57.68 3.42 -15.69
C MET A 369 -58.60 4.57 -16.15
N SER A 370 -58.77 5.62 -15.34
CA SER A 370 -59.63 6.76 -15.72
C SER A 370 -59.11 7.46 -16.98
N LYS A 371 -60.03 7.85 -17.88
CA LYS A 371 -59.67 8.51 -19.16
C LYS A 371 -58.79 9.73 -18.94
N GLN A 372 -59.21 10.63 -18.05
CA GLN A 372 -58.46 11.84 -17.71
C GLN A 372 -57.35 11.52 -16.72
N SER A 373 -56.11 11.85 -17.05
CA SER A 373 -54.92 11.51 -16.25
C SER A 373 -54.98 12.04 -14.80
N HIS A 374 -55.52 13.24 -14.58
CA HIS A 374 -55.63 13.85 -13.25
C HIS A 374 -56.65 13.17 -12.31
N GLN A 375 -57.60 12.40 -12.85
CA GLN A 375 -58.57 11.62 -12.05
C GLN A 375 -57.99 10.29 -11.54
N ARG A 376 -56.84 9.86 -12.08
CA ARG A 376 -56.10 8.68 -11.63
C ARG A 376 -55.43 8.96 -10.28
N TYR A 377 -54.93 7.91 -9.62
CA TYR A 377 -54.09 8.06 -8.43
C TYR A 377 -52.93 9.02 -8.67
N ARG A 378 -52.49 9.75 -7.64
CA ARG A 378 -51.41 10.73 -7.78
C ARG A 378 -50.05 10.04 -7.91
N SER A 379 -49.90 8.85 -7.32
CA SER A 379 -48.69 8.03 -7.35
C SER A 379 -49.03 6.54 -7.42
N ALA A 380 -48.08 5.71 -7.85
CA ALA A 380 -48.23 4.26 -7.80
C ALA A 380 -48.31 3.71 -6.35
N ALA A 381 -47.76 4.42 -5.37
CA ALA A 381 -47.87 4.06 -3.95
C ALA A 381 -49.32 4.16 -3.44
N GLU A 382 -50.06 5.20 -3.82
CA GLU A 382 -51.48 5.35 -3.43
C GLU A 382 -52.35 4.21 -4.00
N LEU A 383 -52.05 3.75 -5.22
CA LEU A 383 -52.69 2.58 -5.83
C LEU A 383 -52.37 1.30 -5.04
N ALA A 384 -51.12 1.11 -4.64
CA ALA A 384 -50.70 -0.04 -3.83
C ALA A 384 -51.36 -0.06 -2.44
N ASP A 385 -51.53 1.11 -1.81
CA ASP A 385 -52.16 1.26 -0.50
C ASP A 385 -53.62 0.77 -0.50
N ASP A 386 -54.41 1.12 -1.52
CA ASP A 386 -55.80 0.67 -1.60
C ASP A 386 -55.93 -0.83 -1.87
N VAL A 387 -55.02 -1.43 -2.65
CA VAL A 387 -54.97 -2.90 -2.80
C VAL A 387 -54.57 -3.57 -1.48
N ARG A 388 -53.62 -2.99 -0.71
CA ARG A 388 -53.25 -3.50 0.63
C ARG A 388 -54.41 -3.43 1.62
N ARG A 389 -55.18 -2.33 1.64
CA ARG A 389 -56.39 -2.20 2.47
C ARG A 389 -57.41 -3.27 2.14
N TRP A 390 -57.61 -3.56 0.85
CA TRP A 390 -58.48 -4.66 0.43
C TRP A 390 -57.97 -6.03 0.90
N LEU A 391 -56.67 -6.31 0.75
CA LEU A 391 -56.05 -7.56 1.25
C LEU A 391 -56.16 -7.70 2.78
N ALA A 392 -56.16 -6.59 3.52
CA ALA A 392 -56.37 -6.54 4.97
C ALA A 392 -57.87 -6.52 5.37
N ASP A 393 -58.80 -6.62 4.43
CA ASP A 393 -60.26 -6.55 4.63
C ASP A 393 -60.70 -5.23 5.31
N GLU A 394 -59.98 -4.14 5.02
CA GLU A 394 -60.25 -2.76 5.44
C GLU A 394 -61.02 -1.99 4.34
N SER A 395 -61.58 -0.83 4.69
CA SER A 395 -62.26 0.03 3.70
C SER A 395 -61.23 0.69 2.77
N VAL A 396 -61.43 0.54 1.46
CA VAL A 396 -60.59 1.18 0.43
C VAL A 396 -61.03 2.62 0.18
N SER A 397 -60.11 3.51 -0.25
CA SER A 397 -60.40 4.95 -0.35
C SER A 397 -61.39 5.34 -1.46
N VAL A 398 -61.71 4.39 -2.33
CA VAL A 398 -62.46 4.60 -3.58
C VAL A 398 -63.83 3.93 -3.62
N HIS A 399 -64.22 3.23 -2.54
CA HIS A 399 -65.49 2.52 -2.47
C HIS A 399 -66.07 2.58 -1.05
N ASP A 400 -67.30 3.10 -0.93
CA ASP A 400 -68.01 3.18 0.33
C ASP A 400 -68.74 1.87 0.67
N ASP A 401 -68.31 1.21 1.75
CA ASP A 401 -68.96 0.00 2.24
C ASP A 401 -70.31 0.29 2.94
N PRO A 402 -71.40 -0.45 2.63
CA PRO A 402 -72.66 -0.37 3.37
C PRO A 402 -72.50 -0.68 4.88
N ILE A 403 -73.26 0.01 5.73
CA ILE A 403 -73.17 -0.05 7.20
C ILE A 403 -73.28 -1.48 7.76
N GLY A 404 -74.11 -2.35 7.15
CA GLY A 404 -74.26 -3.75 7.57
C GLY A 404 -73.02 -4.63 7.32
N ILE A 405 -72.23 -4.34 6.28
CA ILE A 405 -71.00 -5.08 5.96
C ILE A 405 -69.87 -4.67 6.91
N ARG A 406 -69.82 -3.39 7.31
CA ARG A 406 -68.90 -2.89 8.35
C ARG A 406 -69.15 -3.57 9.72
N ALA A 407 -70.41 -3.79 10.09
CA ALA A 407 -70.79 -4.49 11.33
C ALA A 407 -70.45 -6.00 11.29
N ALA A 408 -70.68 -6.68 10.17
CA ALA A 408 -70.36 -8.11 10.01
C ALA A 408 -68.84 -8.40 9.96
N ARG A 409 -68.03 -7.46 9.45
CA ARG A 409 -66.56 -7.51 9.49
C ARG A 409 -66.02 -7.38 10.92
N TRP A 410 -66.64 -6.51 11.73
CA TRP A 410 -66.31 -6.31 13.14
C TRP A 410 -66.65 -7.53 14.02
N ILE A 411 -67.81 -8.15 13.80
CA ILE A 411 -68.25 -9.36 14.54
C ILE A 411 -67.34 -10.58 14.23
N ARG A 412 -66.87 -10.73 12.99
CA ARG A 412 -65.97 -11.84 12.59
C ARG A 412 -64.56 -11.71 13.17
N ARG A 413 -64.04 -10.50 13.38
CA ARG A 413 -62.71 -10.27 13.99
C ARG A 413 -62.69 -10.48 15.50
N HIS A 414 -63.84 -10.47 16.19
CA HIS A 414 -63.93 -10.51 17.65
C HIS A 414 -64.96 -11.54 18.18
N GLN A 415 -64.85 -12.81 17.78
CA GLN A 415 -65.81 -13.88 18.10
C GLN A 415 -65.98 -14.16 19.61
N ALA A 416 -64.94 -13.94 20.42
CA ALA A 416 -65.04 -14.04 21.88
C ALA A 416 -65.86 -12.89 22.51
N ALA A 417 -65.79 -11.67 21.93
CA ALA A 417 -66.45 -10.49 22.46
C ALA A 417 -67.98 -10.48 22.22
N SER A 418 -68.46 -11.15 21.17
CA SER A 418 -69.89 -11.21 20.83
C SER A 418 -70.72 -12.06 21.80
N TYR A 419 -70.17 -13.17 22.32
CA TYR A 419 -70.83 -13.96 23.39
C TYR A 419 -70.76 -13.26 24.74
N SER A 420 -69.67 -12.52 25.01
CA SER A 420 -69.54 -11.68 26.20
C SER A 420 -70.51 -10.50 26.20
N MET A 421 -70.83 -9.92 25.04
CA MET A 421 -71.69 -8.73 24.90
C MET A 421 -73.14 -8.98 25.35
N ALA A 422 -73.70 -10.17 25.08
CA ALA A 422 -75.08 -10.51 25.45
C ALA A 422 -75.26 -10.72 26.96
N VAL A 423 -74.27 -11.35 27.61
CA VAL A 423 -74.22 -11.52 29.08
C VAL A 423 -73.88 -10.20 29.76
N ALA A 424 -72.99 -9.40 29.16
CA ALA A 424 -72.62 -8.09 29.64
C ALA A 424 -73.78 -7.09 29.61
N LEU A 425 -74.70 -7.15 28.65
CA LEU A 425 -75.83 -6.20 28.57
C LEU A 425 -76.79 -6.31 29.78
N ILE A 426 -76.95 -7.53 30.30
CA ILE A 426 -77.80 -7.82 31.47
C ILE A 426 -77.05 -7.47 32.77
N LEU A 427 -75.72 -7.64 32.80
CA LEU A 427 -74.88 -7.21 33.93
C LEU A 427 -74.60 -5.69 33.92
N LEU A 428 -74.71 -5.00 32.77
CA LEU A 428 -74.46 -3.56 32.58
C LEU A 428 -75.58 -2.67 33.15
N THR A 429 -76.81 -3.16 33.21
CA THR A 429 -77.92 -2.40 33.82
C THR A 429 -77.81 -2.40 35.34
N ILE A 430 -77.42 -3.53 35.93
CA ILE A 430 -77.13 -3.66 37.37
C ILE A 430 -75.78 -2.99 37.71
N GLY A 431 -74.80 -3.11 36.82
CA GLY A 431 -73.46 -2.52 36.93
C GLY A 431 -73.39 -1.02 36.68
N SER A 432 -74.31 -0.41 35.92
CA SER A 432 -74.33 1.06 35.72
C SER A 432 -74.66 1.82 37.01
N ILE A 433 -75.49 1.25 37.89
CA ILE A 433 -75.88 1.87 39.16
C ILE A 433 -74.73 1.80 40.17
N VAL A 434 -74.00 0.68 40.23
CA VAL A 434 -72.82 0.51 41.10
C VAL A 434 -71.57 1.17 40.50
N GLY A 435 -71.46 1.16 39.17
CA GLY A 435 -70.34 1.70 38.40
C GLY A 435 -70.32 3.22 38.34
N SER A 436 -71.44 3.93 38.41
CA SER A 436 -71.44 5.40 38.52
C SER A 436 -70.70 5.90 39.78
N LEU A 437 -70.71 5.09 40.86
CA LEU A 437 -69.98 5.38 42.10
C LEU A 437 -68.50 4.95 42.07
N ILE A 438 -68.08 4.10 41.12
CA ILE A 438 -66.69 3.62 40.97
C ILE A 438 -65.96 4.28 39.78
N TRP A 439 -66.66 4.66 38.71
CA TRP A 439 -66.13 5.31 37.49
C TRP A 439 -65.58 6.71 37.76
N GLY A 440 -66.06 7.39 38.80
CA GLY A 440 -65.43 8.61 39.32
C GLY A 440 -63.98 8.39 39.81
N ARG A 441 -63.58 7.16 40.17
CA ARG A 441 -62.24 6.82 40.66
C ARG A 441 -61.30 6.23 39.60
N GLU A 442 -61.81 5.64 38.51
CA GLU A 442 -60.98 4.97 37.49
C GLU A 442 -60.59 5.90 36.30
N ARG A 443 -61.37 6.95 36.03
CA ARG A 443 -61.02 7.96 35.00
C ARG A 443 -59.74 8.75 35.37
N GLU A 444 -59.48 8.87 36.67
CA GLU A 444 -58.26 9.47 37.20
C GLU A 444 -57.04 8.54 37.06
N ARG A 445 -57.24 7.21 37.02
CA ARG A 445 -56.17 6.21 36.82
C ARG A 445 -55.71 6.11 35.37
N GLN A 446 -56.63 6.14 34.40
CA GLN A 446 -56.27 6.05 32.98
C GLN A 446 -55.58 7.31 32.44
N TYR A 447 -55.96 8.50 32.93
CA TYR A 447 -55.22 9.74 32.65
C TYR A 447 -53.81 9.70 33.26
N LYS A 448 -53.67 9.16 34.49
CA LYS A 448 -52.35 8.96 35.11
C LYS A 448 -51.48 7.94 34.37
N ILE A 449 -52.04 6.86 33.80
CA ILE A 449 -51.27 5.86 33.04
C ILE A 449 -50.83 6.39 31.66
N SER A 450 -51.66 7.19 30.97
CA SER A 450 -51.25 7.81 29.69
C SER A 450 -50.26 8.97 29.92
N GLU A 451 -50.43 9.75 30.99
CA GLU A 451 -49.47 10.75 31.43
C GLU A 451 -48.16 10.08 31.87
N GLU A 452 -48.18 9.01 32.67
CA GLU A 452 -46.98 8.24 33.03
C GLU A 452 -46.29 7.62 31.81
N ARG A 453 -47.03 7.18 30.77
CA ARG A 453 -46.43 6.64 29.53
C ARG A 453 -45.83 7.75 28.66
N ASN A 454 -46.48 8.89 28.55
CA ASN A 454 -45.96 10.03 27.81
C ASN A 454 -44.79 10.70 28.56
N VAL A 455 -44.84 10.74 29.89
CA VAL A 455 -43.74 11.15 30.76
C VAL A 455 -42.60 10.14 30.64
N LYS A 456 -42.84 8.82 30.67
CA LYS A 456 -41.78 7.80 30.42
C LYS A 456 -41.21 7.86 29.01
N ALA A 457 -42.02 8.12 27.98
CA ALA A 457 -41.54 8.29 26.62
C ALA A 457 -40.73 9.59 26.48
N ALA A 458 -41.17 10.68 27.09
CA ALA A 458 -40.43 11.94 27.14
C ALA A 458 -39.17 11.82 28.00
N GLU A 459 -39.18 11.05 29.10
CA GLU A 459 -38.01 10.72 29.93
C GLU A 459 -37.04 9.82 29.17
N LEU A 460 -37.52 8.86 28.36
CA LEU A 460 -36.68 8.03 27.51
C LEU A 460 -36.04 8.83 26.38
N ILE A 461 -36.80 9.72 25.73
CA ILE A 461 -36.26 10.64 24.71
C ILE A 461 -35.27 11.59 25.38
N ALA A 462 -35.62 12.23 26.49
CA ALA A 462 -34.72 13.13 27.22
C ALA A 462 -33.49 12.40 27.78
N ALA A 463 -33.61 11.14 28.21
CA ALA A 463 -32.49 10.31 28.64
C ALA A 463 -31.60 9.91 27.47
N ASN A 464 -32.19 9.62 26.30
CA ASN A 464 -31.45 9.34 25.08
C ASN A 464 -30.73 10.61 24.58
N ASP A 465 -31.41 11.75 24.55
CA ASP A 465 -30.83 13.05 24.18
C ASP A 465 -29.74 13.47 25.16
N LYS A 466 -29.95 13.27 26.46
CA LYS A 466 -28.92 13.48 27.49
C LYS A 466 -27.74 12.55 27.30
N ARG A 467 -27.96 11.26 27.03
CA ARG A 467 -26.90 10.29 26.74
C ARG A 467 -26.12 10.69 25.47
N LEU A 468 -26.80 11.11 24.41
CA LEU A 468 -26.17 11.57 23.17
C LEU A 468 -25.39 12.86 23.39
N LEU A 469 -25.92 13.77 24.20
CA LEU A 469 -25.21 14.98 24.61
C LEU A 469 -23.96 14.64 25.44
N GLU A 470 -24.06 13.71 26.39
CA GLU A 470 -22.93 13.20 27.18
C GLU A 470 -21.88 12.51 26.31
N LEU A 471 -22.30 11.74 25.29
CA LEU A 471 -21.39 11.13 24.32
C LEU A 471 -20.72 12.19 23.44
N ARG A 472 -21.47 13.21 22.99
CA ARG A 472 -20.91 14.33 22.22
C ARG A 472 -19.96 15.18 23.04
N THR A 473 -20.26 15.46 24.30
CA THR A 473 -19.35 16.21 25.17
C THR A 473 -18.12 15.40 25.51
N SER A 474 -18.26 14.10 25.80
CA SER A 474 -17.12 13.18 26.01
C SER A 474 -16.23 13.08 24.76
N ALA A 475 -16.83 12.97 23.57
CA ALA A 475 -16.12 12.96 22.31
C ALA A 475 -15.41 14.31 22.05
N ALA A 476 -16.06 15.44 22.32
CA ALA A 476 -15.47 16.76 22.18
C ALA A 476 -14.28 16.96 23.14
N VAL A 477 -14.41 16.55 24.39
CA VAL A 477 -13.30 16.57 25.37
C VAL A 477 -12.15 15.67 24.92
N SER A 478 -12.45 14.48 24.42
CA SER A 478 -11.41 13.54 23.94
C SER A 478 -10.70 14.07 22.68
N LEU A 479 -11.42 14.76 21.79
CA LEU A 479 -10.85 15.45 20.64
C LEU A 479 -9.96 16.63 21.04
N GLU A 480 -10.36 17.39 22.06
CA GLU A 480 -9.56 18.49 22.62
C GLU A 480 -8.27 17.96 23.26
N LEU A 481 -8.36 16.87 24.03
CA LEU A 481 -7.19 16.17 24.56
C LEU A 481 -6.30 15.62 23.44
N ALA A 482 -6.88 15.00 22.41
CA ALA A 482 -6.12 14.54 21.26
C ALA A 482 -5.39 15.70 20.55
N GLN A 483 -6.05 16.85 20.38
CA GLN A 483 -5.44 18.06 19.82
C GLN A 483 -4.31 18.58 20.71
N GLN A 484 -4.48 18.57 22.03
CA GLN A 484 -3.45 18.97 22.97
C GLN A 484 -2.23 18.05 22.89
N GLU A 485 -2.45 16.73 22.85
CA GLU A 485 -1.38 15.73 22.68
C GLU A 485 -0.67 15.89 21.34
N LEU A 486 -1.40 16.15 20.25
CA LEU A 486 -0.80 16.46 18.94
C LEU A 486 0.05 17.71 19.03
N SER A 487 -0.43 18.79 19.64
CA SER A 487 0.36 20.03 19.80
C SER A 487 1.63 19.83 20.63
N ALA A 488 1.64 18.84 21.54
CA ALA A 488 2.79 18.44 22.33
C ALA A 488 3.68 17.39 21.64
N ASN A 489 3.43 17.09 20.35
CA ASN A 489 4.11 16.08 19.54
C ASN A 489 4.01 14.65 20.09
N ARG A 490 2.94 14.34 20.86
CA ARG A 490 2.68 13.01 21.44
C ARG A 490 1.64 12.24 20.61
N LEU A 491 2.05 11.88 19.38
CA LEU A 491 1.18 11.26 18.37
C LEU A 491 0.49 9.97 18.84
N SER A 492 1.22 9.09 19.54
CA SER A 492 0.68 7.82 20.05
C SER A 492 -0.40 8.03 21.13
N SER A 493 -0.25 9.05 21.97
CA SER A 493 -1.25 9.43 22.98
C SER A 493 -2.49 10.02 22.31
N ALA A 494 -2.30 10.91 21.34
CA ALA A 494 -3.41 11.46 20.55
C ALA A 494 -4.21 10.35 19.85
N LEU A 495 -3.53 9.40 19.20
CA LEU A 495 -4.17 8.25 18.54
C LEU A 495 -5.00 7.41 19.53
N ARG A 496 -4.51 7.22 20.76
CA ARG A 496 -5.24 6.50 21.80
C ARG A 496 -6.56 7.19 22.16
N PHE A 497 -6.55 8.52 22.29
CA PHE A 497 -7.78 9.30 22.54
C PHE A 497 -8.75 9.22 21.36
N LEU A 498 -8.26 9.34 20.13
CA LEU A 498 -9.09 9.24 18.92
C LEU A 498 -9.76 7.86 18.81
N ARG A 499 -8.99 6.76 18.98
CA ARG A 499 -9.51 5.39 18.96
C ARG A 499 -10.51 5.11 20.08
N GLY A 500 -10.20 5.54 21.30
CA GLY A 500 -11.12 5.43 22.43
C GLY A 500 -12.45 6.15 22.16
N THR A 501 -12.40 7.25 21.42
CA THR A 501 -13.60 7.99 21.01
C THR A 501 -14.38 7.26 19.93
N THR A 502 -13.72 6.75 18.88
CA THR A 502 -14.39 5.99 17.81
C THR A 502 -15.06 4.74 18.34
N ASP A 503 -14.42 4.02 19.28
CA ASP A 503 -15.00 2.84 19.92
C ASP A 503 -16.24 3.17 20.77
N ALA A 504 -16.25 4.34 21.41
CA ALA A 504 -17.36 4.81 22.23
C ALA A 504 -18.59 5.23 21.41
N ILE A 505 -18.40 5.88 20.26
CA ILE A 505 -19.49 6.42 19.44
C ILE A 505 -19.91 5.51 18.28
N GLY A 506 -19.07 4.54 17.88
CA GLY A 506 -19.26 3.75 16.66
C GLY A 506 -20.51 2.86 16.62
N LYS A 507 -21.21 2.69 17.76
CA LYS A 507 -22.48 1.96 17.84
C LYS A 507 -23.72 2.84 17.70
N GLU A 508 -23.56 4.16 17.67
CA GLU A 508 -24.66 5.12 17.66
C GLU A 508 -24.90 5.67 16.24
N PRO A 509 -26.00 5.29 15.55
CA PRO A 509 -26.25 5.70 14.17
C PRO A 509 -26.35 7.23 13.98
N GLN A 510 -26.77 7.94 15.04
CA GLN A 510 -26.95 9.38 15.03
C GLN A 510 -25.62 10.17 15.08
N LEU A 511 -24.51 9.48 15.35
CA LEU A 511 -23.15 10.05 15.39
C LEU A 511 -22.26 9.51 14.25
N ALA A 512 -22.86 8.95 13.19
CA ALA A 512 -22.11 8.34 12.09
C ALA A 512 -21.18 9.33 11.36
N GLN A 513 -21.58 10.60 11.24
CA GLN A 513 -20.75 11.63 10.59
C GLN A 513 -19.56 12.00 11.48
N GLU A 514 -19.78 12.23 12.77
CA GLU A 514 -18.72 12.48 13.74
C GLU A 514 -17.76 11.27 13.82
N PHE A 515 -18.30 10.05 13.79
CA PHE A 515 -17.50 8.81 13.74
C PHE A 515 -16.57 8.79 12.53
N LEU A 516 -17.07 9.04 11.32
CA LEU A 516 -16.25 9.02 10.10
C LEU A 516 -15.13 10.08 10.14
N GLN A 517 -15.43 11.28 10.66
CA GLN A 517 -14.43 12.36 10.77
C GLN A 517 -13.32 12.02 11.77
N ILE A 518 -13.68 11.49 12.95
CA ILE A 518 -12.71 11.10 13.98
C ILE A 518 -11.91 9.88 13.52
N GLN A 519 -12.56 8.93 12.83
CA GLN A 519 -11.90 7.76 12.27
C GLN A 519 -10.87 8.14 11.20
N ASP A 520 -11.24 8.97 10.22
CA ASP A 520 -10.33 9.44 9.17
C ASP A 520 -9.13 10.20 9.73
N ARG A 521 -9.36 11.03 10.75
CA ARG A 521 -8.29 11.67 11.54
C ARG A 521 -7.41 10.65 12.27
N GLY A 522 -8.02 9.67 12.92
CA GLY A 522 -7.33 8.57 13.59
C GLY A 522 -6.44 7.78 12.63
N ASP A 523 -6.94 7.46 11.44
CA ASP A 523 -6.22 6.72 10.41
C ASP A 523 -5.02 7.52 9.86
N ARG A 524 -5.15 8.84 9.69
CA ARG A 524 -4.02 9.72 9.33
C ARG A 524 -2.93 9.73 10.40
N ILE A 525 -3.29 9.96 11.66
CA ILE A 525 -2.31 9.95 12.76
C ILE A 525 -1.69 8.58 12.94
N GLU A 526 -2.45 7.50 12.77
CA GLU A 526 -1.93 6.13 12.82
C GLU A 526 -0.85 5.88 11.77
N ARG A 527 -1.05 6.34 10.53
CA ARG A 527 -0.03 6.24 9.47
C ARG A 527 1.30 6.89 9.89
N ILE A 528 1.24 8.05 10.53
CA ILE A 528 2.42 8.77 11.03
C ILE A 528 3.07 8.00 12.20
N VAL A 529 2.27 7.50 13.15
CA VAL A 529 2.79 6.69 14.28
C VAL A 529 3.50 5.43 13.77
N ARG A 530 2.91 4.74 12.79
CA ARG A 530 3.53 3.56 12.16
C ARG A 530 4.82 3.91 11.42
N PHE A 531 4.87 5.06 10.72
CA PHE A 531 6.09 5.55 10.10
C PHE A 531 7.23 5.70 11.11
N TYR A 532 7.01 6.43 12.21
CA TYR A 532 8.04 6.63 13.23
C TYR A 532 8.48 5.32 13.89
N HIS A 533 7.54 4.40 14.12
CA HIS A 533 7.87 3.09 14.65
C HIS A 533 8.82 2.31 13.73
N HIS A 534 8.46 2.16 12.45
CA HIS A 534 9.28 1.42 11.49
C HIS A 534 10.60 2.14 11.17
N ALA A 535 10.61 3.47 11.06
CA ALA A 535 11.82 4.26 10.85
C ALA A 535 12.80 4.11 12.02
N ASP A 536 12.29 4.03 13.25
CA ASP A 536 13.11 3.79 14.43
C ASP A 536 13.70 2.37 14.46
N GLN A 537 12.89 1.35 14.15
CA GLN A 537 13.36 -0.04 14.02
C GLN A 537 14.41 -0.17 12.91
N SER A 538 14.23 0.53 11.79
CA SER A 538 15.22 0.57 10.72
C SER A 538 16.58 1.07 11.19
N ARG A 539 16.62 2.20 11.94
CA ARG A 539 17.87 2.77 12.46
C ARG A 539 18.51 1.90 13.54
N LEU A 540 17.68 1.25 14.37
CA LEU A 540 18.13 0.26 15.35
C LEU A 540 18.83 -0.92 14.66
N HIS A 541 18.16 -1.51 13.66
CA HIS A 541 18.73 -2.60 12.86
C HIS A 541 20.02 -2.18 12.13
N ASN A 542 20.06 -0.98 11.53
CA ASN A 542 21.27 -0.46 10.88
C ASN A 542 22.42 -0.31 11.89
N THR A 543 22.15 0.22 13.08
CA THR A 543 23.15 0.34 14.17
C THR A 543 23.70 -1.02 14.59
N MET A 544 22.86 -2.06 14.54
CA MET A 544 23.25 -3.45 14.81
C MET A 544 23.83 -4.17 13.59
N SER A 545 24.06 -3.48 12.47
CA SER A 545 24.52 -4.07 11.20
C SER A 545 23.58 -5.13 10.60
N LYS A 546 22.29 -5.08 10.93
CA LYS A 546 21.21 -5.90 10.36
C LYS A 546 20.63 -5.22 9.12
N ASP A 547 21.45 -5.10 8.08
CA ASP A 547 21.16 -4.23 6.93
C ASP A 547 19.89 -4.65 6.16
N ALA A 548 19.61 -5.95 6.03
CA ALA A 548 18.42 -6.41 5.31
C ALA A 548 17.13 -6.10 6.06
N GLU A 549 17.12 -6.31 7.37
CA GLU A 549 16.03 -5.95 8.28
C GLU A 549 15.84 -4.43 8.28
N ALA A 550 16.93 -3.66 8.33
CA ALA A 550 16.89 -2.21 8.26
C ALA A 550 16.26 -1.70 6.96
N ILE A 551 16.54 -2.36 5.82
CA ILE A 551 15.94 -2.05 4.53
C ILE A 551 14.44 -2.37 4.52
N VAL A 552 14.03 -3.54 5.02
CA VAL A 552 12.60 -3.91 5.05
C VAL A 552 11.80 -2.95 5.92
N GLU A 553 12.32 -2.60 7.10
CA GLU A 553 11.70 -1.61 8.00
C GLU A 553 11.67 -0.22 7.36
N SER A 554 12.70 0.17 6.60
CA SER A 554 12.68 1.43 5.85
C SER A 554 11.53 1.46 4.84
N VAL A 555 11.39 0.41 4.04
CA VAL A 555 10.31 0.31 3.04
C VAL A 555 8.94 0.26 3.73
N ALA A 556 8.81 -0.44 4.85
CA ALA A 556 7.58 -0.48 5.64
C ALA A 556 7.20 0.91 6.18
N SER A 557 8.16 1.70 6.64
CA SER A 557 7.93 3.07 7.12
C SER A 557 7.35 3.97 6.02
N LEU A 558 7.90 3.91 4.80
CA LEU A 558 7.43 4.70 3.65
C LEU A 558 6.06 4.20 3.15
N ASN A 559 5.81 2.89 3.19
CA ASN A 559 4.50 2.32 2.88
C ASN A 559 3.44 2.72 3.91
N ALA A 560 3.79 2.86 5.19
CA ALA A 560 2.86 3.28 6.22
C ALA A 560 2.26 4.67 5.94
N LEU A 561 3.01 5.57 5.31
CA LEU A 561 2.53 6.87 4.87
C LEU A 561 1.77 6.82 3.53
N GLY A 562 1.87 5.72 2.77
CA GLY A 562 1.30 5.59 1.43
C GLY A 562 2.15 6.25 0.33
N ILE A 563 3.44 6.49 0.58
CA ILE A 563 4.32 7.25 -0.34
C ILE A 563 5.36 6.41 -1.07
N TRP A 564 5.50 5.12 -0.74
CA TRP A 564 6.53 4.25 -1.34
C TRP A 564 6.48 4.19 -2.88
N ASN A 565 5.30 4.33 -3.47
CA ASN A 565 5.08 4.24 -4.92
C ASN A 565 4.97 5.63 -5.58
N ARG A 566 5.36 6.70 -4.89
CA ARG A 566 5.15 8.08 -5.33
C ARG A 566 6.47 8.82 -5.46
N ASP A 567 6.64 9.50 -6.59
CA ASP A 567 7.79 10.37 -6.80
C ASP A 567 7.53 11.80 -6.27
N ASP A 568 6.28 12.16 -5.98
CA ASP A 568 5.80 13.42 -5.40
C ASP A 568 5.48 13.29 -3.89
N TRP A 569 6.21 12.42 -3.19
CA TRP A 569 5.88 11.95 -1.85
C TRP A 569 5.59 13.05 -0.82
N TRP A 570 6.23 14.22 -0.93
CA TRP A 570 6.08 15.32 0.02
C TRP A 570 4.69 15.98 0.00
N TYR A 571 3.93 15.88 -1.10
CA TYR A 571 2.54 16.38 -1.16
C TYR A 571 1.49 15.31 -0.78
N ALA A 572 1.91 14.06 -0.66
CA ALA A 572 1.02 12.93 -0.38
C ALA A 572 0.99 12.54 1.12
N LEU A 573 1.63 13.35 1.98
CA LEU A 573 1.70 13.05 3.40
C LEU A 573 0.35 13.29 4.11
N PRO A 574 0.03 12.49 5.14
CA PRO A 574 -1.19 12.65 5.93
C PRO A 574 -1.03 13.73 7.02
N ASP A 575 -0.61 14.93 6.65
CA ASP A 575 -0.20 16.00 7.57
C ASP A 575 -1.29 17.06 7.86
N GLN A 576 -2.53 16.83 7.41
CA GLN A 576 -3.63 17.81 7.53
C GLN A 576 -3.97 18.18 8.98
N ASP A 577 -3.66 17.30 9.94
CA ASP A 577 -3.91 17.50 11.37
C ASP A 577 -2.68 18.01 12.14
N LEU A 578 -1.55 18.20 11.45
CA LEU A 578 -0.29 18.65 12.04
C LEU A 578 -0.17 20.17 11.97
N THR A 579 0.57 20.75 12.92
CA THR A 579 1.01 22.15 12.77
C THR A 579 2.01 22.26 11.62
N PRO A 580 2.19 23.44 10.99
CA PRO A 580 3.18 23.60 9.92
C PRO A 580 4.59 23.13 10.32
N THR A 581 4.99 23.42 11.56
CA THR A 581 6.24 22.91 12.16
C THR A 581 6.34 21.38 12.13
N GLN A 582 5.27 20.68 12.51
CA GLN A 582 5.26 19.23 12.58
C GLN A 582 5.20 18.58 11.20
N SER A 583 4.52 19.22 10.24
CA SER A 583 4.58 18.78 8.83
C SER A 583 6.01 18.89 8.30
N ASP A 584 6.71 20.01 8.58
CA ASP A 584 8.11 20.20 8.18
C ASP A 584 9.03 19.13 8.80
N ASP A 585 8.85 18.85 10.09
CA ASP A 585 9.61 17.81 10.78
C ASP A 585 9.33 16.42 10.19
N LEU A 586 8.08 16.09 9.91
CA LEU A 586 7.72 14.83 9.25
C LEU A 586 8.38 14.71 7.87
N ARG A 587 8.40 15.78 7.06
CA ARG A 587 9.05 15.77 5.74
C ARG A 587 10.56 15.63 5.84
N HIS A 588 11.19 16.26 6.83
CA HIS A 588 12.60 16.01 7.12
C HIS A 588 12.86 14.54 7.42
N ASP A 589 12.05 13.96 8.31
CA ASP A 589 12.28 12.61 8.81
C ASP A 589 12.04 11.57 7.71
N VAL A 590 11.08 11.81 6.81
CA VAL A 590 10.87 11.01 5.59
C VAL A 590 12.06 11.14 4.64
N TYR A 591 12.56 12.35 4.40
CA TYR A 591 13.74 12.58 3.57
C TYR A 591 14.98 11.87 4.13
N GLN A 592 15.20 11.98 5.44
CA GLN A 592 16.28 11.27 6.13
C GLN A 592 16.10 9.75 6.03
N GLN A 593 14.87 9.24 6.10
CA GLN A 593 14.60 7.81 5.96
C GLN A 593 14.88 7.29 4.54
N LEU A 594 14.54 8.07 3.50
CA LEU A 594 14.94 7.78 2.12
C LEU A 594 16.46 7.76 1.97
N MET A 595 17.16 8.70 2.61
CA MET A 595 18.63 8.75 2.62
C MET A 595 19.25 7.53 3.30
N VAL A 596 18.69 7.08 4.42
CA VAL A 596 19.12 5.85 5.12
C VAL A 596 18.90 4.62 4.24
N LEU A 597 17.75 4.53 3.57
CA LEU A 597 17.46 3.44 2.63
C LEU A 597 18.45 3.43 1.47
N ASP A 598 18.73 4.58 0.86
CA ASP A 598 19.69 4.71 -0.24
C ASP A 598 21.10 4.26 0.21
N ALA A 599 21.56 4.77 1.36
CA ALA A 599 22.83 4.37 1.96
C ALA A 599 22.92 2.86 2.23
N LEU A 600 21.85 2.23 2.73
CA LEU A 600 21.78 0.79 2.96
C LEU A 600 21.87 0.00 1.65
N LEU A 601 21.18 0.42 0.59
CA LEU A 601 21.26 -0.20 -0.74
C LEU A 601 22.68 -0.09 -1.33
N ILE A 602 23.35 1.05 -1.14
CA ILE A 602 24.75 1.20 -1.56
C ILE A 602 25.70 0.34 -0.72
N LYS A 603 25.48 0.27 0.59
CA LYS A 603 26.25 -0.58 1.51
C LYS A 603 26.15 -2.06 1.13
N THR A 604 24.97 -2.55 0.73
CA THR A 604 24.81 -3.95 0.25
C THR A 604 25.53 -4.19 -1.07
N ILE A 605 25.60 -3.20 -1.96
CA ILE A 605 26.40 -3.28 -3.19
C ILE A 605 27.90 -3.36 -2.84
N ALA A 606 28.39 -2.50 -1.94
CA ALA A 606 29.80 -2.42 -1.56
C ALA A 606 30.32 -3.65 -0.78
N THR A 607 29.57 -4.13 0.21
CA THR A 607 29.93 -5.32 1.01
C THR A 607 30.04 -6.57 0.14
N ARG A 608 29.16 -6.72 -0.86
CA ARG A 608 29.19 -7.85 -1.78
C ARG A 608 30.25 -7.70 -2.89
N LEU A 609 30.63 -6.48 -3.26
CA LEU A 609 31.82 -6.20 -4.08
C LEU A 609 33.10 -6.66 -3.38
N ALA A 610 33.22 -6.40 -2.06
CA ALA A 610 34.41 -6.70 -1.27
C ALA A 610 34.50 -8.17 -0.81
N GLY A 611 33.37 -8.86 -0.66
CA GLY A 611 33.28 -10.24 -0.20
C GLY A 611 33.47 -10.37 1.31
N ALA A 612 32.48 -10.93 2.01
CA ALA A 612 32.43 -10.99 3.48
C ALA A 612 33.62 -11.72 4.15
N ASP A 613 34.36 -12.56 3.44
CA ASP A 613 35.46 -13.39 4.00
C ASP A 613 36.88 -12.85 3.72
N ARG A 614 37.04 -11.65 3.14
CA ARG A 614 38.36 -11.20 2.63
C ARG A 614 38.92 -9.92 3.23
N ILE A 615 38.56 -9.63 4.47
CA ILE A 615 39.24 -8.59 5.26
C ILE A 615 40.57 -9.14 5.88
N GLY A 616 40.83 -10.45 5.81
CA GLY A 616 41.95 -11.08 6.55
C GLY A 616 43.13 -11.67 5.77
N THR A 617 43.03 -12.04 4.49
CA THR A 617 44.14 -12.77 3.82
C THR A 617 44.30 -12.42 2.35
N GLY A 618 45.49 -11.94 1.97
CA GLY A 618 45.82 -11.47 0.63
C GLY A 618 45.89 -12.56 -0.45
N ARG A 619 44.74 -13.05 -0.94
CA ARG A 619 44.65 -13.82 -2.19
C ARG A 619 43.46 -13.41 -3.08
N THR A 620 43.83 -12.97 -4.29
CA THR A 620 43.12 -12.71 -5.56
C THR A 620 41.65 -12.27 -5.51
N LEU A 621 41.44 -10.95 -5.47
CA LEU A 621 40.17 -10.21 -5.62
C LEU A 621 39.39 -10.52 -6.92
N LEU A 622 40.07 -10.89 -8.01
CA LEU A 622 39.49 -10.90 -9.36
C LEU A 622 38.35 -11.92 -9.59
N PRO A 623 38.44 -13.21 -9.20
CA PRO A 623 37.37 -14.17 -9.46
C PRO A 623 36.08 -13.86 -8.69
N SER A 624 36.20 -13.30 -7.48
CA SER A 624 35.07 -12.86 -6.66
C SER A 624 34.43 -11.59 -7.21
N LEU A 625 35.24 -10.66 -7.72
CA LEU A 625 34.79 -9.43 -8.39
C LEU A 625 34.02 -9.76 -9.68
N VAL A 626 34.53 -10.66 -10.52
CA VAL A 626 33.87 -11.12 -11.77
C VAL A 626 32.56 -11.86 -11.47
N ARG A 627 32.55 -12.74 -10.47
CA ARG A 627 31.34 -13.46 -10.05
C ARG A 627 30.29 -12.50 -9.48
N PHE A 628 30.70 -11.50 -8.71
CA PHE A 628 29.82 -10.48 -8.16
C PHE A 628 29.24 -9.55 -9.25
N LEU A 629 30.08 -9.08 -10.17
CA LEU A 629 29.69 -8.19 -11.27
C LEU A 629 28.59 -8.82 -12.16
N ARG A 630 28.52 -10.16 -12.22
CA ARG A 630 27.53 -10.95 -12.97
C ARG A 630 26.23 -11.28 -12.23
N THR A 631 26.07 -10.98 -10.94
CA THR A 631 24.82 -11.33 -10.22
C THR A 631 23.66 -10.37 -10.53
N ASP A 632 22.49 -10.91 -10.91
CA ASP A 632 21.28 -10.11 -11.20
C ASP A 632 20.76 -9.32 -9.98
N ILE A 633 21.06 -9.80 -8.76
CA ILE A 633 20.61 -9.16 -7.51
C ILE A 633 21.29 -7.79 -7.33
N GLY A 634 22.61 -7.69 -7.48
CA GLY A 634 23.34 -6.43 -7.29
C GLY A 634 22.98 -5.36 -8.32
N LYS A 635 22.61 -5.76 -9.54
CA LYS A 635 22.08 -4.84 -10.56
C LYS A 635 20.69 -4.31 -10.19
N ARG A 636 19.85 -5.10 -9.52
CA ARG A 636 18.54 -4.64 -9.02
C ARG A 636 18.67 -3.63 -7.89
N GLU A 637 19.53 -3.89 -6.91
CA GLU A 637 19.80 -2.93 -5.82
C GLU A 637 20.36 -1.61 -6.35
N ALA A 638 21.25 -1.66 -7.36
CA ALA A 638 21.74 -0.45 -8.02
C ALA A 638 20.62 0.34 -8.72
N ARG A 639 19.71 -0.33 -9.43
CA ARG A 639 18.53 0.33 -10.03
C ARG A 639 17.61 0.93 -8.97
N ALA A 640 17.37 0.22 -7.88
CA ALA A 640 16.59 0.71 -6.75
C ALA A 640 17.21 1.97 -6.13
N ALA A 641 18.52 1.94 -5.86
CA ALA A 641 19.26 3.09 -5.34
C ALA A 641 19.14 4.30 -6.27
N ILE A 642 19.33 4.14 -7.58
CA ILE A 642 19.16 5.24 -8.56
C ILE A 642 17.77 5.88 -8.46
N VAL A 643 16.70 5.08 -8.36
CA VAL A 643 15.33 5.62 -8.23
C VAL A 643 15.15 6.38 -6.91
N ILE A 644 15.69 5.87 -5.81
CA ILE A 644 15.63 6.56 -4.51
C ILE A 644 16.46 7.85 -4.54
N SER A 645 17.67 7.83 -5.07
CA SER A 645 18.50 9.04 -5.26
C SER A 645 17.80 10.06 -6.16
N ASP A 646 17.13 9.62 -7.24
CA ASP A 646 16.33 10.49 -8.11
C ASP A 646 15.17 11.15 -7.34
N ARG A 647 14.47 10.42 -6.48
CA ARG A 647 13.40 10.98 -5.61
C ARG A 647 13.95 11.98 -4.60
N LEU A 648 15.12 11.70 -4.03
CA LEU A 648 15.81 12.60 -3.11
C LEU A 648 16.19 13.90 -3.82
N ASP A 649 16.84 13.79 -4.99
CA ASP A 649 17.28 14.95 -5.78
C ASP A 649 16.10 15.78 -6.30
N ARG A 650 15.01 15.12 -6.74
CA ARG A 650 13.75 15.78 -7.12
C ARG A 650 13.16 16.57 -5.94
N PHE A 651 13.21 16.07 -4.71
CA PHE A 651 12.77 16.89 -3.59
C PHE A 651 13.76 18.04 -3.31
N ARG A 652 15.04 17.71 -3.14
CA ARG A 652 16.11 18.69 -2.89
C ARG A 652 17.49 18.12 -3.23
N PRO A 653 18.35 18.86 -3.95
CA PRO A 653 19.70 18.40 -4.27
C PRO A 653 20.50 18.01 -3.02
N SER A 654 21.12 16.83 -3.03
CA SER A 654 21.96 16.33 -1.94
C SER A 654 23.30 15.79 -2.42
N GLU A 655 24.38 16.14 -1.72
CA GLU A 655 25.71 15.62 -2.01
C GLU A 655 25.80 14.11 -1.76
N ALA A 656 25.19 13.64 -0.67
CA ALA A 656 25.09 12.22 -0.34
C ALA A 656 24.34 11.42 -1.41
N ALA A 657 23.13 11.87 -1.81
CA ALA A 657 22.35 11.20 -2.85
C ALA A 657 23.09 11.16 -4.20
N ARG A 658 23.76 12.26 -4.58
CA ARG A 658 24.61 12.29 -5.78
C ARG A 658 25.75 11.29 -5.72
N TRP A 659 26.40 11.16 -4.57
CA TRP A 659 27.44 10.15 -4.38
C TRP A 659 26.89 8.73 -4.48
N TYR A 660 25.79 8.42 -3.77
CA TYR A 660 25.11 7.12 -3.81
C TYR A 660 24.74 6.71 -5.23
N ARG A 661 24.07 7.61 -5.96
CA ARG A 661 23.74 7.43 -7.36
C ARG A 661 24.97 7.12 -8.21
N SER A 662 26.06 7.88 -8.06
CA SER A 662 27.28 7.65 -8.86
C SER A 662 27.87 6.26 -8.66
N VAL A 663 27.79 5.72 -7.43
CA VAL A 663 28.24 4.36 -7.12
C VAL A 663 27.34 3.32 -7.78
N ALA A 664 26.02 3.55 -7.78
CA ALA A 664 25.05 2.69 -8.45
C ALA A 664 25.16 2.75 -9.98
N ASP A 665 25.34 3.92 -10.58
CA ASP A 665 25.54 4.10 -12.02
C ASP A 665 26.84 3.44 -12.49
N TYR A 666 27.93 3.62 -11.74
CA TYR A 666 29.19 2.91 -11.99
C TYR A 666 28.99 1.39 -11.96
N ARG A 667 28.20 0.88 -10.99
CA ARG A 667 27.89 -0.56 -10.90
C ARG A 667 27.13 -1.09 -12.11
N LEU A 668 26.30 -0.26 -12.75
CA LEU A 668 25.55 -0.59 -13.97
C LEU A 668 26.33 -0.36 -15.27
N GLY A 669 27.51 0.29 -15.21
CA GLY A 669 28.31 0.63 -16.38
C GLY A 669 27.83 1.90 -17.11
N ASN A 670 27.03 2.74 -16.45
CA ASN A 670 26.41 3.93 -17.05
C ASN A 670 27.25 5.21 -16.89
N GLY A 671 28.38 5.17 -16.18
CA GLY A 671 29.20 6.36 -15.94
C GLY A 671 30.39 6.10 -15.02
N MET A 672 31.13 7.16 -14.73
CA MET A 672 32.21 7.14 -13.76
C MET A 672 31.68 7.39 -12.34
N ARG A 673 32.40 6.81 -11.39
CA ARG A 673 32.16 7.04 -9.98
C ARG A 673 32.73 8.40 -9.55
N LEU A 674 32.01 9.12 -8.68
CA LEU A 674 32.54 10.33 -8.04
C LEU A 674 33.52 9.98 -6.92
N SER A 675 34.64 10.71 -6.86
CA SER A 675 35.55 10.71 -5.73
C SER A 675 35.02 11.62 -4.61
N GLY A 676 35.55 11.47 -3.39
CA GLY A 676 35.21 12.36 -2.28
C GLY A 676 35.53 13.82 -2.60
N SER A 677 36.63 14.09 -3.31
CA SER A 677 37.02 15.44 -3.75
C SER A 677 36.09 16.08 -4.79
N ASP A 678 35.25 15.29 -5.46
CA ASP A 678 34.28 15.82 -6.43
C ASP A 678 32.97 16.26 -5.77
N LEU A 679 32.77 15.94 -4.49
CA LEU A 679 31.58 16.33 -3.73
C LEU A 679 31.74 17.73 -3.13
N GLY A 680 30.66 18.49 -3.13
CA GLY A 680 30.57 19.79 -2.50
C GLY A 680 30.29 19.72 -1.01
N LEU A 681 30.09 20.89 -0.38
CA LEU A 681 29.69 20.97 1.02
C LEU A 681 28.23 20.55 1.22
N THR A 682 27.97 19.86 2.33
CA THR A 682 26.60 19.49 2.73
C THR A 682 25.71 20.70 2.97
N LYS A 683 24.46 20.61 2.50
CA LYS A 683 23.53 21.75 2.52
C LYS A 683 22.47 21.69 3.61
N ASN A 684 22.22 20.53 4.21
CA ASN A 684 21.28 20.33 5.33
C ASN A 684 21.78 19.26 6.32
N ALA A 685 21.13 19.19 7.49
CA ALA A 685 21.37 18.16 8.50
C ALA A 685 21.28 16.71 8.01
N ALA A 686 20.35 16.36 7.10
CA ALA A 686 20.20 14.98 6.64
C ALA A 686 21.37 14.56 5.74
N ASP A 687 21.83 15.47 4.87
CA ASP A 687 23.00 15.32 4.01
C ASP A 687 24.28 15.26 4.86
N ALA A 688 24.40 16.12 5.89
CA ALA A 688 25.48 16.07 6.86
C ALA A 688 25.48 14.77 7.67
N GLN A 689 24.31 14.28 8.11
CA GLN A 689 24.19 12.98 8.77
C GLN A 689 24.61 11.85 7.84
N GLY A 690 24.14 11.86 6.57
CA GLY A 690 24.46 10.84 5.57
C GLY A 690 25.95 10.76 5.26
N LEU A 691 26.56 11.88 4.84
CA LEU A 691 28.01 11.93 4.58
C LEU A 691 28.84 11.72 5.84
N GLY A 692 28.35 12.15 7.01
CA GLY A 692 29.01 11.93 8.30
C GLY A 692 29.17 10.43 8.61
N VAL A 693 28.15 9.63 8.30
CA VAL A 693 28.24 8.15 8.42
C VAL A 693 29.29 7.59 7.47
N LEU A 694 29.34 8.05 6.22
CA LEU A 694 30.35 7.60 5.25
C LEU A 694 31.77 7.98 5.68
N CYS A 695 31.97 9.20 6.17
CA CYS A 695 33.24 9.66 6.72
C CYS A 695 33.67 8.84 7.95
N MET A 696 32.72 8.51 8.83
CA MET A 696 32.98 7.65 9.99
C MET A 696 33.42 6.25 9.57
N ILE A 697 32.76 5.66 8.57
CA ILE A 697 33.16 4.35 8.01
C ILE A 697 34.54 4.44 7.34
N ALA A 698 34.80 5.50 6.56
CA ALA A 698 36.11 5.75 5.95
C ALA A 698 37.23 5.84 6.99
N GLY A 699 36.96 6.40 8.16
CA GLY A 699 37.91 6.46 9.27
C GLY A 699 38.17 5.12 9.97
N LEU A 700 37.29 4.13 9.80
CA LEU A 700 37.40 2.81 10.41
C LEU A 700 37.90 1.74 9.43
N ASP A 701 37.68 1.92 8.13
CA ASP A 701 38.02 0.95 7.09
C ASP A 701 38.90 1.58 5.99
N PRO A 702 40.19 1.22 5.88
CA PRO A 702 41.10 1.70 4.84
C PRO A 702 40.66 1.35 3.40
N ALA A 703 39.85 0.30 3.21
CA ALA A 703 39.27 -0.01 1.92
C ALA A 703 38.18 1.00 1.53
N PHE A 704 37.40 1.47 2.51
CA PHE A 704 36.39 2.50 2.33
C PHE A 704 36.99 3.91 2.28
N GLU A 705 38.11 4.17 2.95
CA GLU A 705 38.82 5.46 2.85
C GLU A 705 39.16 5.83 1.41
N ARG A 706 39.67 4.87 0.61
CA ARG A 706 40.00 5.08 -0.81
C ARG A 706 38.79 5.52 -1.66
N LEU A 707 37.60 5.14 -1.24
CA LEU A 707 36.33 5.44 -1.90
C LEU A 707 35.83 6.86 -1.65
N PHE A 708 36.30 7.48 -0.58
CA PHE A 708 35.81 8.75 -0.06
C PHE A 708 36.94 9.77 0.20
N ARG A 709 38.14 9.46 -0.31
CA ARG A 709 39.34 10.28 -0.15
C ARG A 709 39.16 11.68 -0.74
N GLY A 710 39.71 12.68 -0.06
CA GLY A 710 39.73 14.08 -0.51
C GLY A 710 38.44 14.87 -0.24
N TYR A 711 37.46 14.28 0.46
CA TYR A 711 36.28 15.00 0.91
C TYR A 711 36.56 15.74 2.23
N GLY A 712 36.40 17.07 2.22
CA GLY A 712 36.59 17.90 3.41
C GLY A 712 38.05 17.93 3.87
N SER A 713 38.36 17.31 5.01
CA SER A 713 39.71 17.18 5.54
C SER A 713 40.43 15.88 5.16
N ASP A 714 41.75 15.84 5.34
CA ASP A 714 42.56 14.61 5.18
C ASP A 714 42.20 13.52 6.20
N ASP A 715 41.43 13.86 7.25
CA ASP A 715 41.06 12.96 8.32
C ASP A 715 39.54 12.73 8.38
N PRO A 716 39.06 11.57 7.87
CA PRO A 716 37.64 11.28 7.79
C PRO A 716 36.90 11.28 9.13
N LEU A 717 37.56 10.97 10.26
CA LEU A 717 36.88 11.00 11.56
C LEU A 717 36.65 12.42 12.07
N LEU A 718 37.58 13.35 11.79
CA LEU A 718 37.39 14.77 12.11
C LEU A 718 36.29 15.38 11.24
N GLU A 719 36.26 15.02 9.96
CA GLU A 719 35.18 15.45 9.05
C GLU A 719 33.82 14.92 9.50
N ALA A 720 33.73 13.63 9.86
CA ALA A 720 32.51 13.04 10.41
C ALA A 720 32.05 13.77 11.70
N GLN A 721 32.99 14.14 12.57
CA GLN A 721 32.70 14.90 13.78
C GLN A 721 32.11 16.29 13.49
N ASP A 722 32.66 17.02 12.51
CA ASP A 722 32.11 18.31 12.08
C ASP A 722 30.70 18.15 11.51
N LEU A 723 30.51 17.19 10.61
CA LEU A 723 29.23 16.93 9.96
C LEU A 723 28.13 16.55 10.96
N PHE A 724 28.40 15.61 11.88
CA PHE A 724 27.44 15.28 12.94
C PHE A 724 27.24 16.44 13.92
N GLY A 725 28.27 17.24 14.18
CA GLY A 725 28.17 18.46 14.99
C GLY A 725 27.19 19.46 14.39
N ARG A 726 27.29 19.71 13.08
CA ARG A 726 26.37 20.54 12.31
C ARG A 726 24.95 19.97 12.33
N ALA A 727 24.79 18.68 12.03
CA ALA A 727 23.49 18.01 12.09
C ALA A 727 22.84 18.10 13.48
N SER A 728 23.62 17.94 14.55
CA SER A 728 23.15 18.03 15.95
C SER A 728 22.77 19.46 16.35
N THR A 729 23.38 20.47 15.74
CA THR A 729 23.05 21.89 15.99
C THR A 729 21.71 22.24 15.35
N GLU A 730 21.45 21.71 14.16
CA GLU A 730 20.18 21.88 13.46
C GLU A 730 19.06 21.02 14.09
N ARG A 731 19.36 19.82 14.59
CA ARG A 731 18.38 18.91 15.24
C ARG A 731 18.88 18.41 16.60
N PRO A 732 18.86 19.25 17.64
CA PRO A 732 19.41 18.90 18.96
C PRO A 732 18.65 17.78 19.67
N GLN A 733 17.37 17.57 19.34
CA GLN A 733 16.49 16.55 19.93
C GLN A 733 16.53 15.19 19.18
N SER A 734 17.34 15.07 18.12
CA SER A 734 17.47 13.82 17.37
C SER A 734 18.35 12.82 18.14
N TYR A 735 17.74 11.78 18.71
CA TYR A 735 18.45 10.71 19.42
C TYR A 735 19.57 10.10 18.55
N TRP A 736 19.24 9.71 17.31
CA TRP A 736 20.18 9.03 16.42
C TRP A 736 21.35 9.92 15.99
N THR A 737 21.11 11.23 15.79
CA THR A 737 22.18 12.19 15.49
C THR A 737 23.13 12.37 16.68
N GLN A 738 22.60 12.47 17.90
CA GLN A 738 23.42 12.57 19.11
C GLN A 738 24.21 11.30 19.38
N LEU A 739 23.63 10.13 19.09
CA LEU A 739 24.31 8.84 19.18
C LEU A 739 25.51 8.78 18.21
N SER A 740 25.30 9.11 16.94
CA SER A 740 26.38 9.13 15.93
C SER A 740 27.48 10.14 16.30
N LEU A 741 27.10 11.33 16.80
CA LEU A 741 28.06 12.32 17.27
C LEU A 741 28.88 11.79 18.46
N ALA A 742 28.23 11.15 19.44
CA ALA A 742 28.94 10.59 20.59
C ALA A 742 29.93 9.48 20.18
N GLN A 743 29.53 8.62 19.24
CA GLN A 743 30.37 7.54 18.72
C GLN A 743 31.57 8.07 17.95
N VAL A 744 31.41 9.04 17.05
CA VAL A 744 32.55 9.60 16.32
C VAL A 744 33.50 10.37 17.24
N VAL A 745 32.97 11.09 18.23
CA VAL A 745 33.80 11.81 19.21
C VAL A 745 34.62 10.82 20.04
N PHE A 746 34.03 9.68 20.40
CA PHE A 746 34.75 8.60 21.08
C PHE A 746 35.85 8.01 20.19
N LEU A 747 35.54 7.66 18.94
CA LEU A 747 36.52 7.09 18.00
C LEU A 747 37.68 8.04 17.71
N ALA A 748 37.39 9.33 17.51
CA ALA A 748 38.40 10.36 17.33
C ALA A 748 39.28 10.52 18.58
N ALA A 749 38.70 10.46 19.78
CA ALA A 749 39.46 10.51 21.04
C ALA A 749 40.33 9.27 21.27
N ASP A 750 39.86 8.09 20.86
CA ASP A 750 40.59 6.84 21.00
C ASP A 750 41.81 6.76 20.06
N ARG A 751 41.63 7.25 18.82
CA ARG A 751 42.72 7.35 17.83
C ARG A 751 43.71 8.49 18.14
N ASN A 752 43.29 9.51 18.89
CA ASN A 752 44.17 10.61 19.27
C ASN A 752 45.20 10.14 20.33
N ASP A 753 46.48 10.43 20.07
CA ASP A 753 47.63 10.14 20.94
C ASP A 753 47.68 11.01 22.21
N ASP A 754 46.63 11.79 22.51
CA ASP A 754 46.51 12.48 23.78
C ASP A 754 46.64 11.46 24.94
N PRO A 755 47.66 11.60 25.81
CA PRO A 755 47.85 10.71 26.95
C PRO A 755 46.84 10.98 28.07
N SER A 756 46.09 12.09 28.02
CA SER A 756 45.12 12.45 29.05
C SER A 756 43.92 11.50 29.05
N TRP A 757 43.63 10.92 30.22
CA TRP A 757 42.40 10.14 30.40
C TRP A 757 41.10 10.97 30.23
N ARG A 758 41.20 12.30 30.27
CA ARG A 758 40.06 13.22 30.05
C ARG A 758 39.65 13.34 28.59
N LYS A 759 40.41 12.77 27.65
CA LYS A 759 40.06 12.80 26.22
C LYS A 759 38.68 12.23 25.90
N TYR A 760 38.19 11.31 26.73
CA TYR A 760 36.84 10.72 26.59
C TYR A 760 35.71 11.55 27.23
N ASP A 761 35.99 12.61 28.00
CA ASP A 761 34.96 13.37 28.73
C ASP A 761 33.92 13.98 27.78
N ARG A 762 34.35 14.47 26.61
CA ARG A 762 33.44 15.03 25.60
C ARG A 762 32.50 13.95 25.04
N ALA A 763 33.00 12.75 24.79
CA ALA A 763 32.18 11.63 24.32
C ALA A 763 31.15 11.22 25.38
N ILE A 764 31.59 11.07 26.64
CA ILE A 764 30.74 10.71 27.79
C ILE A 764 29.64 11.77 28.03
N GLN A 765 29.96 13.06 27.90
CA GLN A 765 28.97 14.13 28.01
C GLN A 765 27.97 14.10 26.84
N THR A 766 28.45 13.83 25.62
CA THR A 766 27.60 13.79 24.42
C THR A 766 26.63 12.61 24.48
N ILE A 767 27.10 11.41 24.85
CA ILE A 767 26.21 10.25 25.06
C ILE A 767 25.28 10.46 26.26
N GLY A 768 25.71 11.22 27.28
CA GLY A 768 24.84 11.65 28.37
C GLY A 768 23.66 12.51 27.90
N ARG A 769 23.86 13.38 26.91
CA ARG A 769 22.76 14.13 26.26
C ARG A 769 21.84 13.19 25.48
N CYS A 770 22.41 12.20 24.79
CA CYS A 770 21.64 11.17 24.08
C CYS A 770 20.68 10.43 25.04
N ILE A 771 21.17 10.02 26.21
CA ILE A 771 20.36 9.40 27.28
C ILE A 771 19.29 10.35 27.84
N ALA A 772 19.59 11.65 27.94
CA ALA A 772 18.63 12.64 28.41
C ALA A 772 17.48 12.90 27.41
N ILE A 773 17.69 12.63 26.12
CA ILE A 773 16.66 12.73 25.08
C ILE A 773 15.71 11.53 25.18
N ASP A 774 16.26 10.32 25.36
CA ASP A 774 15.47 9.10 25.49
C ASP A 774 16.13 8.14 26.49
N GLU A 775 15.56 8.11 27.71
CA GLU A 775 16.08 7.31 28.83
C GLU A 775 15.63 5.84 28.80
N GLU A 776 14.76 5.47 27.86
CA GLU A 776 14.22 4.12 27.71
C GLU A 776 15.11 3.26 26.80
N ARG A 777 16.07 3.86 26.08
CA ARG A 777 16.95 3.15 25.13
C ARG A 777 18.20 2.57 25.78
N SER A 778 18.34 1.25 25.65
CA SER A 778 19.46 0.46 26.19
C SER A 778 20.83 0.84 25.60
N ILE A 779 20.90 1.13 24.29
CA ILE A 779 22.16 1.26 23.54
C ILE A 779 23.03 2.40 24.06
N ALA A 780 22.46 3.56 24.37
CA ALA A 780 23.25 4.70 24.81
C ALA A 780 23.91 4.44 26.19
N PHE A 781 23.23 3.71 27.08
CA PHE A 781 23.82 3.24 28.32
C PHE A 781 24.95 2.22 28.08
N ALA A 782 24.77 1.28 27.15
CA ALA A 782 25.83 0.33 26.79
C ALA A 782 27.06 1.03 26.19
N ASP A 783 26.86 2.01 25.30
CA ASP A 783 27.95 2.82 24.73
C ASP A 783 28.67 3.62 25.83
N ARG A 784 27.94 4.28 26.73
CA ARG A 784 28.54 5.03 27.85
C ARG A 784 29.28 4.12 28.84
N SER A 785 28.76 2.91 29.08
CA SER A 785 29.48 1.88 29.85
C SER A 785 30.84 1.58 29.22
N SER A 786 30.88 1.33 27.91
CA SER A 786 32.13 1.10 27.19
C SER A 786 33.10 2.29 27.36
N MET A 787 32.62 3.52 27.17
CA MET A 787 33.43 4.73 27.33
C MET A 787 34.04 4.86 28.74
N TYR A 788 33.30 4.52 29.79
CA TYR A 788 33.84 4.50 31.16
C TYR A 788 34.94 3.45 31.34
N ARG A 789 34.84 2.27 30.70
CA ARG A 789 35.91 1.26 30.74
C ARG A 789 37.17 1.73 30.03
N TYR A 790 37.04 2.33 28.84
CA TYR A 790 38.17 2.93 28.12
C TYR A 790 38.83 4.05 28.94
N GLN A 791 38.02 4.90 29.57
CA GLN A 791 38.52 5.92 30.49
C GLN A 791 39.25 5.30 31.70
N ALA A 792 38.72 4.23 32.30
CA ALA A 792 39.40 3.52 33.38
C ALA A 792 40.76 2.96 32.95
N ARG A 793 40.85 2.37 31.74
CA ARG A 793 42.12 1.87 31.17
C ARG A 793 43.13 3.00 30.95
N ALA A 794 42.69 4.15 30.46
CA ALA A 794 43.55 5.32 30.30
C ALA A 794 44.07 5.83 31.65
N ILE A 795 43.22 5.88 32.69
CA ILE A 795 43.64 6.24 34.05
C ILE A 795 44.68 5.26 34.58
N THR A 796 44.51 3.95 34.37
CA THR A 796 45.50 2.94 34.77
C THR A 796 46.86 3.12 34.08
N LYS A 797 46.90 3.71 32.89
CA LYS A 797 48.13 3.99 32.13
C LYS A 797 48.74 5.37 32.43
N ASP A 798 48.02 6.25 33.12
CA ASP A 798 48.47 7.60 33.42
C ASP A 798 49.42 7.62 34.62
N GLU A 799 50.73 7.62 34.33
CA GLU A 799 51.80 7.67 35.33
C GLU A 799 51.89 9.00 36.08
N THR A 800 51.17 10.05 35.65
CA THR A 800 51.19 11.37 36.31
C THR A 800 50.32 11.43 37.56
N LEU A 801 49.38 10.49 37.72
CA LEU A 801 48.48 10.42 38.85
C LEU A 801 49.13 9.72 40.05
N LYS A 802 48.80 10.18 41.26
CA LYS A 802 49.18 9.47 42.48
C LYS A 802 48.48 8.10 42.52
N PRO A 803 49.16 7.01 42.94
CA PRO A 803 48.57 5.67 42.96
C PRO A 803 47.23 5.59 43.70
N GLU A 804 47.08 6.28 44.84
CA GLU A 804 45.83 6.25 45.61
C GLU A 804 44.66 6.93 44.88
N LEU A 805 44.95 8.01 44.15
CA LEU A 805 43.96 8.71 43.33
C LEU A 805 43.61 7.91 42.07
N GLN A 806 44.61 7.25 41.49
CA GLN A 806 44.45 6.39 40.33
C GLN A 806 43.51 5.21 40.63
N GLU A 807 43.76 4.50 41.75
CA GLU A 807 42.89 3.40 42.20
C GLU A 807 41.45 3.86 42.45
N LEU A 808 41.27 5.01 43.13
CA LEU A 808 39.96 5.57 43.41
C LEU A 808 39.18 5.89 42.12
N LEU A 809 39.83 6.56 41.17
CA LEU A 809 39.20 6.94 39.91
C LEU A 809 38.86 5.71 39.04
N VAL A 810 39.76 4.71 38.98
CA VAL A 810 39.49 3.45 38.27
C VAL A 810 38.31 2.71 38.89
N ALA A 811 38.26 2.59 40.21
CA ALA A 811 37.15 1.94 40.92
C ALA A 811 35.81 2.67 40.67
N GLU A 812 35.82 4.00 40.66
CA GLU A 812 34.64 4.82 40.35
C GLU A 812 34.15 4.58 38.92
N ARG A 813 35.04 4.63 37.91
CA ARG A 813 34.66 4.41 36.50
C ARG A 813 34.14 3.00 36.25
N ARG A 814 34.74 1.97 36.83
CA ARG A 814 34.24 0.58 36.75
C ARG A 814 32.86 0.44 37.38
N ARG A 815 32.61 1.12 38.50
CA ARG A 815 31.28 1.13 39.14
C ARG A 815 30.23 1.81 38.26
N TRP A 816 30.55 2.93 37.63
CA TRP A 816 29.64 3.61 36.71
C TRP A 816 29.36 2.78 35.45
N SER A 817 30.41 2.16 34.87
CA SER A 817 30.26 1.21 33.77
C SER A 817 29.30 0.07 34.11
N LEU A 818 29.47 -0.56 35.28
CA LEU A 818 28.57 -1.64 35.71
C LEU A 818 27.12 -1.18 35.87
N ASN A 819 26.89 0.00 36.47
CA ASN A 819 25.55 0.55 36.64
C ASN A 819 24.87 0.79 35.29
N ASP A 820 25.58 1.44 34.36
CA ASP A 820 25.06 1.68 33.01
C ASP A 820 24.78 0.37 32.26
N ALA A 821 25.67 -0.62 32.33
CA ALA A 821 25.46 -1.91 31.68
C ALA A 821 24.26 -2.68 32.29
N GLN A 822 24.07 -2.61 33.61
CA GLN A 822 22.90 -3.19 34.28
C GLN A 822 21.60 -2.48 33.89
N ARG A 823 21.63 -1.13 33.81
CA ARG A 823 20.50 -0.33 33.34
C ARG A 823 20.16 -0.66 31.88
N ALA A 824 21.16 -0.76 31.02
CA ALA A 824 20.99 -1.17 29.63
C ALA A 824 20.34 -2.54 29.52
N LYS A 825 20.78 -3.53 30.31
CA LYS A 825 20.19 -4.88 30.35
C LYS A 825 18.74 -4.84 30.80
N ALA A 826 18.41 -4.08 31.85
CA ALA A 826 17.05 -3.95 32.35
C ALA A 826 16.10 -3.36 31.30
N LEU A 827 16.52 -2.32 30.59
CA LEU A 827 15.74 -1.66 29.53
C LEU A 827 15.55 -2.57 28.30
N SER A 828 16.60 -3.32 27.94
CA SER A 828 16.56 -4.21 26.76
C SER A 828 15.66 -5.45 26.95
N THR A 829 15.23 -5.75 28.19
CA THR A 829 14.39 -6.92 28.48
C THR A 829 12.88 -6.66 28.52
N ASP A 830 12.43 -5.40 28.39
CA ASP A 830 11.00 -5.07 28.48
C ASP A 830 10.29 -5.34 27.14
N GLY A 831 9.56 -6.46 27.05
CA GLY A 831 8.75 -6.85 25.90
C GLY A 831 9.29 -7.98 25.01
N THR A 832 10.61 -8.11 24.82
CA THR A 832 11.22 -9.04 23.82
C THR A 832 11.91 -10.29 24.40
N LYS A 833 11.93 -10.48 25.73
CA LYS A 833 12.62 -11.59 26.45
C LYS A 833 14.13 -11.76 26.16
N VAL A 834 14.72 -10.99 25.26
CA VAL A 834 16.13 -11.07 24.87
C VAL A 834 16.75 -9.69 24.84
N ALA A 835 17.84 -9.53 25.58
CA ALA A 835 18.63 -8.33 25.54
C ALA A 835 19.50 -8.26 24.27
N ASP A 836 19.74 -7.05 23.77
CA ASP A 836 20.60 -6.77 22.63
C ASP A 836 22.00 -7.36 22.84
N PRO A 837 22.60 -7.98 21.82
CA PRO A 837 23.93 -8.59 21.92
C PRO A 837 25.00 -7.67 22.52
N TRP A 838 25.05 -6.43 22.03
CA TRP A 838 25.97 -5.40 22.53
C TRP A 838 25.83 -5.15 24.02
N VAL A 839 24.60 -5.09 24.53
CA VAL A 839 24.29 -4.91 25.94
C VAL A 839 24.79 -6.10 26.76
N GLY A 840 24.58 -7.31 26.25
CA GLY A 840 25.09 -8.55 26.86
C GLY A 840 26.62 -8.56 26.97
N TRP A 841 27.33 -8.25 25.89
CA TRP A 841 28.78 -8.15 25.89
C TRP A 841 29.29 -7.09 26.86
N GLN A 842 28.70 -5.89 26.87
CA GLN A 842 29.10 -4.82 27.79
C GLN A 842 28.84 -5.15 29.26
N LEU A 843 27.74 -5.86 29.58
CA LEU A 843 27.48 -6.31 30.93
C LEU A 843 28.50 -7.36 31.39
N GLY A 844 28.81 -8.36 30.54
CA GLY A 844 29.84 -9.36 30.87
C GLY A 844 31.21 -8.71 31.09
N LEU A 845 31.58 -7.76 30.22
CA LEU A 845 32.81 -7.00 30.31
C LEU A 845 32.90 -6.13 31.58
N ALA A 846 31.83 -5.43 31.93
CA ALA A 846 31.78 -4.62 33.15
C ALA A 846 31.82 -5.48 34.43
N LEU A 847 31.13 -6.63 34.43
CA LEU A 847 31.17 -7.61 35.52
C LEU A 847 32.59 -8.17 35.72
N PHE A 848 33.30 -8.45 34.62
CA PHE A 848 34.68 -8.92 34.67
C PHE A 848 35.61 -7.87 35.29
N GLU A 849 35.50 -6.60 34.89
CA GLU A 849 36.37 -5.53 35.40
C GLU A 849 36.18 -5.22 36.90
N VAL A 850 35.01 -5.52 37.47
CA VAL A 850 34.76 -5.44 38.92
C VAL A 850 35.09 -6.73 39.68
N GLY A 851 35.65 -7.74 39.01
CA GLY A 851 36.06 -9.02 39.61
C GLY A 851 34.95 -10.05 39.77
N GLN A 852 33.77 -9.87 39.15
CA GLN A 852 32.66 -10.84 39.18
C GLN A 852 32.77 -11.85 38.02
N THR A 853 33.90 -12.56 37.95
CA THR A 853 34.28 -13.42 36.82
C THR A 853 33.25 -14.51 36.48
N GLY A 854 32.66 -15.18 37.48
CA GLY A 854 31.65 -16.22 37.23
C GLY A 854 30.43 -15.67 36.50
N LYS A 855 29.85 -14.57 37.00
CA LYS A 855 28.70 -13.92 36.36
C LYS A 855 29.05 -13.34 34.98
N ALA A 856 30.29 -12.88 34.80
CA ALA A 856 30.77 -12.40 33.51
C ALA A 856 30.76 -13.54 32.47
N MET A 857 31.25 -14.73 32.84
CA MET A 857 31.24 -15.90 31.94
C MET A 857 29.82 -16.36 31.61
N ASP A 858 28.94 -16.42 32.62
CA ASP A 858 27.53 -16.76 32.39
C ASP A 858 26.89 -15.78 31.39
N GLN A 859 27.14 -14.48 31.54
CA GLN A 859 26.63 -13.46 30.64
C GLN A 859 27.25 -13.57 29.23
N PHE A 860 28.55 -13.84 29.10
CA PHE A 860 29.19 -14.03 27.79
C PHE A 860 28.65 -15.25 27.06
N LEU A 861 28.49 -16.38 27.75
CA LEU A 861 27.91 -17.59 27.18
C LEU A 861 26.45 -17.38 26.79
N GLU A 862 25.64 -16.75 27.65
CA GLU A 862 24.25 -16.39 27.32
C GLU A 862 24.21 -15.54 26.05
N THR A 863 25.05 -14.51 25.97
CA THR A 863 25.09 -13.60 24.81
C THR A 863 25.52 -14.33 23.54
N SER A 864 26.56 -15.17 23.61
CA SER A 864 27.03 -15.99 22.48
C SER A 864 25.96 -16.95 21.97
N ILE A 865 25.21 -17.58 22.88
CA ILE A 865 24.09 -18.47 22.55
C ILE A 865 23.00 -17.71 21.80
N LEU A 866 22.66 -16.50 22.22
CA LEU A 866 21.59 -15.73 21.60
C LEU A 866 21.97 -15.21 20.21
N THR A 867 23.26 -15.00 19.93
CA THR A 867 23.70 -14.35 18.69
C THR A 867 24.13 -15.29 17.58
N HIS A 868 24.32 -16.58 17.86
CA HIS A 868 24.77 -17.51 16.83
C HIS A 868 23.73 -17.66 15.71
N PRO A 869 24.15 -17.57 14.44
CA PRO A 869 23.26 -17.76 13.30
C PRO A 869 22.93 -19.25 13.10
N ILE A 870 21.83 -19.71 13.71
CA ILE A 870 21.34 -21.09 13.57
C ILE A 870 20.78 -21.38 12.16
N GLY A 871 20.71 -20.37 11.28
CA GLY A 871 20.27 -20.49 9.89
C GLY A 871 20.96 -21.62 9.11
N ASP A 872 22.25 -21.87 9.38
CA ASP A 872 23.01 -22.96 8.77
C ASP A 872 22.39 -24.35 9.01
N LEU A 873 21.82 -24.60 10.21
CA LEU A 873 21.16 -25.88 10.50
C LEU A 873 19.89 -26.09 9.67
N THR A 874 19.23 -25.00 9.32
CA THR A 874 17.95 -25.00 8.62
C THR A 874 18.09 -24.57 7.17
N ASN A 875 19.30 -24.41 6.62
CA ASN A 875 19.55 -23.88 5.26
C ASN A 875 18.86 -22.52 4.98
N VAL A 876 18.65 -21.70 6.00
CA VAL A 876 18.12 -20.35 5.88
C VAL A 876 19.29 -19.36 6.02
N MET A 877 19.41 -18.40 5.10
CA MET A 877 20.31 -17.28 5.32
C MET A 877 19.55 -16.20 6.08
N PHE A 878 19.96 -15.96 7.32
CA PHE A 878 19.64 -14.74 8.04
C PHE A 878 20.84 -13.79 7.92
N VAL A 879 20.61 -12.48 8.00
CA VAL A 879 21.72 -11.54 8.20
C VAL A 879 22.31 -11.83 9.57
N GLY A 880 23.65 -11.90 9.66
CA GLY A 880 24.29 -12.26 10.92
C GLY A 880 23.83 -11.35 12.05
N ALA A 881 23.27 -11.93 13.11
CA ALA A 881 22.79 -11.22 14.30
C ALA A 881 23.89 -10.55 15.13
N ASP A 882 25.13 -10.71 14.70
CA ASP A 882 26.27 -10.70 15.59
C ASP A 882 26.89 -9.31 15.55
N ASP A 883 26.37 -8.40 16.37
CA ASP A 883 27.07 -7.18 16.72
C ASP A 883 28.47 -7.55 17.24
N LEU A 884 29.50 -7.20 16.47
CA LEU A 884 30.89 -7.61 16.70
C LEU A 884 31.50 -6.86 17.90
N ARG A 885 30.87 -5.77 18.35
CA ARG A 885 31.42 -4.89 19.38
C ARG A 885 31.53 -5.64 20.70
N GLY A 886 32.72 -5.62 21.31
CA GLY A 886 33.00 -6.26 22.60
C GLY A 886 33.22 -7.78 22.55
N ARG A 887 32.91 -8.45 21.44
CA ARG A 887 33.12 -9.90 21.31
C ARG A 887 34.60 -10.28 21.25
N GLU A 888 35.41 -9.55 20.47
CA GLU A 888 36.85 -9.81 20.41
C GLU A 888 37.50 -9.58 21.78
N GLU A 889 37.08 -8.54 22.52
CA GLU A 889 37.55 -8.32 23.90
C GLU A 889 37.18 -9.51 24.82
N ALA A 890 35.98 -10.07 24.69
CA ALA A 890 35.57 -11.26 25.44
C ALA A 890 36.39 -12.51 25.04
N ALA A 891 36.72 -12.66 23.76
CA ALA A 891 37.59 -13.73 23.26
C ALA A 891 39.03 -13.60 23.80
N ASP A 892 39.56 -12.38 23.86
CA ASP A 892 40.88 -12.08 24.44
C ASP A 892 40.90 -12.35 25.95
N ILE A 893 39.81 -12.04 26.65
CA ILE A 893 39.64 -12.41 28.06
C ILE A 893 39.63 -13.93 28.21
N ALA A 894 38.82 -14.65 27.44
CA ALA A 894 38.77 -16.12 27.49
C ALA A 894 40.13 -16.76 27.18
N THR A 895 40.85 -16.22 26.20
CA THR A 895 42.19 -16.69 25.82
C THR A 895 43.21 -16.46 26.94
N ARG A 896 43.20 -15.29 27.58
CA ARG A 896 44.07 -15.02 28.74
C ARG A 896 43.72 -15.92 29.92
N MET A 897 42.44 -16.04 30.25
CA MET A 897 41.98 -16.88 31.36
C MET A 897 42.37 -18.34 31.19
N THR A 898 42.22 -18.91 29.99
CA THR A 898 42.62 -20.30 29.70
C THR A 898 44.14 -20.48 29.61
N SER A 899 44.90 -19.40 29.42
CA SER A 899 46.36 -19.42 29.50
C SER A 899 46.86 -19.35 30.94
N ASP A 900 46.20 -18.55 31.78
CA ASP A 900 46.51 -18.39 33.21
C ASP A 900 46.05 -19.61 34.03
N ASP A 901 44.87 -20.15 33.70
CA ASP A 901 44.26 -21.34 34.30
C ASP A 901 43.76 -22.29 33.18
N PRO A 902 44.60 -23.27 32.77
CA PRO A 902 44.22 -24.25 31.76
C PRO A 902 42.99 -25.09 32.10
N ASP A 903 42.67 -25.23 33.39
CA ASP A 903 41.55 -26.04 33.89
C ASP A 903 40.21 -25.27 33.87
N PHE A 904 40.21 -24.02 33.43
CA PHE A 904 39.01 -23.19 33.35
C PHE A 904 38.11 -23.55 32.16
N VAL A 905 37.30 -24.60 32.34
CA VAL A 905 36.43 -25.20 31.30
C VAL A 905 35.53 -24.19 30.59
N LEU A 906 34.91 -23.25 31.32
CA LEU A 906 34.00 -22.25 30.73
C LEU A 906 34.71 -21.32 29.73
N GLY A 907 36.02 -21.06 29.93
CA GLY A 907 36.82 -20.26 29.00
C GLY A 907 37.01 -20.96 27.66
N HIS A 908 37.31 -22.27 27.68
CA HIS A 908 37.42 -23.08 26.46
C HIS A 908 36.09 -23.17 25.70
N VAL A 909 34.99 -23.33 26.43
CA VAL A 909 33.63 -23.37 25.85
C VAL A 909 33.23 -22.03 25.22
N LEU A 910 33.52 -20.91 25.91
CA LEU A 910 33.26 -19.57 25.38
C LEU A 910 34.09 -19.30 24.11
N LEU A 911 35.39 -19.65 24.13
CA LEU A 911 36.25 -19.51 22.97
C LEU A 911 35.74 -20.35 21.79
N ALA A 912 35.35 -21.59 22.04
CA ALA A 912 34.76 -22.46 21.02
C ALA A 912 33.48 -21.85 20.42
N SER A 913 32.60 -21.31 21.27
CA SER A 913 31.35 -20.65 20.85
C SER A 913 31.64 -19.42 19.97
N ILE A 914 32.52 -18.52 20.41
CA ILE A 914 32.90 -17.31 19.65
C ILE A 914 33.57 -17.67 18.32
N ARG A 915 34.48 -18.65 18.29
CA ARG A 915 35.14 -19.09 17.06
C ARG A 915 34.15 -19.72 16.08
N LEU A 916 33.15 -20.45 16.58
CA LEU A 916 32.07 -20.98 15.76
C LEU A 916 31.25 -19.85 15.13
N ASN A 917 30.90 -18.81 15.90
CA ASN A 917 30.22 -17.61 15.39
C ASN A 917 31.03 -16.87 14.33
N GLN A 918 32.37 -16.85 14.45
CA GLN A 918 33.29 -16.28 13.46
C GLN A 918 33.48 -17.17 12.21
N ASN A 919 32.69 -18.23 12.07
CA ASN A 919 32.82 -19.24 11.01
C ASN A 919 34.21 -19.94 10.97
N ARG A 920 34.94 -19.96 12.08
CA ARG A 920 36.25 -20.63 12.23
C ARG A 920 36.08 -22.03 12.83
N ALA A 921 35.46 -22.92 12.07
CA ALA A 921 35.04 -24.24 12.55
C ALA A 921 36.19 -25.11 13.12
N GLU A 922 37.38 -25.04 12.53
CA GLU A 922 38.55 -25.80 12.99
C GLU A 922 39.03 -25.34 14.37
N GLN A 923 39.23 -24.02 14.55
CA GLN A 923 39.60 -23.43 15.84
C GLN A 923 38.54 -23.66 16.92
N ALA A 924 37.25 -23.64 16.54
CA ALA A 924 36.16 -23.99 17.43
C ALA A 924 36.22 -25.47 17.86
N GLY A 925 36.57 -26.36 16.93
CA GLY A 925 36.79 -27.79 17.17
C GLY A 925 37.94 -28.06 18.15
N GLU A 926 39.07 -27.40 17.97
CA GLU A 926 40.21 -27.49 18.89
C GLU A 926 39.85 -27.02 20.30
N SER A 927 39.14 -25.89 20.40
CA SER A 927 38.76 -25.30 21.69
C SER A 927 37.71 -26.16 22.42
N VAL A 928 36.71 -26.71 21.70
CA VAL A 928 35.69 -27.56 22.32
C VAL A 928 36.26 -28.92 22.71
N ALA A 929 37.24 -29.45 21.98
CA ALA A 929 37.89 -30.72 22.33
C ALA A 929 38.51 -30.68 23.73
N LYS A 930 39.17 -29.56 24.08
CA LYS A 930 39.70 -29.35 25.44
C LYS A 930 38.61 -29.42 26.51
N ALA A 931 37.42 -28.87 26.26
CA ALA A 931 36.31 -28.94 27.22
C ALA A 931 35.83 -30.38 27.49
N PHE A 932 36.10 -31.34 26.59
CA PHE A 932 35.77 -32.76 26.76
C PHE A 932 36.85 -33.58 27.49
N GLU A 933 38.00 -32.98 27.81
CA GLU A 933 39.05 -33.63 28.61
C GLU A 933 38.71 -33.63 30.11
N PHE A 934 37.70 -32.86 30.52
CA PHE A 934 37.28 -32.69 31.92
C PHE A 934 36.13 -33.63 32.33
N GLU A 935 36.05 -33.94 33.63
CA GLU A 935 34.99 -34.82 34.18
C GLU A 935 33.58 -34.25 34.00
N THR A 936 33.41 -32.94 34.18
CA THR A 936 32.13 -32.25 34.02
C THR A 936 32.15 -31.39 32.77
N VAL A 937 31.45 -31.84 31.72
CA VAL A 937 31.36 -31.13 30.45
C VAL A 937 30.11 -30.25 30.42
N PRO A 938 30.22 -28.93 30.21
CA PRO A 938 29.05 -28.04 30.11
C PRO A 938 28.12 -28.42 28.95
N SER A 939 26.80 -28.26 29.15
CA SER A 939 25.78 -28.56 28.12
C SER A 939 26.05 -27.85 26.78
N HIS A 940 26.53 -26.61 26.82
CA HIS A 940 26.86 -25.85 25.62
C HIS A 940 28.01 -26.45 24.79
N ALA A 941 28.97 -27.16 25.42
CA ALA A 941 30.05 -27.83 24.71
C ALA A 941 29.53 -28.98 23.84
N TYR A 942 28.54 -29.74 24.33
CA TYR A 942 27.83 -30.74 23.53
C TYR A 942 27.09 -30.10 22.36
N ALA A 943 26.40 -28.98 22.58
CA ALA A 943 25.72 -28.27 21.49
C ALA A 943 26.70 -27.79 20.40
N ILE A 944 27.86 -27.22 20.78
CA ILE A 944 28.91 -26.79 19.82
C ILE A 944 29.43 -27.98 19.00
N ARG A 945 29.73 -29.11 19.65
CA ARG A 945 30.20 -30.31 18.93
C ARG A 945 29.14 -30.86 17.98
N GLY A 946 27.86 -30.86 18.39
CA GLY A 946 26.73 -31.20 17.54
C GLY A 946 26.65 -30.30 16.31
N MET A 947 26.84 -28.98 16.45
CA MET A 947 26.89 -28.04 15.33
C MET A 947 28.03 -28.34 14.34
N LEU A 948 29.23 -28.62 14.84
CA LEU A 948 30.38 -28.99 14.01
C LEU A 948 30.10 -30.28 13.22
N ARG A 949 29.48 -31.27 13.86
CA ARG A 949 29.06 -32.54 13.24
C ARG A 949 27.96 -32.35 12.18
N MET A 950 27.03 -31.43 12.39
CA MET A 950 26.05 -31.05 11.35
C MET A 950 26.75 -30.52 10.09
N ARG A 951 27.79 -29.69 10.25
CA ARG A 951 28.58 -29.15 9.12
C ARG A 951 29.35 -30.24 8.37
N THR A 952 29.84 -31.27 9.06
CA THR A 952 30.50 -32.43 8.45
C THR A 952 29.53 -33.53 7.99
N LYS A 953 28.22 -33.29 8.07
CA LYS A 953 27.12 -34.21 7.69
C LYS A 953 27.05 -35.50 8.52
N GLN A 954 27.58 -35.49 9.74
CA GLN A 954 27.48 -36.58 10.72
C GLN A 954 26.19 -36.43 11.54
N TYR A 955 25.03 -36.60 10.91
CA TYR A 955 23.75 -36.20 11.48
C TYR A 955 23.30 -37.04 12.69
N ALA A 956 23.65 -38.33 12.74
CA ALA A 956 23.28 -39.20 13.85
C ALA A 956 24.07 -38.86 15.12
N GLU A 957 25.37 -38.67 14.99
CA GLU A 957 26.27 -38.28 16.07
C GLU A 957 26.02 -36.83 16.53
N ALA A 958 25.63 -35.96 15.61
CA ALA A 958 25.17 -34.60 15.94
C ALA A 958 23.90 -34.64 16.79
N ARG A 959 22.94 -35.50 16.43
CA ARG A 959 21.69 -35.67 17.19
C ARG A 959 21.95 -36.12 18.62
N GLU A 960 22.81 -37.12 18.81
CA GLU A 960 23.18 -37.62 20.15
C GLU A 960 23.80 -36.51 21.02
N ASP A 961 24.66 -35.67 20.44
CA ASP A 961 25.25 -34.53 21.15
C ASP A 961 24.19 -33.50 21.56
N PHE A 962 23.24 -33.18 20.69
CA PHE A 962 22.15 -32.26 21.04
C PHE A 962 21.20 -32.84 22.10
N GLU A 963 20.91 -34.13 22.06
CA GLU A 963 20.11 -34.80 23.08
C GLU A 963 20.82 -34.76 24.45
N LYS A 964 22.13 -35.04 24.50
CA LYS A 964 22.94 -34.90 25.73
C LYS A 964 22.96 -33.48 26.28
N ALA A 965 23.03 -32.47 25.39
CA ALA A 965 22.95 -31.07 25.80
C ALA A 965 21.59 -30.76 26.46
N LEU A 966 20.48 -31.28 25.92
CA LEU A 966 19.13 -31.10 26.48
C LEU A 966 18.89 -31.89 27.77
N ASP A 967 19.49 -33.07 27.92
CA ASP A 967 19.43 -33.85 29.15
C ASP A 967 20.08 -33.09 30.32
N SER A 968 21.17 -32.37 30.03
CA SER A 968 21.86 -31.52 31.02
C SER A 968 21.18 -30.17 31.22
N ASP A 969 20.66 -29.55 30.16
CA ASP A 969 19.94 -28.28 30.19
C ASP A 969 18.72 -28.32 29.24
N PRO A 970 17.52 -28.64 29.77
CA PRO A 970 16.30 -28.73 28.98
C PRO A 970 15.88 -27.41 28.32
N THR A 971 16.47 -26.28 28.73
CA THR A 971 16.17 -24.95 28.19
C THR A 971 17.14 -24.50 27.09
N HIS A 972 18.11 -25.35 26.73
CA HIS A 972 19.15 -25.00 25.77
C HIS A 972 18.58 -24.84 24.33
N SER A 973 18.57 -23.59 23.85
CA SER A 973 17.94 -23.21 22.57
C SER A 973 18.57 -23.87 21.34
N TRP A 974 19.90 -23.89 21.22
CA TRP A 974 20.58 -24.51 20.06
C TRP A 974 20.31 -26.01 19.98
N ALA A 975 20.41 -26.70 21.10
CA ALA A 975 20.22 -28.14 21.17
C ALA A 975 18.79 -28.54 20.77
N ALA A 976 17.77 -27.78 21.21
CA ALA A 976 16.39 -28.01 20.82
C ALA A 976 16.16 -27.93 19.29
N ILE A 977 16.70 -26.92 18.61
CA ILE A 977 16.65 -26.86 17.14
C ILE A 977 17.53 -27.96 16.53
N GLY A 978 18.72 -28.22 17.09
CA GLY A 978 19.67 -29.21 16.59
C GLY A 978 19.09 -30.62 16.53
N VAL A 979 18.34 -31.05 17.55
CA VAL A 979 17.60 -32.32 17.54
C VAL A 979 16.56 -32.37 16.40
N ALA A 980 15.82 -31.28 16.21
CA ALA A 980 14.83 -31.20 15.13
C ALA A 980 15.47 -31.22 13.73
N ALA A 981 16.52 -30.42 13.53
CA ALA A 981 17.23 -30.29 12.25
C ALA A 981 17.97 -31.58 11.88
N SER A 982 18.64 -32.23 12.83
CA SER A 982 19.29 -33.53 12.60
C SER A 982 18.28 -34.62 12.26
N GLY A 983 17.13 -34.68 12.96
CA GLY A 983 16.03 -35.58 12.64
C GLY A 983 15.44 -35.33 11.23
N GLU A 984 15.36 -34.06 10.82
CA GLU A 984 14.95 -33.68 9.46
C GLU A 984 15.92 -34.25 8.41
N GLN A 985 17.23 -34.11 8.61
CA GLN A 985 18.25 -34.61 7.68
C GLN A 985 18.31 -36.15 7.62
N LEU A 986 17.96 -36.83 8.71
CA LEU A 986 17.83 -38.29 8.78
C LEU A 986 16.53 -38.83 8.15
N GLY A 987 15.63 -37.95 7.69
CA GLY A 987 14.36 -38.32 7.06
C GLY A 987 13.22 -38.61 8.04
N HIS A 988 13.40 -38.41 9.34
CA HIS A 988 12.39 -38.65 10.38
C HIS A 988 11.40 -37.48 10.47
N SER A 989 10.62 -37.25 9.41
CA SER A 989 9.83 -36.01 9.24
C SER A 989 8.79 -35.75 10.35
N ASP A 990 8.12 -36.78 10.90
CA ASP A 990 7.14 -36.57 11.99
C ASP A 990 7.80 -36.27 13.34
N GLU A 991 8.90 -36.94 13.68
CA GLU A 991 9.69 -36.65 14.89
C GLU A 991 10.32 -35.26 14.81
N ALA A 992 10.88 -34.91 13.65
CA ALA A 992 11.47 -33.59 13.40
C ALA A 992 10.43 -32.47 13.55
N ARG A 993 9.22 -32.65 12.98
CA ARG A 993 8.12 -31.69 13.11
C ARG A 993 7.73 -31.45 14.57
N LYS A 994 7.54 -32.52 15.36
CA LYS A 994 7.26 -32.43 16.81
C LYS A 994 8.40 -31.75 17.56
N SER A 995 9.64 -32.03 17.20
CA SER A 995 10.83 -31.44 17.80
C SER A 995 10.92 -29.93 17.51
N TYR A 996 10.64 -29.48 16.28
CA TYR A 996 10.56 -28.06 15.94
C TYR A 996 9.47 -27.34 16.74
N GLN A 997 8.30 -27.96 16.90
CA GLN A 997 7.21 -27.40 17.71
C GLN A 997 7.59 -27.25 19.19
N SER A 998 8.31 -28.21 19.75
CA SER A 998 8.86 -28.12 21.11
C SER A 998 9.94 -27.04 21.22
N ALA A 999 10.85 -26.98 20.24
CA ALA A 999 11.90 -25.97 20.18
C ALA A 999 11.34 -24.54 20.15
N LEU A 1000 10.27 -24.28 19.39
CA LEU A 1000 9.60 -22.98 19.33
C LEU A 1000 9.16 -22.42 20.70
N LYS A 1001 8.94 -23.28 21.70
CA LYS A 1001 8.59 -22.86 23.07
C LYS A 1001 9.79 -22.38 23.88
N LEU A 1002 11.00 -22.78 23.49
CA LEU A 1002 12.26 -22.50 24.20
C LEU A 1002 13.04 -21.34 23.58
N LEU A 1003 12.87 -21.13 22.27
CA LEU A 1003 13.62 -20.13 21.51
C LEU A 1003 13.26 -18.72 21.92
N ARG A 1004 14.30 -17.91 22.15
CA ARG A 1004 14.15 -16.55 22.69
C ARG A 1004 14.28 -15.47 21.62
N THR A 1005 15.01 -15.70 20.53
CA THR A 1005 15.20 -14.70 19.46
C THR A 1005 14.24 -14.93 18.29
N SER A 1006 13.80 -13.85 17.65
CA SER A 1006 12.93 -13.91 16.48
C SER A 1006 13.57 -14.67 15.31
N GLU A 1007 14.89 -14.55 15.13
CA GLU A 1007 15.63 -15.29 14.09
C GLU A 1007 15.65 -16.80 14.34
N HIS A 1008 15.92 -17.24 15.57
CA HIS A 1008 15.89 -18.66 15.90
C HIS A 1008 14.47 -19.21 15.77
N GLN A 1009 13.47 -18.45 16.22
CA GLN A 1009 12.06 -18.81 16.05
C GLN A 1009 11.68 -18.91 14.57
N ALA A 1010 12.09 -17.95 13.73
CA ALA A 1010 11.87 -18.00 12.29
C ALA A 1010 12.54 -19.21 11.64
N ALA A 1011 13.78 -19.53 12.01
CA ALA A 1011 14.51 -20.71 11.55
C ALA A 1011 13.73 -22.00 11.87
N ALA A 1012 13.25 -22.12 13.12
CA ALA A 1012 12.46 -23.27 13.57
C ALA A 1012 11.08 -23.33 12.88
N GLN A 1013 10.41 -22.20 12.65
CA GLN A 1013 9.17 -22.13 11.87
C GLN A 1013 9.39 -22.61 10.43
N LEU A 1014 10.51 -22.28 9.80
CA LEU A 1014 10.82 -22.74 8.45
C LEU A 1014 11.16 -24.23 8.39
N GLY A 1015 11.89 -24.75 9.39
CA GLY A 1015 12.10 -26.18 9.56
C GLY A 1015 10.78 -26.94 9.78
N TYR A 1016 9.90 -26.40 10.63
CA TYR A 1016 8.55 -26.90 10.85
C TYR A 1016 7.74 -26.88 9.55
N ALA A 1017 7.75 -25.78 8.80
CA ALA A 1017 7.06 -25.66 7.52
C ALA A 1017 7.51 -26.72 6.52
N ARG A 1018 8.82 -26.98 6.42
CA ARG A 1018 9.35 -28.02 5.53
C ARG A 1018 8.89 -29.42 5.91
N THR A 1019 9.03 -29.77 7.19
CA THR A 1019 8.65 -31.09 7.70
C THR A 1019 7.14 -31.32 7.55
N SER A 1020 6.31 -30.31 7.83
CA SER A 1020 4.87 -30.34 7.58
C SER A 1020 4.54 -30.50 6.08
N ALA A 1021 5.24 -29.78 5.19
CA ALA A 1021 5.03 -29.90 3.74
C ALA A 1021 5.37 -31.31 3.22
N ARG A 1022 6.45 -31.96 3.71
CA ARG A 1022 6.78 -33.36 3.35
C ARG A 1022 5.68 -34.35 3.76
N LEU A 1023 5.05 -34.09 4.90
CA LEU A 1023 3.93 -34.87 5.42
C LEU A 1023 2.59 -34.57 4.71
N GLY A 1024 2.54 -33.56 3.82
CA GLY A 1024 1.34 -33.16 3.09
C GLY A 1024 0.41 -32.18 3.84
N MET A 1025 0.89 -31.58 4.94
CA MET A 1025 0.14 -30.63 5.76
C MET A 1025 0.40 -29.19 5.28
N PHE A 1026 -0.12 -28.82 4.11
CA PHE A 1026 0.21 -27.55 3.43
C PHE A 1026 -0.35 -26.30 4.14
N ASP A 1027 -1.48 -26.41 4.85
CA ASP A 1027 -2.05 -25.30 5.63
C ASP A 1027 -1.17 -24.95 6.84
N GLU A 1028 -0.71 -25.98 7.56
CA GLU A 1028 0.28 -25.82 8.66
C GLU A 1028 1.58 -25.23 8.12
N ALA A 1029 2.06 -25.74 6.98
CA ALA A 1029 3.28 -25.26 6.36
C ALA A 1029 3.17 -23.78 5.93
N SER A 1030 2.04 -23.38 5.36
CA SER A 1030 1.79 -21.99 4.94
C SER A 1030 1.69 -21.05 6.13
N THR A 1031 1.01 -21.47 7.20
CA THR A 1031 0.93 -20.70 8.46
C THR A 1031 2.30 -20.51 9.09
N ALA A 1032 3.13 -21.57 9.11
CA ALA A 1032 4.48 -21.50 9.64
C ALA A 1032 5.40 -20.59 8.82
N VAL A 1033 5.28 -20.59 7.48
CA VAL A 1033 5.99 -19.62 6.62
C VAL A 1033 5.54 -18.18 6.93
N ALA A 1034 4.24 -17.94 7.10
CA ALA A 1034 3.73 -16.61 7.46
C ALA A 1034 4.26 -16.14 8.82
N ASN A 1035 4.27 -17.02 9.82
CA ASN A 1035 4.85 -16.73 11.14
C ASN A 1035 6.36 -16.43 11.04
N ALA A 1036 7.09 -17.20 10.23
CA ALA A 1036 8.52 -16.95 10.00
C ALA A 1036 8.78 -15.58 9.38
N LEU A 1037 7.97 -15.17 8.40
CA LEU A 1037 8.08 -13.85 7.77
C LEU A 1037 7.68 -12.70 8.70
N GLN A 1038 6.75 -12.92 9.63
CA GLN A 1038 6.46 -11.92 10.67
C GLN A 1038 7.62 -11.75 11.65
N LEU A 1039 8.28 -12.85 12.02
CA LEU A 1039 9.41 -12.84 12.95
C LEU A 1039 10.70 -12.31 12.32
N ALA A 1040 10.93 -12.65 11.05
CA ALA A 1040 12.11 -12.25 10.29
C ALA A 1040 11.71 -11.90 8.84
N PRO A 1041 11.21 -10.67 8.60
CA PRO A 1041 10.75 -10.22 7.28
C PRO A 1041 11.79 -10.30 6.17
N ALA A 1042 13.07 -10.26 6.54
CA ALA A 1042 14.21 -10.32 5.63
C ALA A 1042 14.61 -11.74 5.17
N SER A 1043 13.92 -12.79 5.62
CA SER A 1043 14.31 -14.19 5.40
C SER A 1043 14.32 -14.60 3.92
N ASP A 1044 15.42 -15.19 3.43
CA ASP A 1044 15.43 -15.84 2.11
C ASP A 1044 14.78 -17.23 2.17
N LEU A 1045 13.47 -17.25 1.93
CA LEU A 1045 12.68 -18.48 1.88
C LEU A 1045 13.11 -19.42 0.74
N THR A 1046 13.76 -18.91 -0.31
CA THR A 1046 14.09 -19.71 -1.51
C THR A 1046 15.11 -20.79 -1.19
N ARG A 1047 16.16 -20.41 -0.46
CA ARG A 1047 17.23 -21.35 -0.07
C ARG A 1047 16.70 -22.40 0.90
N SER A 1048 15.89 -21.94 1.85
CA SER A 1048 15.20 -22.79 2.83
C SER A 1048 14.34 -23.84 2.15
N MET A 1049 13.57 -23.45 1.13
CA MET A 1049 12.55 -24.31 0.50
C MET A 1049 13.06 -25.05 -0.74
N LYS A 1050 14.31 -24.83 -1.16
CA LYS A 1050 14.97 -25.53 -2.28
C LYS A 1050 14.88 -27.06 -2.19
N PRO A 1051 15.04 -27.71 -1.02
CA PRO A 1051 14.88 -29.16 -0.92
C PRO A 1051 13.49 -29.66 -1.34
N LEU A 1052 12.42 -28.91 -1.03
CA LEU A 1052 11.06 -29.25 -1.45
C LEU A 1052 10.86 -29.05 -2.96
N ALA A 1053 11.53 -28.07 -3.57
CA ALA A 1053 11.47 -27.88 -5.02
C ALA A 1053 12.17 -29.03 -5.78
N ILE A 1054 13.29 -29.55 -5.23
CA ILE A 1054 13.95 -30.75 -5.76
C ILE A 1054 13.06 -31.98 -5.59
N GLU A 1055 12.43 -32.13 -4.42
CA GLU A 1055 11.48 -33.22 -4.15
C GLU A 1055 10.28 -33.16 -5.08
N TYR A 1056 9.74 -31.97 -5.36
CA TYR A 1056 8.69 -31.75 -6.35
C TYR A 1056 9.11 -32.19 -7.75
N ALA A 1057 10.33 -31.82 -8.20
CA ALA A 1057 10.85 -32.21 -9.51
C ALA A 1057 10.98 -33.74 -9.62
N ASN A 1058 11.60 -34.38 -8.63
CA ASN A 1058 11.76 -35.83 -8.58
C ASN A 1058 10.40 -36.56 -8.55
N LEU A 1059 9.46 -36.07 -7.73
CA LEU A 1059 8.13 -36.67 -7.61
C LEU A 1059 7.33 -36.53 -8.92
N ARG A 1060 7.48 -35.40 -9.63
CA ARG A 1060 6.85 -35.17 -10.93
C ARG A 1060 7.38 -36.13 -12.00
N GLU A 1061 8.68 -36.42 -11.98
CA GLU A 1061 9.29 -37.36 -12.93
C GLU A 1061 8.95 -38.82 -12.60
N GLN A 1062 9.03 -39.21 -11.33
CA GLN A 1062 8.84 -40.60 -10.90
C GLN A 1062 7.37 -41.00 -10.78
N ASN A 1063 6.49 -40.08 -10.39
CA ASN A 1063 5.07 -40.34 -10.17
C ASN A 1063 4.19 -39.11 -10.49
N PRO A 1064 3.99 -38.80 -11.79
CA PRO A 1064 3.23 -37.63 -12.24
C PRO A 1064 1.75 -37.62 -11.81
N GLY A 1065 1.18 -38.76 -11.41
CA GLY A 1065 -0.19 -38.89 -10.90
C GLY A 1065 -0.33 -38.70 -9.38
N SER A 1066 0.74 -38.34 -8.67
CA SER A 1066 0.70 -38.23 -7.21
C SER A 1066 -0.26 -37.12 -6.76
N PRO A 1067 -1.19 -37.41 -5.82
CA PRO A 1067 -2.12 -36.41 -5.27
C PRO A 1067 -1.40 -35.31 -4.48
N LYS A 1068 -0.12 -35.48 -4.14
CA LYS A 1068 0.71 -34.46 -3.48
C LYS A 1068 1.21 -33.36 -4.42
N LEU A 1069 1.24 -33.59 -5.75
CA LEU A 1069 1.84 -32.66 -6.71
C LEU A 1069 1.09 -31.32 -6.83
N PRO A 1070 -0.25 -31.27 -6.97
CA PRO A 1070 -0.95 -29.99 -7.11
C PRO A 1070 -0.82 -29.09 -5.86
N PRO A 1071 -1.05 -29.58 -4.63
CA PRO A 1071 -0.89 -28.76 -3.42
C PRO A 1071 0.56 -28.30 -3.19
N LEU A 1072 1.56 -29.17 -3.44
CA LEU A 1072 2.97 -28.81 -3.33
C LEU A 1072 3.37 -27.74 -4.35
N ARG A 1073 2.82 -27.77 -5.57
CA ARG A 1073 3.02 -26.72 -6.58
C ARG A 1073 2.46 -25.37 -6.11
N GLU A 1074 1.24 -25.34 -5.58
CA GLU A 1074 0.64 -24.09 -5.08
C GLU A 1074 1.39 -23.53 -3.88
N PHE A 1075 1.82 -24.40 -2.96
CA PHE A 1075 2.67 -24.00 -1.84
C PHE A 1075 4.01 -23.38 -2.31
N LEU A 1076 4.70 -24.01 -3.27
CA LEU A 1076 5.93 -23.46 -3.83
C LEU A 1076 5.71 -22.13 -4.57
N LYS A 1077 4.56 -21.94 -5.23
CA LYS A 1077 4.19 -20.64 -5.85
C LYS A 1077 3.97 -19.55 -4.80
N LEU A 1078 3.30 -19.86 -3.68
CA LEU A 1078 3.09 -18.92 -2.57
C LEU A 1078 4.44 -18.42 -2.01
N ILE A 1079 5.40 -19.33 -1.84
CA ILE A 1079 6.75 -19.01 -1.39
C ILE A 1079 7.49 -18.17 -2.45
N ALA A 1080 7.33 -18.48 -3.74
CA ALA A 1080 7.95 -17.73 -4.82
C ALA A 1080 7.44 -16.27 -4.91
N ARG A 1081 6.22 -16.01 -4.44
CA ARG A 1081 5.58 -14.67 -4.37
C ARG A 1081 5.89 -13.90 -3.09
N SER A 1082 6.51 -14.53 -2.09
CA SER A 1082 6.83 -13.86 -0.83
C SER A 1082 7.88 -12.74 -1.04
N PRO A 1083 7.82 -11.63 -0.27
CA PRO A 1083 8.77 -10.53 -0.41
C PRO A 1083 10.19 -11.03 -0.22
N ARG A 1084 11.11 -10.65 -1.12
CA ARG A 1084 12.54 -10.93 -0.97
C ARG A 1084 13.27 -9.61 -0.88
N VAL A 1085 14.14 -9.46 0.12
CA VAL A 1085 15.06 -8.31 0.20
C VAL A 1085 15.87 -8.15 -1.09
N SER A 1086 16.17 -9.26 -1.77
CA SER A 1086 16.86 -9.29 -3.07
C SER A 1086 16.00 -8.94 -4.30
N ARG A 1087 14.72 -8.57 -4.11
CA ARG A 1087 13.75 -8.15 -5.13
C ARG A 1087 13.00 -6.87 -4.70
N ILE A 1088 13.68 -5.93 -4.04
CA ILE A 1088 13.10 -4.61 -3.84
C ILE A 1088 12.93 -3.97 -5.21
N GLU A 1089 11.69 -4.00 -5.69
CA GLU A 1089 11.27 -3.24 -6.85
C GLU A 1089 10.80 -1.90 -6.32
N VAL A 1090 11.51 -0.83 -6.69
CA VAL A 1090 11.09 0.53 -6.43
C VAL A 1090 10.21 0.92 -7.62
N PRO A 1091 8.89 1.11 -7.43
CA PRO A 1091 8.01 1.42 -8.55
C PRO A 1091 8.41 2.74 -9.18
N GLN A 1092 8.62 2.75 -10.49
CA GLN A 1092 8.79 3.97 -11.25
C GLN A 1092 7.40 4.40 -11.71
N ALA A 1093 6.88 5.50 -11.17
CA ALA A 1093 5.64 6.08 -11.67
C ALA A 1093 6.01 7.03 -12.83
N PRO A 1094 5.42 6.89 -14.04
CA PRO A 1094 5.54 7.95 -15.03
C PRO A 1094 4.88 9.22 -14.48
N LEU A 1095 5.68 10.23 -14.19
CA LEU A 1095 5.22 11.52 -13.68
C LEU A 1095 4.64 12.34 -14.84
N ALA A 1096 3.31 12.34 -14.97
CA ALA A 1096 2.57 13.27 -15.85
C ALA A 1096 2.64 14.75 -15.37
N GLY A 1097 3.19 15.00 -14.17
CA GLY A 1097 3.44 16.33 -13.62
C GLY A 1097 4.17 16.24 -12.27
N TYR A 1098 5.15 17.12 -12.04
CA TYR A 1098 5.93 17.17 -10.80
C TYR A 1098 6.04 18.62 -10.33
N ARG A 1099 5.89 18.86 -9.02
CA ARG A 1099 5.92 20.19 -8.39
C ARG A 1099 7.10 20.29 -7.42
N ALA A 1100 7.96 21.28 -7.59
CA ALA A 1100 9.12 21.58 -6.76
C ALA A 1100 8.90 22.85 -5.95
N ALA A 1101 9.12 22.79 -4.65
CA ALA A 1101 9.16 23.97 -3.78
C ALA A 1101 10.59 24.56 -3.73
N LEU A 1102 10.76 25.81 -4.16
CA LEU A 1102 12.05 26.51 -4.15
C LEU A 1102 12.18 27.53 -2.99
N LEU A 1103 11.11 28.27 -2.68
CA LEU A 1103 11.03 29.17 -1.54
C LEU A 1103 9.76 28.87 -0.77
N ASN A 1104 9.89 28.61 0.54
CA ASN A 1104 8.75 28.43 1.44
C ASN A 1104 7.67 27.40 1.02
N GLY A 1105 8.00 26.43 0.16
CA GLY A 1105 7.19 25.21 0.04
C GLY A 1105 7.60 24.19 1.11
N ASP A 1106 7.47 24.67 2.34
CA ASP A 1106 7.43 23.89 3.57
C ASP A 1106 8.76 23.22 4.04
N PHE A 1107 9.95 23.82 3.87
CA PHE A 1107 11.09 23.37 4.69
C PHE A 1107 11.76 24.52 5.42
N GLU A 1108 11.41 24.68 6.68
CA GLU A 1108 12.21 25.47 7.59
C GLU A 1108 13.30 24.65 8.24
N LEU A 1109 14.50 24.79 7.69
CA LEU A 1109 15.72 25.06 8.45
C LEU A 1109 16.69 25.71 7.44
N ASP A 1110 16.93 27.01 7.64
CA ASP A 1110 17.98 27.81 6.99
C ASP A 1110 17.91 27.91 5.44
N THR A 1111 16.75 28.31 4.91
CA THR A 1111 16.50 28.58 3.47
C THR A 1111 17.57 29.48 2.84
N LEU A 1112 18.18 30.40 3.60
CA LEU A 1112 19.26 31.25 3.12
C LEU A 1112 20.50 30.48 2.63
N LYS A 1113 20.80 29.28 3.13
CA LYS A 1113 21.95 28.48 2.65
C LYS A 1113 21.82 28.05 1.18
N TYR A 1114 20.58 27.88 0.71
CA TYR A 1114 20.28 27.43 -0.66
C TYR A 1114 20.15 28.58 -1.66
N TRP A 1115 19.89 29.76 -1.13
CA TRP A 1115 19.80 31.02 -1.87
C TRP A 1115 21.14 31.81 -1.81
N ALA A 1116 22.04 31.49 -0.87
CA ALA A 1116 23.38 32.04 -0.82
C ALA A 1116 24.25 31.51 -1.99
N ASP A 1117 25.11 32.38 -2.54
CA ASP A 1117 26.09 31.99 -3.56
C ASP A 1117 26.98 30.84 -3.04
N PRO A 1118 27.31 29.82 -3.84
CA PRO A 1118 28.21 28.72 -3.46
C PRO A 1118 29.60 29.15 -2.93
N SER A 1119 30.03 30.38 -3.20
CA SER A 1119 31.25 30.97 -2.63
C SER A 1119 31.11 31.53 -1.20
N GLY A 1120 29.90 31.47 -0.60
CA GLY A 1120 29.60 32.17 0.65
C GLY A 1120 29.59 33.69 0.49
N ALA A 1121 29.62 34.20 -0.75
CA ALA A 1121 29.57 35.61 -1.04
C ALA A 1121 28.25 36.20 -0.55
N ARG A 1122 28.36 37.08 0.44
CA ARG A 1122 27.30 37.99 0.87
C ARG A 1122 26.71 38.67 -0.37
N TRP A 1123 25.41 39.00 -0.33
CA TRP A 1123 24.87 40.10 -1.14
C TRP A 1123 25.89 41.25 -1.10
N ASN A 1124 26.53 41.54 -2.24
CA ASN A 1124 27.68 42.43 -2.32
C ASN A 1124 27.32 43.80 -1.73
N SER A 1125 27.81 44.10 -0.53
CA SER A 1125 27.88 45.47 -0.03
C SER A 1125 29.22 46.05 -0.49
N SER A 1126 29.36 46.34 -1.78
CA SER A 1126 30.41 47.26 -2.23
C SER A 1126 30.14 48.64 -1.62
N GLU A 1127 31.18 49.34 -1.17
CA GLU A 1127 31.04 50.68 -0.56
C GLU A 1127 30.20 51.60 -1.47
N GLY A 1128 28.97 51.93 -1.03
CA GLY A 1128 28.03 52.78 -1.76
C GLY A 1128 26.75 52.09 -2.28
N TYR A 1129 26.67 50.75 -2.27
CA TYR A 1129 25.47 49.98 -2.61
C TYR A 1129 25.03 49.10 -1.42
N ALA A 1130 23.80 49.30 -0.92
CA ALA A 1130 23.23 48.47 0.13
C ALA A 1130 22.04 47.69 -0.42
N SER A 1131 22.29 46.43 -0.78
CA SER A 1131 21.24 45.45 -1.07
C SER A 1131 21.39 44.27 -0.10
N SER A 1132 20.30 43.81 0.49
CA SER A 1132 20.27 42.71 1.45
C SER A 1132 19.05 41.83 1.24
N ALA A 1133 19.24 40.51 1.16
CA ALA A 1133 18.17 39.53 1.35
C ALA A 1133 18.29 38.89 2.73
N ARG A 1134 17.17 38.81 3.46
CA ARG A 1134 17.09 38.17 4.77
C ARG A 1134 15.76 37.47 4.93
N LEU A 1135 15.77 36.34 5.62
CA LEU A 1135 14.54 35.73 6.10
C LEU A 1135 14.00 36.59 7.24
N VAL A 1136 12.71 36.90 7.17
CA VAL A 1136 12.00 37.66 8.19
C VAL A 1136 10.79 36.87 8.67
N THR A 1137 10.57 36.89 9.99
CA THR A 1137 9.41 36.24 10.64
C THR A 1137 8.18 37.14 10.69
N GLN A 1138 8.32 38.40 10.26
CA GLN A 1138 7.24 39.39 10.31
C GLN A 1138 6.42 39.28 9.02
N THR A 1139 5.14 38.88 9.16
CA THR A 1139 4.12 38.78 8.10
C THR A 1139 4.41 37.80 6.93
N PRO A 1140 4.84 36.54 7.17
CA PRO A 1140 4.90 35.55 6.09
C PRO A 1140 3.50 35.27 5.51
N TYR A 1141 3.44 34.85 4.24
CA TYR A 1141 2.20 34.34 3.63
C TYR A 1141 1.87 32.96 4.19
N ARG A 1142 2.87 32.08 4.31
CA ARG A 1142 2.77 30.75 4.90
C ARG A 1142 4.09 30.34 5.60
N GLY A 1143 4.05 29.45 6.58
CA GLY A 1143 5.23 29.03 7.36
C GLY A 1143 5.62 30.00 8.49
N ARG A 1144 6.85 29.91 9.02
CA ARG A 1144 7.39 30.80 10.07
C ARG A 1144 8.26 31.94 9.52
N GLN A 1145 8.72 31.91 8.26
CA GLN A 1145 9.58 32.94 7.66
C GLN A 1145 9.24 33.23 6.19
N CYS A 1146 9.51 34.44 5.70
CA CYS A 1146 9.49 34.80 4.28
C CYS A 1146 10.78 35.55 3.87
N LEU A 1147 11.10 35.58 2.58
CA LEU A 1147 12.32 36.23 2.09
C LEU A 1147 12.06 37.71 1.82
N ARG A 1148 12.68 38.60 2.59
CA ARG A 1148 12.66 40.04 2.34
C ARG A 1148 13.91 40.45 1.58
N ILE A 1149 13.74 41.12 0.44
CA ILE A 1149 14.79 41.70 -0.38
C ILE A 1149 14.70 43.22 -0.30
N GLN A 1150 15.76 43.85 0.19
CA GLN A 1150 15.91 45.30 0.24
C GLN A 1150 17.06 45.72 -0.67
N SER A 1151 16.88 46.73 -1.51
CA SER A 1151 17.88 47.26 -2.43
C SER A 1151 17.75 48.78 -2.56
N SER A 1152 18.87 49.51 -2.54
CA SER A 1152 18.90 50.98 -2.48
C SER A 1152 19.62 51.66 -3.67
N GLY A 1153 20.01 50.92 -4.71
CA GLY A 1153 20.91 51.40 -5.78
C GLY A 1153 20.24 52.09 -6.99
N HIS A 1154 20.99 53.00 -7.65
CA HIS A 1154 20.66 53.61 -8.96
C HIS A 1154 20.93 52.60 -10.11
N PRO A 1155 20.14 52.59 -11.20
CA PRO A 1155 20.23 51.58 -12.27
C PRO A 1155 21.38 51.88 -13.24
N SER A 1156 22.63 51.65 -12.83
CA SER A 1156 23.79 51.57 -13.73
C SER A 1156 24.32 50.14 -13.78
N ALA A 1157 24.52 49.62 -14.99
CA ALA A 1157 24.42 48.21 -15.37
C ALA A 1157 25.58 47.28 -14.95
N SER A 1158 26.28 47.50 -13.84
CA SER A 1158 27.43 46.64 -13.47
C SER A 1158 27.35 45.92 -12.11
N GLN A 1159 26.45 46.29 -11.21
CA GLN A 1159 26.30 45.61 -9.91
C GLN A 1159 24.82 45.38 -9.59
N ARG A 1160 24.34 44.15 -9.84
CA ARG A 1160 23.00 43.67 -9.47
C ARG A 1160 23.12 42.78 -8.23
N GLY A 1161 22.20 42.93 -7.28
CA GLY A 1161 22.06 41.96 -6.19
C GLY A 1161 21.41 40.70 -6.75
N GLN A 1162 22.04 39.54 -6.63
CA GLN A 1162 21.52 38.28 -7.15
C GLN A 1162 21.62 37.18 -6.11
N THR A 1163 20.65 36.27 -6.14
CA THR A 1163 20.56 35.08 -5.29
C THR A 1163 19.92 33.99 -6.11
N GLY A 1164 20.30 32.73 -5.94
CA GLY A 1164 19.73 31.70 -6.79
C GLY A 1164 19.95 30.29 -6.28
N GLN A 1165 19.10 29.39 -6.75
CA GLN A 1165 19.04 28.00 -6.36
C GLN A 1165 19.04 27.10 -7.59
N SER A 1166 19.75 25.98 -7.51
CA SER A 1166 19.69 24.94 -8.53
C SER A 1166 18.47 24.04 -8.33
N LEU A 1167 17.78 23.68 -9.41
CA LEU A 1167 16.70 22.70 -9.39
C LEU A 1167 16.92 21.62 -10.48
N PRO A 1168 16.46 20.38 -10.25
CA PRO A 1168 16.45 19.36 -11.29
C PRO A 1168 15.31 19.62 -12.30
N LEU A 1169 15.61 19.55 -13.59
CA LEU A 1169 14.69 19.78 -14.70
C LEU A 1169 14.76 18.62 -15.69
N ASP A 1170 13.61 18.11 -16.13
CA ASP A 1170 13.53 17.08 -17.17
C ASP A 1170 13.77 17.73 -18.55
N VAL A 1171 14.63 17.10 -19.34
CA VAL A 1171 14.96 17.57 -20.70
C VAL A 1171 13.71 17.47 -21.59
N GLY A 1172 13.40 18.55 -22.33
CA GLY A 1172 12.20 18.62 -23.17
C GLY A 1172 10.89 18.88 -22.42
N GLY A 1173 10.94 19.15 -21.11
CA GLY A 1173 9.77 19.49 -20.31
C GLY A 1173 9.44 20.99 -20.33
N THR A 1174 8.13 21.30 -20.24
CA THR A 1174 7.60 22.65 -20.00
C THR A 1174 7.28 22.82 -18.52
N TYR A 1175 7.61 23.98 -17.97
CA TYR A 1175 7.48 24.27 -16.55
C TYR A 1175 6.76 25.60 -16.30
N ARG A 1176 5.95 25.66 -15.25
CA ARG A 1176 5.35 26.88 -14.70
C ARG A 1176 6.01 27.23 -13.38
N LEU A 1177 6.57 28.42 -13.28
CA LEU A 1177 7.11 29.02 -12.07
C LEU A 1177 6.04 29.93 -11.45
N SER A 1178 5.76 29.82 -10.15
CA SER A 1178 4.84 30.69 -9.41
C SER A 1178 5.49 31.15 -8.11
N LEU A 1179 5.16 32.35 -7.63
CA LEU A 1179 5.57 32.86 -6.31
C LEU A 1179 4.53 33.80 -5.73
N MET A 1180 4.48 33.89 -4.41
CA MET A 1180 3.77 34.93 -3.69
C MET A 1180 4.71 36.11 -3.43
N ALA A 1181 4.28 37.32 -3.79
CA ALA A 1181 5.05 38.54 -3.57
C ALA A 1181 4.21 39.65 -2.95
N ARG A 1182 4.85 40.46 -2.11
CA ARG A 1182 4.34 41.74 -1.60
C ARG A 1182 5.42 42.80 -1.79
N SER A 1183 5.08 43.96 -2.32
CA SER A 1183 6.01 45.05 -2.61
C SER A 1183 5.49 46.38 -2.04
N ASP A 1184 6.30 47.03 -1.20
CA ASP A 1184 6.00 48.35 -0.65
C ASP A 1184 6.54 49.49 -1.55
N ASP A 1185 7.19 49.16 -2.68
CA ASP A 1185 7.87 50.12 -3.54
C ASP A 1185 7.03 50.57 -4.75
N THR A 1186 7.31 51.79 -5.23
CA THR A 1186 6.59 52.43 -6.34
C THR A 1186 7.21 52.19 -7.73
N GLN A 1187 8.41 51.59 -7.80
CA GLN A 1187 9.12 51.38 -9.06
C GLN A 1187 8.82 49.98 -9.62
N ALA A 1188 8.16 49.93 -10.79
CA ALA A 1188 7.84 48.67 -11.47
C ALA A 1188 9.11 47.91 -11.87
N ASP A 1189 9.06 46.58 -11.77
CA ASP A 1189 10.06 45.63 -12.27
C ASP A 1189 11.46 45.72 -11.65
N ALA A 1190 11.57 46.17 -10.39
CA ALA A 1190 12.86 46.25 -9.70
C ALA A 1190 13.45 44.88 -9.29
N ILE A 1191 12.60 43.84 -9.23
CA ILE A 1191 12.98 42.43 -8.98
C ILE A 1191 12.50 41.55 -10.14
N GLU A 1192 13.42 40.75 -10.69
CA GLU A 1192 13.15 39.75 -11.73
C GLU A 1192 13.55 38.36 -11.23
N VAL A 1193 12.81 37.32 -11.65
CA VAL A 1193 13.20 35.92 -11.45
C VAL A 1193 13.59 35.32 -12.79
N LEU A 1194 14.83 34.89 -12.90
CA LEU A 1194 15.43 34.32 -14.09
C LEU A 1194 15.54 32.80 -13.92
N VAL A 1195 15.42 32.08 -15.02
CA VAL A 1195 15.74 30.66 -15.10
C VAL A 1195 16.82 30.49 -16.16
N ASN A 1196 17.98 29.96 -15.76
CA ASN A 1196 19.16 29.79 -16.62
C ASN A 1196 19.61 31.08 -17.33
N GLY A 1197 19.45 32.23 -16.67
CA GLY A 1197 19.81 33.54 -17.21
C GLY A 1197 18.74 34.24 -18.05
N GLU A 1198 17.59 33.60 -18.29
CA GLU A 1198 16.45 34.20 -19.02
C GLU A 1198 15.35 34.64 -18.04
N PRO A 1199 14.79 35.86 -18.14
CA PRO A 1199 13.77 36.35 -17.22
C PRO A 1199 12.41 35.67 -17.44
N VAL A 1200 11.89 35.02 -16.40
CA VAL A 1200 10.58 34.32 -16.41
C VAL A 1200 9.51 35.10 -15.64
N LEU A 1201 9.86 35.74 -14.52
CA LEU A 1201 8.92 36.53 -13.71
C LEU A 1201 9.42 37.95 -13.50
N LYS A 1202 8.49 38.91 -13.45
CA LYS A 1202 8.72 40.29 -13.03
C LYS A 1202 7.74 40.65 -11.92
N ILE A 1203 8.26 41.20 -10.82
CA ILE A 1203 7.43 41.52 -9.67
C ILE A 1203 6.82 42.93 -9.83
N PRO A 1204 5.49 43.05 -9.87
CA PRO A 1204 4.82 44.34 -10.04
C PRO A 1204 5.03 45.26 -8.82
N ALA A 1205 5.05 46.58 -9.06
CA ALA A 1205 5.16 47.58 -8.01
C ALA A 1205 3.83 47.84 -7.29
N GLY A 1206 3.90 48.28 -6.02
CA GLY A 1206 2.76 48.75 -5.24
C GLY A 1206 1.78 47.66 -4.79
N SER A 1207 2.19 46.39 -4.74
CA SER A 1207 1.41 45.29 -4.19
C SER A 1207 1.54 45.23 -2.66
N TYR A 1208 0.75 46.07 -1.96
CA TYR A 1208 0.72 46.09 -0.49
C TYR A 1208 0.07 44.83 0.14
N GLU A 1209 -0.63 44.02 -0.64
CA GLU A 1209 -1.14 42.70 -0.27
C GLU A 1209 -0.33 41.60 -0.97
N TRP A 1210 -0.35 40.38 -0.42
CA TRP A 1210 0.28 39.22 -1.04
C TRP A 1210 -0.42 38.86 -2.35
N THR A 1211 0.32 38.87 -3.45
CA THR A 1211 -0.18 38.53 -4.79
C THR A 1211 0.63 37.40 -5.40
N GLU A 1212 -0.04 36.47 -6.08
CA GLU A 1212 0.61 35.42 -6.86
C GLU A 1212 1.13 36.00 -8.19
N VAL A 1213 2.38 35.68 -8.53
CA VAL A 1213 3.05 36.00 -9.79
C VAL A 1213 3.50 34.69 -10.42
N ALA A 1214 3.12 34.42 -11.66
CA ALA A 1214 3.45 33.17 -12.34
C ALA A 1214 3.85 33.37 -13.81
N GLY A 1215 4.60 32.42 -14.36
CA GLY A 1215 5.18 32.45 -15.70
C GLY A 1215 5.67 31.05 -16.11
N GLU A 1216 5.88 30.83 -17.41
CA GLU A 1216 6.23 29.51 -17.96
C GLU A 1216 7.57 29.55 -18.69
N PHE A 1217 8.29 28.43 -18.69
CA PHE A 1217 9.56 28.26 -19.39
C PHE A 1217 9.75 26.82 -19.88
N ASP A 1218 10.49 26.65 -20.97
CA ASP A 1218 10.81 25.36 -21.58
C ASP A 1218 12.26 24.96 -21.35
N VAL A 1219 12.52 23.66 -21.25
CA VAL A 1219 13.87 23.09 -21.12
C VAL A 1219 14.27 22.45 -22.45
N PRO A 1220 15.22 23.04 -23.21
CA PRO A 1220 15.61 22.54 -24.53
C PRO A 1220 16.15 21.11 -24.51
N VAL A 1221 15.95 20.36 -25.60
CA VAL A 1221 16.42 18.96 -25.74
C VAL A 1221 17.95 18.84 -25.74
N ASP A 1222 18.66 19.91 -26.12
CA ASP A 1222 20.13 19.96 -26.18
C ASP A 1222 20.76 20.70 -24.98
N PHE A 1223 20.00 20.92 -23.89
CA PHE A 1223 20.46 21.66 -22.74
C PHE A 1223 21.60 20.92 -22.00
N GLY A 1224 22.80 21.51 -21.98
CA GLY A 1224 23.98 20.95 -21.30
C GLY A 1224 24.78 19.88 -22.06
N ALA A 1225 24.53 19.68 -23.36
CA ALA A 1225 25.28 18.71 -24.16
C ALA A 1225 26.70 19.23 -24.52
N SER A 1226 27.73 18.70 -23.88
CA SER A 1226 29.03 18.51 -24.54
C SER A 1226 28.97 17.22 -25.35
N ASN A 1227 29.48 17.19 -26.57
CA ASN A 1227 29.36 16.08 -27.54
C ASN A 1227 29.76 14.66 -27.04
N ASP A 1228 30.36 14.52 -25.86
CA ASP A 1228 30.86 13.25 -25.30
C ASP A 1228 30.07 12.67 -24.11
N GLN A 1229 28.92 13.24 -23.69
CA GLN A 1229 28.12 12.67 -22.59
C GLN A 1229 26.77 12.11 -23.06
N PRO A 1230 26.34 10.93 -22.55
CA PRO A 1230 25.01 10.40 -22.82
C PRO A 1230 23.94 11.38 -22.30
N ARG A 1231 22.88 11.61 -23.10
CA ARG A 1231 21.74 12.47 -22.73
C ARG A 1231 21.14 12.01 -21.41
N LYS A 1232 21.32 12.79 -20.34
CA LYS A 1232 20.66 12.55 -19.05
C LYS A 1232 19.21 13.01 -19.14
N PRO A 1233 18.24 12.25 -18.60
CA PRO A 1233 16.83 12.66 -18.59
C PRO A 1233 16.56 13.88 -17.70
N ILE A 1234 17.45 14.14 -16.72
CA ILE A 1234 17.37 15.27 -15.78
C ILE A 1234 18.64 16.12 -15.89
N VAL A 1235 18.50 17.44 -16.03
CA VAL A 1235 19.56 18.46 -16.04
C VAL A 1235 19.41 19.41 -14.86
N SER A 1236 20.51 20.06 -14.44
CA SER A 1236 20.44 21.09 -13.39
C SER A 1236 20.12 22.45 -14.00
N GLY A 1237 18.93 22.96 -13.74
CA GLY A 1237 18.57 24.36 -13.98
C GLY A 1237 18.95 25.25 -12.81
N ARG A 1238 19.08 26.55 -13.05
CA ARG A 1238 19.34 27.56 -12.03
C ARG A 1238 18.23 28.62 -12.04
N VAL A 1239 17.56 28.79 -10.91
CA VAL A 1239 16.60 29.89 -10.70
C VAL A 1239 17.31 31.00 -9.94
N GLU A 1240 17.29 32.22 -10.46
CA GLU A 1240 17.99 33.37 -9.89
C GLU A 1240 17.00 34.52 -9.67
N ILE A 1241 16.95 35.08 -8.47
CA ILE A 1241 16.24 36.32 -8.17
C ILE A 1241 17.26 37.46 -8.25
N VAL A 1242 16.97 38.45 -9.09
CA VAL A 1242 17.87 39.56 -9.40
C VAL A 1242 17.19 40.89 -9.10
N ALA A 1243 17.86 41.74 -8.33
CA ALA A 1243 17.46 43.11 -8.05
C ALA A 1243 18.22 44.09 -8.94
N SER A 1244 17.51 44.86 -9.75
CA SER A 1244 18.06 45.79 -10.75
C SER A 1244 17.92 47.28 -10.38
N GLY A 1245 17.19 47.60 -9.30
CA GLY A 1245 16.92 48.95 -8.83
C GLY A 1245 16.60 49.04 -7.33
N ARG A 1246 15.89 50.10 -6.92
CA ARG A 1246 15.40 50.25 -5.54
C ARG A 1246 14.18 49.35 -5.33
N ALA A 1247 14.24 48.50 -4.31
CA ALA A 1247 13.21 47.49 -4.03
C ALA A 1247 13.13 47.20 -2.51
N ASP A 1248 11.93 47.05 -1.96
CA ASP A 1248 11.63 46.44 -0.66
C ASP A 1248 10.46 45.47 -0.85
N VAL A 1249 10.79 44.19 -1.05
CA VAL A 1249 9.86 43.15 -1.49
C VAL A 1249 9.95 41.94 -0.56
N TRP A 1250 8.80 41.36 -0.22
CA TRP A 1250 8.67 40.09 0.47
C TRP A 1250 8.25 39.02 -0.54
N LEU A 1251 8.93 37.87 -0.50
CA LEU A 1251 8.70 36.72 -1.36
C LEU A 1251 8.40 35.49 -0.50
N ASP A 1252 7.46 34.69 -0.97
CA ASP A 1252 6.96 33.49 -0.33
C ASP A 1252 6.46 32.49 -1.39
N GLU A 1253 6.26 31.21 -1.03
CA GLU A 1253 5.79 30.12 -1.91
C GLU A 1253 6.31 30.14 -3.37
N LEU A 1254 7.64 30.24 -3.59
CA LEU A 1254 8.21 30.05 -4.93
C LEU A 1254 8.19 28.56 -5.28
N GLU A 1255 7.51 28.21 -6.37
CA GLU A 1255 7.29 26.83 -6.81
C GLU A 1255 7.49 26.68 -8.31
N VAL A 1256 7.94 25.50 -8.73
CA VAL A 1256 8.08 25.09 -10.13
C VAL A 1256 7.21 23.88 -10.39
N TRP A 1257 6.39 23.93 -11.42
CA TRP A 1257 5.48 22.87 -11.82
C TRP A 1257 5.82 22.38 -13.21
N LYS A 1258 6.14 21.10 -13.40
CA LYS A 1258 6.19 20.50 -14.73
C LYS A 1258 4.77 20.35 -15.27
N LEU A 1259 4.49 20.95 -16.41
CA LEU A 1259 3.22 20.80 -17.10
C LEU A 1259 3.20 19.44 -17.85
N PRO A 1260 2.05 18.75 -17.90
CA PRO A 1260 1.92 17.51 -18.69
C PRO A 1260 2.16 17.80 -20.17
N ALA A 1261 2.79 16.86 -20.89
CA ALA A 1261 2.92 16.99 -22.33
C ALA A 1261 1.53 16.96 -23.00
N GLU A 1262 1.27 17.75 -24.05
CA GLU A 1262 -0.02 17.78 -24.76
C GLU A 1262 -0.49 16.39 -25.25
N ALA A 1263 0.45 15.46 -25.48
CA ALA A 1263 0.16 14.08 -25.84
C ALA A 1263 -0.39 13.23 -24.65
N GLU A 1264 0.06 13.48 -23.42
CA GLU A 1264 -0.41 12.78 -22.21
C GLU A 1264 -1.75 13.33 -21.72
N LEU A 1265 -2.04 14.61 -21.97
CA LEU A 1265 -3.35 15.22 -21.73
C LEU A 1265 -4.44 14.51 -22.55
N ASN A 1266 -4.15 14.08 -23.78
CA ASN A 1266 -5.09 13.33 -24.61
C ASN A 1266 -5.38 11.91 -24.07
N GLU A 1267 -4.38 11.20 -23.54
CA GLU A 1267 -4.59 9.91 -22.87
C GLU A 1267 -5.30 10.06 -21.52
N GLN A 1268 -4.97 11.09 -20.72
CA GLN A 1268 -5.66 11.37 -19.46
C GLN A 1268 -7.09 11.90 -19.64
N THR A 1269 -7.41 12.62 -20.73
CA THR A 1269 -8.83 12.91 -21.06
C THR A 1269 -9.61 11.68 -21.51
N THR A 1270 -8.91 10.60 -21.88
CA THR A 1270 -9.54 9.31 -22.18
C THR A 1270 -9.80 8.52 -20.90
N ILE A 1271 -8.87 8.56 -19.93
CA ILE A 1271 -9.02 7.90 -18.61
C ILE A 1271 -9.95 8.71 -17.67
N GLY A 1272 -9.98 10.04 -17.77
CA GLY A 1272 -10.93 10.92 -17.05
C GLY A 1272 -12.35 10.89 -17.61
N LYS A 1273 -12.59 10.14 -18.70
CA LYS A 1273 -13.93 9.75 -19.15
C LYS A 1273 -14.35 8.37 -18.63
N GLU A 1274 -13.45 7.62 -18.00
CA GLU A 1274 -13.71 6.31 -17.39
C GLU A 1274 -13.62 6.31 -15.85
N PHE A 1275 -13.48 7.48 -15.20
CA PHE A 1275 -13.65 7.64 -13.74
C PHE A 1275 -14.93 8.40 -13.37
#